data_AF-A0A1X6YWT4-F1
#
_entry.id   AF-A0A1X6YWT4-F1
#
_cell.length_a   1.000
_cell.length_b   1.000
_cell.length_c   1.000
_cell.angle_alpha   90.00
_cell.angle_beta   90.00
_cell.angle_gamma   90.00
#
_symmetry.space_group_name_H-M   'P 1'
#
loop_
_entity.id
_entity.type
_entity.pdbx_description
1 polymer ?
#
loop_
_entity_poly.entity_id
_entity_poly.type
_entity_poly.pdbx_seq_one_letter_code
_entity_poly.pdbx_strand_id
1 'polypeptide(L)'
;MSADRDKLNQRAFQRFDDFLNLRRKEVTGEDGTDIRAHVLSLRDAPWVAGYAAFNLETAYAANMRLFWSDLRAFDDPGALPDNRLLMGTVYADAAKSHQGAVEILQEQGAAHRLLMGEQGFLASTHSWSQAFRARDPAMGCLGYVYDDIAHYFMSDYPNRLIHRLNSDQVPEPRALERARGLIRRIVSQRISKYNSQPIHPPTMSRGYSRRVLVCDQSFADASTVFGRIDEAGFERMLVAALTENPDAEVLVKTHPDTAWEPEKRSGYYSHLESVGRVRILREPLNPYCLFEMVDTVYVGTSQLGLEALFAGKRVVTFGAPFYAGWGLTDDRQEIPHRHRTRSLEEIFHYFYVWYTIYHVPGDVAAPSEIETVLDFIEANRPAALPAPRPEPPAPKVSVIIPVYGVERYIEACLASVQAQSLHEIEMITINDRSPDGSQAIIDRMAAEDPRIRPIVLPQNVGQGFARNAGLEAALGDYVWFLDSDDFLVSPDHLRLALDCARADRADMVRGRKLFEQVEDEEGNVLRMERDRSEIHFDTPFHAARIDTEPRILRSRHFCNWLYRRAFLEENGVRFLTAQWEERPFLWRALLSAERISGTTTEAFTYRIRRDSTARRAKSVRDSFNQLANLEQMAEILKEFDAFAPGSRFAHAAGYAVTQALHILFCGFAYATVRAAEEPGLRRRFLDRVADTLDAAGLEYDDLVFEAPQISRQRIGTQSYRLLFEALRARRYEHVDTAVDQVPLPQETVMAEILETPADARAAAFQVALSLFARNDRVITAETFEPVAEKPRLVIHVGQTKTGTTYLQHFLERNRPALLRGGVLVPDKGLFWQSTRPEKQAGHSEVTREAVTGGQEIRDHIEAALALAGGRVHTVIISSEAYFLNRRAALIPDHFPGYRAEMIGYFRRQDDWANSQYAEFVAGGAVGRVAQDFAAWLDDPITRERFDYHDFCRLWAARVGRERVHARPYDRDRLAGGDVVSDFLATLGLEAFDALPRPSARAGNEMPFNAAHVALLRDINAYAWPDREAYLDFVAEVTDRLSLLGPAQRRALQIITPSERRRLMTGLADSNTAFVRAFCPDGAAVFAPDGPCGAMRAAAGTASTEETPADDVATEAEIRAIFDALSAYDPGRRMAEAERAARRRPPTPARTRDEVLSLQGLFVDVAGLPETVAPGAALELDVAVYNLSRLSLPERVGRMPVHLSYHIFDARGRKVVWNGVRTDPCGPIESRTHRARLAVAAPAKPGRYRLQPAVVVEGVRWFDSSRSVDFEVA
;
A
#
# COMPACT_ATOMS: atom_id res chain seq x y z
N MET A 1 66.67 -42.42 -33.96
CA MET A 1 66.23 -41.03 -33.69
C MET A 1 65.53 -40.87 -32.33
N SER A 2 64.57 -41.73 -31.91
CA SER A 2 63.94 -41.53 -30.58
C SER A 2 64.87 -41.83 -29.38
N ALA A 3 65.73 -42.86 -29.48
CA ALA A 3 66.64 -43.23 -28.38
C ALA A 3 67.72 -42.19 -28.04
N ASP A 4 68.13 -41.35 -29.00
CA ASP A 4 69.05 -40.22 -28.74
C ASP A 4 68.30 -39.03 -28.13
N ARG A 5 67.06 -38.79 -28.56
CA ARG A 5 66.21 -37.71 -28.01
C ARG A 5 65.88 -37.95 -26.53
N ASP A 6 65.59 -39.19 -26.15
CA ASP A 6 65.28 -39.54 -24.75
C ASP A 6 66.50 -39.38 -23.83
N LYS A 7 67.72 -39.71 -24.32
CA LYS A 7 68.97 -39.48 -23.58
C LYS A 7 69.27 -38.00 -23.37
N LEU A 8 69.10 -37.17 -24.41
CA LEU A 8 69.25 -35.72 -24.32
C LEU A 8 68.25 -35.13 -23.31
N ASN A 9 67.00 -35.58 -23.36
CA ASN A 9 65.98 -35.17 -22.40
C ASN A 9 66.32 -35.56 -20.97
N GLN A 10 66.74 -36.81 -20.72
CA GLN A 10 67.10 -37.28 -19.38
C GLN A 10 68.24 -36.44 -18.78
N ARG A 11 69.23 -36.07 -19.61
CA ARG A 11 70.36 -35.23 -19.18
C ARG A 11 69.92 -33.80 -18.88
N ALA A 12 69.05 -33.22 -19.71
CA ALA A 12 68.45 -31.91 -19.46
C ALA A 12 67.57 -31.91 -18.19
N PHE A 13 66.77 -32.95 -17.99
CA PHE A 13 65.93 -33.11 -16.81
C PHE A 13 66.76 -33.18 -15.53
N GLN A 14 67.84 -33.98 -15.52
CA GLN A 14 68.74 -34.05 -14.36
C GLN A 14 69.34 -32.68 -14.04
N ARG A 15 69.79 -31.92 -15.05
CA ARG A 15 70.35 -30.59 -14.83
C ARG A 15 69.33 -29.56 -14.37
N PHE A 16 68.10 -29.67 -14.86
CA PHE A 16 66.99 -28.85 -14.40
C PHE A 16 66.66 -29.13 -12.93
N ASP A 17 66.57 -30.41 -12.57
CA ASP A 17 66.34 -30.85 -11.19
C ASP A 17 67.50 -30.46 -10.26
N ASP A 18 68.75 -30.65 -10.70
CA ASP A 18 69.94 -30.23 -9.96
C ASP A 18 69.94 -28.70 -9.72
N PHE A 19 69.55 -27.91 -10.73
CA PHE A 19 69.41 -26.45 -10.59
C PHE A 19 68.35 -26.07 -9.58
N LEU A 20 67.14 -26.63 -9.70
CA LEU A 20 66.04 -26.35 -8.78
C LEU A 20 66.39 -26.76 -7.34
N ASN A 21 67.03 -27.92 -7.16
CA ASN A 21 67.47 -28.39 -5.85
C ASN A 21 68.62 -27.56 -5.27
N LEU A 22 69.55 -27.09 -6.10
CA LEU A 22 70.60 -26.17 -5.69
C LEU A 22 69.99 -24.85 -5.21
N ARG A 23 69.13 -24.23 -6.01
CA ARG A 23 68.47 -22.96 -5.68
C ARG A 23 67.59 -23.07 -4.43
N ARG A 24 66.89 -24.19 -4.27
CA ARG A 24 66.11 -24.50 -3.07
C ARG A 24 66.96 -24.55 -1.78
N LYS A 25 68.24 -24.93 -1.89
CA LYS A 25 69.20 -24.96 -0.76
C LYS A 25 69.89 -23.62 -0.54
N GLU A 26 70.25 -22.91 -1.61
CA GLU A 26 70.98 -21.63 -1.56
C GLU A 26 70.10 -20.48 -1.05
N VAL A 27 68.83 -20.46 -1.44
CA VAL A 27 67.89 -19.41 -1.06
C VAL A 27 67.11 -19.84 0.19
N THR A 28 67.72 -19.65 1.36
CA THR A 28 67.08 -19.92 2.66
C THR A 28 66.92 -18.61 3.44
N GLY A 29 65.84 -17.87 3.16
CA GLY A 29 65.50 -16.60 3.83
C GLY A 29 64.88 -15.56 2.89
N GLU A 30 64.50 -14.39 3.42
CA GLU A 30 64.17 -13.22 2.61
C GLU A 30 65.44 -12.63 2.00
N ASP A 31 65.82 -13.11 0.82
CA ASP A 31 66.78 -12.40 -0.02
C ASP A 31 66.10 -11.15 -0.57
N GLY A 32 66.53 -9.97 -0.11
CA GLY A 32 65.98 -8.65 -0.46
C GLY A 32 66.17 -8.23 -1.92
N THR A 33 66.60 -9.13 -2.80
CA THR A 33 66.74 -8.92 -4.23
C THR A 33 65.40 -8.55 -4.87
N ASP A 34 65.33 -7.34 -5.42
CA ASP A 34 64.22 -6.92 -6.28
C ASP A 34 64.39 -7.54 -7.67
N ILE A 35 63.59 -8.58 -7.97
CA ILE A 35 63.68 -9.32 -9.23
C ILE A 35 63.47 -8.44 -10.46
N ARG A 36 62.60 -7.41 -10.37
CA ARG A 36 62.38 -6.49 -11.49
C ARG A 36 63.65 -5.70 -11.77
N ALA A 37 64.21 -5.07 -10.74
CA ALA A 37 65.45 -4.30 -10.88
C ALA A 37 66.62 -5.18 -11.33
N HIS A 38 66.70 -6.41 -10.81
CA HIS A 38 67.71 -7.39 -11.19
C HIS A 38 67.63 -7.71 -12.69
N VAL A 39 66.46 -8.11 -13.20
CA VAL A 39 66.29 -8.47 -14.61
C VAL A 39 66.55 -7.26 -15.52
N LEU A 40 66.08 -6.06 -15.15
CA LEU A 40 66.37 -4.83 -15.89
C LEU A 40 67.86 -4.53 -15.99
N SER A 41 68.65 -4.83 -14.95
CA SER A 41 70.10 -4.63 -14.96
C SER A 41 70.86 -5.57 -15.90
N LEU A 42 70.21 -6.65 -16.34
CA LEU A 42 70.81 -7.71 -17.16
C LEU A 42 70.48 -7.59 -18.65
N ARG A 43 69.58 -6.67 -19.02
CA ARG A 43 68.96 -6.60 -20.36
C ARG A 43 69.95 -6.41 -21.51
N ASP A 44 71.08 -5.74 -21.22
CA ASP A 44 72.09 -5.36 -22.21
C ASP A 44 73.20 -6.43 -22.38
N ALA A 45 73.18 -7.48 -21.55
CA ALA A 45 74.11 -8.60 -21.67
C ALA A 45 73.70 -9.56 -22.81
N PRO A 46 74.62 -10.36 -23.38
CA PRO A 46 74.27 -11.35 -24.39
C PRO A 46 73.57 -12.56 -23.74
N TRP A 47 72.42 -12.95 -24.28
CA TRP A 47 71.61 -14.09 -23.82
C TRP A 47 71.26 -15.03 -24.96
N VAL A 48 71.07 -16.32 -24.66
CA VAL A 48 70.42 -17.27 -25.56
C VAL A 48 69.11 -17.78 -24.96
N ALA A 49 68.02 -17.71 -25.73
CA ALA A 49 66.72 -18.26 -25.36
C ALA A 49 66.46 -19.62 -25.99
N GLY A 50 65.67 -20.45 -25.31
CA GLY A 50 65.14 -21.72 -25.82
C GLY A 50 64.10 -21.58 -26.94
N TYR A 51 64.29 -20.65 -27.86
CA TYR A 51 63.46 -20.46 -29.05
C TYR A 51 64.34 -20.53 -30.30
N ALA A 52 63.81 -21.11 -31.38
CA ALA A 52 64.43 -21.07 -32.69
C ALA A 52 64.36 -19.65 -33.29
N ALA A 53 65.30 -19.29 -34.17
CA ALA A 53 65.44 -17.94 -34.74
C ALA A 53 64.11 -17.40 -35.30
N PHE A 54 63.38 -18.26 -36.03
CA PHE A 54 62.06 -17.95 -36.57
C PHE A 54 61.06 -17.40 -35.52
N ASN A 55 61.08 -17.94 -34.29
CA ASN A 55 60.15 -17.53 -33.24
C ASN A 55 60.48 -16.15 -32.65
N LEU A 56 61.76 -15.80 -32.59
CA LEU A 56 62.25 -14.50 -32.10
C LEU A 56 62.18 -13.40 -33.17
N GLU A 57 61.97 -13.76 -34.44
CA GLU A 57 61.88 -12.80 -35.54
C GLU A 57 60.45 -12.51 -35.98
N THR A 58 59.62 -13.55 -36.09
CA THR A 58 58.33 -13.43 -36.78
C THR A 58 57.16 -14.09 -36.05
N ALA A 59 57.37 -14.71 -34.89
CA ALA A 59 56.30 -15.40 -34.17
C ALA A 59 56.03 -14.79 -32.79
N TYR A 60 55.34 -15.55 -31.93
CA TYR A 60 54.84 -15.10 -30.63
C TYR A 60 55.90 -14.56 -29.67
N ALA A 61 57.18 -14.94 -29.85
CA ALA A 61 58.29 -14.50 -29.01
C ALA A 61 59.05 -13.28 -29.56
N ALA A 62 58.62 -12.69 -30.68
CA ALA A 62 59.36 -11.63 -31.36
C ALA A 62 59.62 -10.40 -30.47
N ASN A 63 58.67 -10.05 -29.62
CA ASN A 63 58.79 -8.89 -28.72
C ASN A 63 59.84 -9.08 -27.60
N MET A 64 60.37 -10.29 -27.38
CA MET A 64 61.47 -10.47 -26.41
C MET A 64 62.73 -9.70 -26.81
N ARG A 65 62.98 -9.53 -28.12
CA ARG A 65 64.11 -8.74 -28.63
C ARG A 65 63.95 -7.23 -28.43
N LEU A 66 62.73 -6.75 -28.11
CA LEU A 66 62.51 -5.36 -27.71
C LEU A 66 63.01 -5.08 -26.29
N PHE A 67 63.09 -6.13 -25.45
CA PHE A 67 63.62 -6.04 -24.09
C PHE A 67 65.10 -6.40 -24.01
N TRP A 68 65.46 -7.57 -24.52
CA TRP A 68 66.81 -8.12 -24.49
C TRP A 68 67.56 -7.68 -25.75
N SER A 69 68.51 -6.76 -25.60
CA SER A 69 69.15 -6.10 -26.74
C SER A 69 70.08 -7.01 -27.56
N ASP A 70 70.64 -8.07 -26.95
CA ASP A 70 71.45 -9.10 -27.61
C ASP A 70 70.90 -10.50 -27.25
N LEU A 71 69.68 -10.79 -27.71
CA LEU A 71 69.02 -12.10 -27.54
C LEU A 71 69.16 -12.97 -28.79
N ARG A 72 69.86 -14.09 -28.60
CA ARG A 72 70.11 -15.11 -29.63
C ARG A 72 69.16 -16.29 -29.49
N ALA A 73 68.83 -16.91 -30.61
CA ALA A 73 68.17 -18.20 -30.66
C ALA A 73 69.16 -19.33 -30.41
N PHE A 74 68.67 -20.49 -29.99
CA PHE A 74 69.56 -21.65 -29.75
C PHE A 74 70.15 -22.23 -31.05
N ASP A 75 69.55 -21.93 -32.20
CA ASP A 75 69.96 -22.35 -33.54
C ASP A 75 70.67 -21.23 -34.33
N ASP A 76 70.99 -20.09 -33.70
CA ASP A 76 71.79 -19.04 -34.33
C ASP A 76 73.24 -19.52 -34.58
N PRO A 77 73.86 -19.16 -35.72
CA PRO A 77 75.23 -19.57 -36.03
C PRO A 77 76.26 -18.85 -35.14
N GLY A 78 77.01 -19.62 -34.33
CA GLY A 78 78.11 -19.10 -33.50
C GLY A 78 78.19 -19.77 -32.12
N ALA A 79 79.12 -19.34 -31.27
CA ALA A 79 79.18 -19.78 -29.87
C ALA A 79 78.00 -19.17 -29.08
N LEU A 80 77.31 -20.01 -28.31
CA LEU A 80 76.19 -19.56 -27.47
C LEU A 80 76.71 -18.74 -26.27
N PRO A 81 76.12 -17.56 -25.98
CA PRO A 81 76.47 -16.76 -24.80
C PRO A 81 76.30 -17.52 -23.48
N ASP A 82 77.12 -17.19 -22.46
CA ASP A 82 77.08 -17.82 -21.12
C ASP A 82 75.75 -17.66 -20.38
N ASN A 83 74.99 -16.59 -20.67
CA ASN A 83 73.69 -16.37 -20.04
C ASN A 83 72.58 -17.10 -20.80
N ARG A 84 71.83 -17.95 -20.10
CA ARG A 84 70.77 -18.83 -20.61
C ARG A 84 69.40 -18.37 -20.13
N LEU A 85 68.46 -18.22 -21.06
CA LEU A 85 67.05 -17.94 -20.77
C LEU A 85 66.21 -19.17 -21.07
N LEU A 86 65.77 -19.83 -20.00
CA LEU A 86 64.97 -21.05 -20.06
C LEU A 86 63.50 -20.69 -20.26
N MET A 87 63.02 -20.87 -21.49
CA MET A 87 61.61 -20.74 -21.85
C MET A 87 60.97 -22.13 -21.90
N GLY A 88 59.95 -22.36 -21.08
CA GLY A 88 59.30 -23.66 -20.91
C GLY A 88 60.02 -24.59 -19.93
N THR A 89 59.48 -25.79 -19.73
CA THR A 89 59.94 -26.72 -18.67
C THR A 89 60.36 -28.08 -19.25
N VAL A 90 61.21 -28.80 -18.52
CA VAL A 90 61.69 -30.14 -18.85
C VAL A 90 61.15 -31.16 -17.84
N TYR A 91 60.68 -32.30 -18.33
CA TYR A 91 60.15 -33.41 -17.53
C TYR A 91 60.98 -34.68 -17.76
N ALA A 92 60.79 -35.67 -16.88
CA ALA A 92 61.36 -36.99 -17.07
C ALA A 92 60.86 -37.65 -18.38
N ASP A 93 59.60 -37.41 -18.75
CA ASP A 93 59.00 -37.85 -20.01
C ASP A 93 59.34 -36.87 -21.15
N ALA A 94 60.13 -37.35 -22.12
CA ALA A 94 60.59 -36.56 -23.25
C ALA A 94 59.44 -36.08 -24.17
N ALA A 95 58.27 -36.73 -24.15
CA ALA A 95 57.12 -36.30 -24.92
C ALA A 95 56.46 -35.02 -24.35
N LYS A 96 56.73 -34.70 -23.09
CA LYS A 96 56.16 -33.55 -22.38
C LYS A 96 57.11 -32.36 -22.28
N SER A 97 58.41 -32.57 -22.47
CA SER A 97 59.44 -31.54 -22.36
C SER A 97 59.39 -30.53 -23.49
N HIS A 98 59.64 -29.26 -23.18
CA HIS A 98 59.81 -28.22 -24.19
C HIS A 98 61.17 -28.39 -24.88
N GLN A 99 61.16 -28.61 -26.20
CA GLN A 99 62.39 -28.91 -26.96
C GLN A 99 63.46 -27.84 -26.76
N GLY A 100 63.10 -26.56 -26.83
CA GLY A 100 64.06 -25.48 -26.64
C GLY A 100 64.64 -25.40 -25.22
N ALA A 101 63.90 -25.85 -24.20
CA ALA A 101 64.43 -25.96 -22.85
C ALA A 101 65.44 -27.12 -22.75
N VAL A 102 65.17 -28.24 -23.44
CA VAL A 102 66.11 -29.37 -23.55
C VAL A 102 67.41 -28.94 -24.23
N GLU A 103 67.35 -28.17 -25.31
CA GLU A 103 68.53 -27.66 -26.03
C GLU A 103 69.40 -26.75 -25.15
N ILE A 104 68.78 -25.76 -24.50
CA ILE A 104 69.49 -24.81 -23.62
C ILE A 104 70.22 -25.52 -22.47
N LEU A 105 69.63 -26.61 -21.96
CA LEU A 105 70.21 -27.37 -20.86
C LEU A 105 71.25 -28.41 -21.30
N GLN A 106 71.50 -28.63 -22.60
CA GLN A 106 72.50 -29.62 -23.08
C GLN A 106 73.94 -29.27 -22.77
N GLU A 107 74.25 -28.00 -22.54
CA GLU A 107 75.60 -27.55 -22.17
C GLU A 107 75.62 -26.79 -20.83
N GLN A 108 74.52 -26.81 -20.07
CA GLN A 108 74.44 -26.08 -18.81
C GLN A 108 75.46 -26.56 -17.77
N GLY A 109 76.21 -25.61 -17.18
CA GLY A 109 77.22 -25.84 -16.16
C GLY A 109 77.24 -24.70 -15.13
N ALA A 110 78.03 -24.86 -14.06
CA ALA A 110 78.01 -23.93 -12.91
C ALA A 110 78.43 -22.48 -13.22
N ALA A 111 79.17 -22.25 -14.31
CA ALA A 111 79.59 -20.91 -14.75
C ALA A 111 78.51 -20.15 -15.53
N HIS A 112 77.49 -20.85 -16.05
CA HIS A 112 76.43 -20.26 -16.85
C HIS A 112 75.31 -19.69 -15.96
N ARG A 113 74.90 -18.45 -16.23
CA ARG A 113 73.76 -17.83 -15.56
C ARG A 113 72.46 -18.31 -16.19
N LEU A 114 71.47 -18.71 -15.39
CA LEU A 114 70.17 -19.18 -15.85
C LEU A 114 69.04 -18.28 -15.31
N LEU A 115 68.17 -17.79 -16.18
CA LEU A 115 66.89 -17.20 -15.83
C LEU A 115 65.75 -18.06 -16.37
N MET A 116 64.69 -18.22 -15.59
CA MET A 116 63.46 -18.90 -15.99
C MET A 116 62.45 -17.87 -16.49
N GLY A 117 62.03 -17.99 -17.75
CA GLY A 117 61.09 -17.07 -18.37
C GLY A 117 59.75 -17.72 -18.68
N GLU A 118 58.65 -17.00 -18.46
CA GLU A 118 57.33 -17.39 -18.95
C GLU A 118 56.57 -16.18 -19.52
N GLN A 119 55.49 -16.44 -20.25
CA GLN A 119 54.50 -15.45 -20.63
C GLN A 119 53.82 -14.85 -19.41
N GLY A 120 53.63 -13.54 -19.44
CA GLY A 120 52.78 -12.81 -18.51
C GLY A 120 51.30 -13.03 -18.79
N PHE A 121 50.46 -12.47 -17.91
CA PHE A 121 49.01 -12.67 -17.95
C PHE A 121 48.25 -11.66 -18.81
N LEU A 122 48.92 -10.61 -19.31
CA LEU A 122 48.43 -9.78 -20.42
C LEU A 122 49.27 -10.14 -21.65
N ALA A 123 48.97 -11.31 -22.22
CA ALA A 123 49.89 -11.97 -23.12
C ALA A 123 49.78 -11.42 -24.54
N SER A 124 48.59 -11.25 -25.14
CA SER A 124 48.48 -10.68 -26.49
C SER A 124 47.08 -10.14 -26.81
N THR A 125 46.99 -9.27 -27.83
CA THR A 125 45.74 -8.85 -28.48
C THR A 125 45.03 -10.02 -29.17
N HIS A 126 45.79 -11.03 -29.58
CA HIS A 126 45.32 -12.21 -30.30
C HIS A 126 45.65 -13.50 -29.56
N SER A 127 45.10 -14.62 -30.02
CA SER A 127 45.48 -15.91 -29.46
C SER A 127 46.86 -16.34 -29.90
N TRP A 128 47.49 -17.20 -29.09
CA TRP A 128 48.77 -17.82 -29.41
C TRP A 128 48.76 -18.46 -30.82
N SER A 129 47.76 -19.29 -31.13
CA SER A 129 47.65 -19.95 -32.44
C SER A 129 47.46 -18.97 -33.60
N GLN A 130 46.73 -17.86 -33.39
CA GLN A 130 46.56 -16.81 -34.40
C GLN A 130 47.87 -16.09 -34.70
N ALA A 131 48.62 -15.71 -33.67
CA ALA A 131 49.92 -15.07 -33.81
C ALA A 131 50.92 -15.96 -34.56
N PHE A 132 50.96 -17.26 -34.25
CA PHE A 132 51.81 -18.23 -34.97
C PHE A 132 51.45 -18.38 -36.45
N ARG A 133 50.15 -18.33 -36.80
CA ARG A 133 49.70 -18.41 -38.20
C ARG A 133 49.95 -17.12 -38.97
N ALA A 134 49.71 -15.97 -38.33
CA ALA A 134 49.83 -14.65 -38.96
C ALA A 134 51.29 -14.26 -39.22
N ARG A 135 52.24 -14.78 -38.43
CA ARG A 135 53.66 -14.41 -38.47
C ARG A 135 53.90 -12.90 -38.34
N ASP A 136 53.11 -12.28 -37.47
CA ASP A 136 53.11 -10.84 -37.25
C ASP A 136 53.60 -10.52 -35.83
N PRO A 137 54.77 -9.88 -35.66
CA PRO A 137 55.25 -9.41 -34.36
C PRO A 137 54.26 -8.50 -33.61
N ALA A 138 53.36 -7.80 -34.32
CA ALA A 138 52.32 -6.99 -33.70
C ALA A 138 51.30 -7.82 -32.88
N MET A 139 51.20 -9.12 -33.16
CA MET A 139 50.40 -10.10 -32.40
C MET A 139 51.24 -10.89 -31.38
N GLY A 140 52.53 -10.58 -31.27
CA GLY A 140 53.46 -11.22 -30.34
C GLY A 140 53.10 -11.01 -28.87
N CYS A 141 53.79 -11.71 -27.98
CA CYS A 141 53.52 -11.59 -26.55
C CYS A 141 53.92 -10.19 -26.05
N LEU A 142 53.07 -9.56 -25.24
CA LEU A 142 53.25 -8.19 -24.75
C LEU A 142 53.91 -8.15 -23.37
N GLY A 143 53.94 -9.27 -22.64
CA GLY A 143 54.47 -9.33 -21.28
C GLY A 143 55.12 -10.66 -20.96
N TYR A 144 56.24 -10.61 -20.23
CA TYR A 144 57.00 -11.76 -19.80
C TYR A 144 57.34 -11.64 -18.30
N VAL A 145 57.37 -12.77 -17.62
CA VAL A 145 57.84 -12.90 -16.24
C VAL A 145 59.18 -13.63 -16.23
N TYR A 146 60.09 -13.19 -15.38
CA TYR A 146 61.44 -13.74 -15.28
C TYR A 146 61.79 -13.98 -13.80
N ASP A 147 62.33 -15.15 -13.48
CA ASP A 147 62.74 -15.53 -12.13
C ASP A 147 64.08 -16.27 -12.18
N ASP A 148 64.96 -16.00 -11.22
CA ASP A 148 66.30 -16.58 -11.11
C ASP A 148 66.35 -17.82 -10.19
N ILE A 149 65.22 -18.20 -9.59
CA ILE A 149 65.04 -19.35 -8.70
C ILE A 149 64.15 -20.40 -9.34
N ALA A 150 62.87 -20.08 -9.60
CA ALA A 150 61.88 -21.01 -10.15
C ALA A 150 60.67 -20.26 -10.77
N HIS A 151 59.91 -20.91 -11.67
CA HIS A 151 58.70 -20.29 -12.22
C HIS A 151 57.61 -20.06 -11.15
N TYR A 152 56.76 -19.04 -11.36
CA TYR A 152 55.68 -18.68 -10.43
C TYR A 152 54.67 -19.80 -10.17
N PHE A 153 54.44 -20.69 -11.15
CA PHE A 153 53.51 -21.81 -11.03
C PHE A 153 54.09 -23.01 -10.29
N MET A 154 55.39 -22.99 -9.94
CA MET A 154 56.06 -24.08 -9.25
C MET A 154 55.82 -24.01 -7.74
N SER A 155 54.70 -24.55 -7.29
CA SER A 155 54.22 -24.37 -5.92
C SER A 155 55.16 -24.92 -4.85
N ASP A 156 55.96 -25.96 -5.14
CA ASP A 156 56.86 -26.60 -4.17
C ASP A 156 58.23 -25.94 -4.05
N TYR A 157 58.52 -24.97 -4.91
CA TYR A 157 59.82 -24.34 -5.01
C TYR A 157 59.74 -22.88 -4.57
N PRO A 158 60.75 -22.37 -3.86
CA PRO A 158 60.84 -20.94 -3.64
C PRO A 158 60.92 -20.22 -4.99
N ASN A 159 60.29 -19.06 -5.09
CA ASN A 159 60.46 -18.12 -6.20
C ASN A 159 60.31 -16.69 -5.67
N ARG A 160 60.78 -15.70 -6.45
CA ARG A 160 60.85 -14.31 -6.00
C ARG A 160 59.48 -13.73 -5.71
N LEU A 161 58.45 -14.17 -6.44
CA LEU A 161 57.08 -13.75 -6.20
C LEU A 161 56.53 -14.26 -4.87
N ILE A 162 56.72 -15.54 -4.54
CA ILE A 162 56.30 -16.13 -3.26
C ILE A 162 57.07 -15.47 -2.11
N HIS A 163 58.37 -15.21 -2.26
CA HIS A 163 59.15 -14.47 -1.27
C HIS A 163 58.58 -13.07 -1.04
N ARG A 164 58.26 -12.33 -2.11
CA ARG A 164 57.64 -11.01 -2.00
C ARG A 164 56.28 -11.06 -1.30
N LEU A 165 55.43 -12.02 -1.67
CA LEU A 165 54.12 -12.23 -1.06
C LEU A 165 54.20 -12.70 0.40
N ASN A 166 55.27 -13.35 0.81
CA ASN A 166 55.54 -13.71 2.20
C ASN A 166 56.27 -12.60 3.00
N SER A 167 56.69 -11.50 2.38
CA SER A 167 57.48 -10.45 3.06
C SER A 167 56.65 -9.45 3.87
N ASP A 168 57.24 -8.73 4.82
CA ASP A 168 56.54 -7.63 5.52
C ASP A 168 56.29 -6.40 4.65
N GLN A 169 56.81 -6.36 3.43
CA GLN A 169 56.62 -5.24 2.54
C GLN A 169 55.19 -5.22 1.97
N VAL A 170 54.57 -4.04 2.04
CA VAL A 170 53.25 -3.75 1.48
C VAL A 170 53.40 -2.61 0.49
N PRO A 171 52.77 -2.65 -0.69
CA PRO A 171 52.82 -1.54 -1.63
C PRO A 171 52.25 -0.26 -1.01
N GLU A 172 52.84 0.89 -1.35
CA GLU A 172 52.34 2.19 -0.92
C GLU A 172 50.84 2.37 -1.23
N PRO A 173 50.05 3.11 -0.43
CA PRO A 173 48.61 3.27 -0.65
C PRO A 173 48.24 3.70 -2.08
N ARG A 174 49.05 4.57 -2.70
CA ARG A 174 48.85 5.00 -4.10
C ARG A 174 49.03 3.86 -5.11
N ALA A 175 49.93 2.92 -4.83
CA ALA A 175 50.14 1.74 -5.66
C ALA A 175 48.97 0.75 -5.55
N LEU A 176 48.37 0.61 -4.37
CA LEU A 176 47.15 -0.17 -4.16
C LEU A 176 45.93 0.48 -4.86
N GLU A 177 45.82 1.81 -4.81
CA GLU A 177 44.79 2.54 -5.55
C GLU A 177 44.96 2.38 -7.06
N ARG A 178 46.20 2.48 -7.57
CA ARG A 178 46.54 2.18 -8.97
C ARG A 178 46.14 0.76 -9.34
N ALA A 179 46.51 -0.24 -8.53
CA ALA A 179 46.13 -1.64 -8.74
C ALA A 179 44.60 -1.81 -8.81
N ARG A 180 43.85 -1.19 -7.89
CA ARG A 180 42.39 -1.21 -7.91
C ARG A 180 41.81 -0.58 -9.17
N GLY A 181 42.37 0.55 -9.62
CA GLY A 181 41.98 1.20 -10.88
C GLY A 181 42.24 0.32 -12.10
N LEU A 182 43.39 -0.35 -12.15
CA LEU A 182 43.76 -1.27 -13.21
C LEU A 182 42.89 -2.53 -13.23
N ILE A 183 42.58 -3.11 -12.06
CA ILE A 183 41.61 -4.22 -11.94
C ILE A 183 40.26 -3.80 -12.51
N ARG A 184 39.72 -2.63 -12.11
CA ARG A 184 38.46 -2.12 -12.65
C ARG A 184 38.51 -1.94 -14.15
N ARG A 185 39.61 -1.38 -14.68
CA ARG A 185 39.81 -1.20 -16.12
C ARG A 185 39.79 -2.55 -16.84
N ILE A 186 40.59 -3.52 -16.39
CA ILE A 186 40.65 -4.89 -16.94
C ILE A 186 39.26 -5.54 -16.96
N VAL A 187 38.49 -5.44 -15.88
CA VAL A 187 37.13 -6.00 -15.79
C VAL A 187 36.18 -5.27 -16.75
N SER A 188 36.12 -3.93 -16.70
CA SER A 188 35.23 -3.13 -17.55
C SER A 188 35.51 -3.29 -19.04
N GLN A 189 36.79 -3.44 -19.38
CA GLN A 189 37.26 -3.62 -20.75
C GLN A 189 37.30 -5.09 -21.13
N ARG A 190 36.94 -6.02 -20.23
CA ARG A 190 36.93 -7.48 -20.45
C ARG A 190 38.26 -8.00 -21.01
N ILE A 191 39.38 -7.53 -20.46
CA ILE A 191 40.73 -7.88 -20.90
C ILE A 191 41.20 -9.17 -20.18
N SER A 192 41.67 -10.15 -20.94
CA SER A 192 42.15 -11.46 -20.45
C SER A 192 43.57 -11.76 -20.96
N LYS A 193 44.08 -12.99 -20.77
CA LYS A 193 45.40 -13.43 -21.29
C LYS A 193 45.53 -13.22 -22.80
N TYR A 194 44.49 -13.64 -23.52
CA TYR A 194 44.33 -13.41 -24.95
C TYR A 194 43.04 -12.62 -25.15
N ASN A 195 43.01 -11.75 -26.16
CA ASN A 195 41.95 -10.74 -26.30
C ASN A 195 41.21 -10.79 -27.65
N SER A 196 41.33 -11.89 -28.40
CA SER A 196 40.63 -12.08 -29.68
C SER A 196 39.31 -12.84 -29.59
N GLN A 197 38.95 -13.33 -28.40
CA GLN A 197 37.73 -14.09 -28.22
C GLN A 197 36.50 -13.18 -28.35
N PRO A 198 35.42 -13.67 -28.98
CA PRO A 198 34.16 -12.95 -29.03
C PRO A 198 33.65 -12.52 -27.64
N ILE A 199 33.17 -11.29 -27.56
CA ILE A 199 32.64 -10.67 -26.34
C ILE A 199 31.11 -10.68 -26.42
N HIS A 200 30.52 -11.87 -26.34
CA HIS A 200 29.07 -12.04 -26.21
C HIS A 200 28.75 -13.18 -25.24
N PRO A 201 27.62 -13.11 -24.51
CA PRO A 201 27.22 -14.17 -23.61
C PRO A 201 26.84 -15.43 -24.40
N PRO A 202 27.23 -16.63 -23.93
CA PRO A 202 26.82 -17.88 -24.55
C PRO A 202 25.33 -18.17 -24.32
N THR A 203 24.67 -18.85 -25.26
CA THR A 203 23.26 -19.28 -25.11
C THR A 203 23.14 -20.25 -23.94
N MET A 204 22.24 -20.02 -22.97
CA MET A 204 22.11 -20.86 -21.76
C MET A 204 20.88 -21.77 -21.75
N SER A 205 20.94 -22.82 -20.92
CA SER A 205 19.79 -23.68 -20.65
C SER A 205 18.70 -22.92 -19.90
N ARG A 206 17.44 -23.14 -20.29
CA ARG A 206 16.27 -22.63 -19.58
C ARG A 206 16.00 -23.49 -18.35
N GLY A 207 15.56 -22.88 -17.24
CA GLY A 207 15.14 -23.61 -16.02
C GLY A 207 16.12 -23.58 -14.84
N TYR A 208 17.28 -22.93 -14.97
CA TYR A 208 18.21 -22.72 -13.85
C TYR A 208 18.36 -21.23 -13.53
N SER A 209 18.09 -20.87 -12.28
CA SER A 209 18.25 -19.51 -11.74
C SER A 209 19.68 -19.20 -11.27
N ARG A 210 20.48 -20.25 -11.00
CA ARG A 210 21.86 -20.14 -10.50
C ARG A 210 22.82 -20.99 -11.33
N ARG A 211 24.08 -20.54 -11.48
CA ARG A 211 25.13 -21.23 -12.25
C ARG A 211 26.50 -21.15 -11.60
N VAL A 212 27.29 -22.20 -11.77
CA VAL A 212 28.70 -22.26 -11.36
C VAL A 212 29.59 -22.65 -12.53
N LEU A 213 30.84 -22.20 -12.50
CA LEU A 213 31.82 -22.44 -13.57
C LEU A 213 32.89 -23.43 -13.10
N VAL A 214 33.23 -24.41 -13.94
CA VAL A 214 34.37 -25.31 -13.80
C VAL A 214 35.30 -25.07 -14.97
N CYS A 215 36.55 -24.70 -14.70
CA CYS A 215 37.54 -24.42 -15.74
C CYS A 215 38.39 -25.65 -16.05
N ASP A 216 38.36 -26.09 -17.31
CA ASP A 216 39.28 -27.08 -17.84
C ASP A 216 40.68 -26.46 -18.08
N GLN A 217 41.70 -27.31 -18.20
CA GLN A 217 43.07 -26.91 -18.56
C GLN A 217 43.67 -27.90 -19.55
N SER A 218 44.70 -27.48 -20.29
CA SER A 218 45.45 -28.39 -21.16
C SER A 218 46.06 -29.56 -20.37
N PHE A 219 45.95 -30.76 -20.93
CA PHE A 219 46.45 -31.97 -20.29
C PHE A 219 47.97 -31.90 -20.10
N ALA A 220 48.43 -32.22 -18.88
CA ALA A 220 49.83 -32.20 -18.49
C ALA A 220 50.56 -30.85 -18.68
N ASP A 221 49.84 -29.73 -18.52
CA ASP A 221 50.43 -28.40 -18.43
C ASP A 221 51.41 -28.29 -17.24
N ALA A 222 52.47 -27.48 -17.38
CA ALA A 222 53.45 -27.27 -16.31
C ALA A 222 52.81 -26.75 -15.02
N SER A 223 51.81 -25.89 -15.16
CA SER A 223 51.05 -25.32 -14.06
C SER A 223 50.15 -26.34 -13.35
N THR A 224 49.77 -27.47 -13.97
CA THR A 224 49.03 -28.53 -13.28
C THR A 224 49.97 -29.50 -12.57
N VAL A 225 51.06 -29.89 -13.25
CA VAL A 225 52.09 -30.79 -12.71
C VAL A 225 52.76 -30.19 -11.47
N PHE A 226 53.32 -28.98 -11.57
CA PHE A 226 53.97 -28.32 -10.43
C PHE A 226 52.98 -27.58 -9.50
N GLY A 227 51.71 -27.55 -9.90
CA GLY A 227 50.60 -27.02 -9.13
C GLY A 227 49.83 -28.08 -8.34
N ARG A 228 50.38 -29.29 -8.17
CA ARG A 228 49.83 -30.37 -7.33
C ARG A 228 48.40 -30.80 -7.70
N ILE A 229 48.05 -30.82 -8.99
CA ILE A 229 46.78 -31.38 -9.45
C ILE A 229 46.99 -32.40 -10.58
N ASP A 230 46.43 -33.58 -10.37
CA ASP A 230 46.41 -34.69 -11.31
C ASP A 230 45.00 -34.87 -11.91
N GLU A 231 44.85 -35.87 -12.78
CA GLU A 231 43.57 -36.21 -13.43
C GLU A 231 42.47 -36.50 -12.40
N ALA A 232 42.77 -37.27 -11.35
CA ALA A 232 41.84 -37.53 -10.26
C ALA A 232 41.43 -36.25 -9.51
N GLY A 233 42.32 -35.25 -9.43
CA GLY A 233 42.01 -33.92 -8.90
C GLY A 233 41.00 -33.15 -9.73
N PHE A 234 41.09 -33.21 -11.06
CA PHE A 234 40.07 -32.63 -11.96
C PHE A 234 38.73 -33.37 -11.82
N GLU A 235 38.71 -34.70 -11.67
CA GLU A 235 37.46 -35.42 -11.40
C GLU A 235 36.82 -34.97 -10.08
N ARG A 236 37.61 -34.89 -8.99
CA ARG A 236 37.13 -34.39 -7.70
C ARG A 236 36.59 -32.97 -7.79
N MET A 237 37.21 -32.10 -8.60
CA MET A 237 36.75 -30.73 -8.81
C MET A 237 35.34 -30.69 -9.43
N LEU A 238 35.09 -31.48 -10.47
CA LEU A 238 33.78 -31.53 -11.11
C LEU A 238 32.71 -32.13 -10.18
N VAL A 239 33.06 -33.21 -9.46
CA VAL A 239 32.17 -33.83 -8.47
C VAL A 239 31.83 -32.87 -7.33
N ALA A 240 32.81 -32.10 -6.85
CA ALA A 240 32.60 -31.08 -5.83
C ALA A 240 31.65 -29.98 -6.32
N ALA A 241 31.89 -29.44 -7.52
CA ALA A 241 31.01 -28.43 -8.11
C ALA A 241 29.55 -28.92 -8.22
N LEU A 242 29.34 -30.21 -8.55
CA LEU A 242 28.01 -30.82 -8.62
C LEU A 242 27.35 -31.04 -7.26
N THR A 243 28.14 -31.48 -6.28
CA THR A 243 27.66 -31.87 -4.94
C THR A 243 27.38 -30.64 -4.07
N GLU A 244 28.25 -29.64 -4.14
CA GLU A 244 28.15 -28.40 -3.37
C GLU A 244 27.08 -27.44 -3.94
N ASN A 245 26.65 -27.65 -5.18
CA ASN A 245 25.65 -26.81 -5.86
C ASN A 245 24.54 -27.69 -6.48
N PRO A 246 23.67 -28.30 -5.66
CA PRO A 246 22.61 -29.21 -6.14
C PRO A 246 21.51 -28.50 -6.95
N ASP A 247 21.38 -27.18 -6.80
CA ASP A 247 20.38 -26.31 -7.42
C ASP A 247 20.87 -25.57 -8.68
N ALA A 248 22.18 -25.58 -8.94
CA ALA A 248 22.78 -24.80 -10.02
C ALA A 248 23.02 -25.60 -11.31
N GLU A 249 23.09 -24.90 -12.45
CA GLU A 249 23.72 -25.42 -13.66
C GLU A 249 25.25 -25.36 -13.52
N VAL A 250 25.95 -26.45 -13.85
CA VAL A 250 27.42 -26.52 -13.83
C VAL A 250 27.94 -26.32 -15.24
N LEU A 251 28.53 -25.16 -15.50
CA LEU A 251 29.15 -24.83 -16.77
C LEU A 251 30.60 -25.31 -16.75
N VAL A 252 30.98 -26.19 -17.67
CA VAL A 252 32.38 -26.63 -17.82
C VAL A 252 32.97 -25.92 -19.04
N LYS A 253 33.88 -24.97 -18.81
CA LYS A 253 34.55 -24.25 -19.90
C LYS A 253 35.81 -25.01 -20.31
N THR A 254 35.83 -25.49 -21.55
CA THR A 254 37.02 -26.17 -22.08
C THR A 254 38.12 -25.18 -22.43
N HIS A 255 39.37 -25.61 -22.39
CA HIS A 255 40.50 -24.76 -22.76
C HIS A 255 40.37 -24.28 -24.23
N PRO A 256 40.68 -23.01 -24.55
CA PRO A 256 40.52 -22.48 -25.90
C PRO A 256 41.38 -23.21 -26.95
N ASP A 257 42.58 -23.69 -26.60
CA ASP A 257 43.46 -24.44 -27.52
C ASP A 257 42.80 -25.70 -28.08
N THR A 258 41.93 -26.37 -27.31
CA THR A 258 41.19 -27.56 -27.75
C THR A 258 40.27 -27.26 -28.94
N ALA A 259 39.79 -26.02 -29.08
CA ALA A 259 38.98 -25.57 -30.22
C ALA A 259 39.84 -25.05 -31.39
N TRP A 260 41.06 -24.58 -31.11
CA TRP A 260 41.94 -23.98 -32.12
C TRP A 260 42.89 -24.98 -32.79
N GLU A 261 43.30 -26.03 -32.07
CA GLU A 261 44.14 -27.14 -32.55
C GLU A 261 43.65 -28.52 -32.01
N PRO A 262 42.48 -29.00 -32.46
CA PRO A 262 41.81 -30.19 -31.91
C PRO A 262 42.63 -31.49 -32.02
N GLU A 263 43.62 -31.57 -32.92
CA GLU A 263 44.49 -32.73 -33.13
C GLU A 263 45.80 -32.70 -32.31
N LYS A 264 46.10 -31.58 -31.62
CA LYS A 264 47.41 -31.37 -30.97
C LYS A 264 47.34 -31.26 -29.44
N ARG A 265 46.22 -30.82 -28.86
CA ARG A 265 46.06 -30.64 -27.40
C ARG A 265 44.64 -31.00 -26.95
N SER A 266 44.54 -31.89 -25.97
CA SER A 266 43.30 -32.19 -25.23
C SER A 266 43.35 -31.56 -23.83
N GLY A 267 42.20 -31.13 -23.30
CA GLY A 267 42.00 -30.83 -21.87
C GLY A 267 41.43 -32.01 -21.09
N TYR A 268 41.42 -31.93 -19.76
CA TYR A 268 40.99 -33.01 -18.86
C TYR A 268 39.52 -33.40 -19.04
N TYR A 269 38.64 -32.47 -19.41
CA TYR A 269 37.22 -32.74 -19.64
C TYR A 269 36.86 -32.90 -21.12
N SER A 270 37.85 -33.06 -22.01
CA SER A 270 37.59 -33.12 -23.46
C SER A 270 36.67 -34.27 -23.86
N HIS A 271 36.72 -35.38 -23.12
CA HIS A 271 35.93 -36.58 -23.35
C HIS A 271 34.48 -36.50 -22.85
N LEU A 272 34.09 -35.43 -22.14
CA LEU A 272 32.73 -35.28 -21.58
C LEU A 272 31.74 -34.65 -22.58
N GLU A 273 30.47 -35.01 -22.44
CA GLU A 273 29.34 -34.40 -23.16
C GLU A 273 28.40 -33.67 -22.19
N SER A 274 27.60 -32.75 -22.71
CA SER A 274 26.58 -32.06 -21.90
C SER A 274 25.48 -33.03 -21.50
N VAL A 275 25.26 -33.22 -20.20
CA VAL A 275 24.26 -34.14 -19.67
C VAL A 275 23.64 -33.58 -18.38
N GLY A 276 22.32 -33.60 -18.31
CA GLY A 276 21.57 -33.11 -17.15
C GLY A 276 21.89 -31.65 -16.82
N ARG A 277 22.43 -31.40 -15.63
CA ARG A 277 22.84 -30.07 -15.14
C ARG A 277 24.25 -29.67 -15.54
N VAL A 278 25.00 -30.54 -16.22
CA VAL A 278 26.38 -30.28 -16.66
C VAL A 278 26.36 -29.83 -18.12
N ARG A 279 26.89 -28.64 -18.38
CA ARG A 279 26.95 -28.06 -19.71
C ARG A 279 28.38 -27.78 -20.14
N ILE A 280 28.82 -28.44 -21.20
CA ILE A 280 30.18 -28.28 -21.74
C ILE A 280 30.21 -27.12 -22.75
N LEU A 281 31.02 -26.10 -22.47
CA LEU A 281 31.21 -24.91 -23.32
C LEU A 281 32.51 -25.04 -24.12
N ARG A 282 32.38 -25.36 -25.42
CA ARG A 282 33.52 -25.58 -26.33
C ARG A 282 33.88 -24.37 -27.18
N GLU A 283 32.97 -23.42 -27.31
CA GLU A 283 33.16 -22.23 -28.13
C GLU A 283 34.25 -21.29 -27.56
N PRO A 284 35.00 -20.61 -28.44
CA PRO A 284 35.89 -19.53 -28.03
C PRO A 284 35.03 -18.35 -27.56
N LEU A 285 35.22 -17.93 -26.32
CA LEU A 285 34.47 -16.84 -25.70
C LEU A 285 35.35 -16.13 -24.67
N ASN A 286 35.09 -14.83 -24.47
CA ASN A 286 35.78 -14.05 -23.46
C ASN A 286 35.32 -14.47 -22.03
N PRO A 287 36.24 -14.79 -21.11
CA PRO A 287 35.89 -15.34 -19.80
C PRO A 287 35.05 -14.40 -18.93
N TYR A 288 35.17 -13.07 -19.10
CA TYR A 288 34.36 -12.11 -18.34
C TYR A 288 32.86 -12.21 -18.69
N CYS A 289 32.51 -12.66 -19.90
CA CYS A 289 31.12 -12.99 -20.24
C CYS A 289 30.58 -14.16 -19.40
N LEU A 290 31.43 -15.10 -18.95
CA LEU A 290 31.00 -16.18 -18.06
C LEU A 290 30.93 -15.73 -16.62
N PHE A 291 31.88 -14.91 -16.18
CA PHE A 291 31.90 -14.42 -14.80
C PHE A 291 30.62 -13.64 -14.48
N GLU A 292 30.10 -12.84 -15.42
CA GLU A 292 28.80 -12.16 -15.28
C GLU A 292 27.63 -13.11 -14.99
N MET A 293 27.72 -14.38 -15.39
CA MET A 293 26.63 -15.36 -15.33
C MET A 293 26.74 -16.36 -14.18
N VAL A 294 27.86 -16.39 -13.46
CA VAL A 294 28.14 -17.36 -12.39
C VAL A 294 28.45 -16.68 -11.07
N ASP A 295 28.19 -17.37 -9.96
CA ASP A 295 28.55 -16.92 -8.62
C ASP A 295 29.87 -17.52 -8.10
N THR A 296 30.18 -18.76 -8.50
CA THR A 296 31.36 -19.52 -8.04
C THR A 296 32.13 -20.11 -9.21
N VAL A 297 33.47 -20.04 -9.16
CA VAL A 297 34.38 -20.57 -10.17
C VAL A 297 35.33 -21.60 -9.55
N TYR A 298 35.34 -22.81 -10.08
CA TYR A 298 36.19 -23.94 -9.70
C TYR A 298 37.34 -24.06 -10.69
N VAL A 299 38.57 -24.05 -10.19
CA VAL A 299 39.78 -24.13 -11.01
C VAL A 299 40.78 -25.12 -10.43
N GLY A 300 41.56 -25.78 -11.30
CA GLY A 300 42.76 -26.50 -10.88
C GLY A 300 43.85 -25.51 -10.50
N THR A 301 44.54 -24.98 -11.52
CA THR A 301 45.57 -23.93 -11.40
C THR A 301 45.44 -22.82 -12.45
N SER A 302 44.31 -22.78 -13.17
CA SER A 302 44.08 -21.87 -14.30
C SER A 302 44.11 -20.41 -13.90
N GLN A 303 44.75 -19.56 -14.71
CA GLN A 303 44.70 -18.10 -14.58
C GLN A 303 43.27 -17.55 -14.49
N LEU A 304 42.28 -18.24 -15.07
CA LEU A 304 40.87 -17.84 -14.98
C LEU A 304 40.38 -17.70 -13.54
N GLY A 305 40.99 -18.41 -12.57
CA GLY A 305 40.68 -18.21 -11.16
C GLY A 305 41.07 -16.82 -10.66
N LEU A 306 42.23 -16.29 -11.07
CA LEU A 306 42.64 -14.94 -10.70
C LEU A 306 41.76 -13.87 -11.38
N GLU A 307 41.40 -14.08 -12.65
CA GLU A 307 40.47 -13.18 -13.37
C GLU A 307 39.06 -13.20 -12.76
N ALA A 308 38.61 -14.37 -12.27
CA ALA A 308 37.36 -14.48 -11.54
C ALA A 308 37.39 -13.69 -10.22
N LEU A 309 38.52 -13.67 -9.51
CA LEU A 309 38.70 -12.81 -8.33
C LEU A 309 38.61 -11.32 -8.71
N PHE A 310 39.20 -10.89 -9.83
CA PHE A 310 39.06 -9.51 -10.33
C PHE A 310 37.59 -9.14 -10.60
N ALA A 311 36.81 -10.09 -11.14
CA ALA A 311 35.37 -9.95 -11.35
C ALA A 311 34.52 -10.11 -10.08
N GLY A 312 35.13 -10.20 -8.89
CA GLY A 312 34.45 -10.30 -7.60
C GLY A 312 33.77 -11.64 -7.34
N LYS A 313 34.24 -12.72 -7.98
CA LYS A 313 33.64 -14.06 -7.86
C LYS A 313 34.28 -14.86 -6.74
N ARG A 314 33.51 -15.77 -6.15
CA ARG A 314 34.07 -16.80 -5.25
C ARG A 314 34.87 -17.78 -6.10
N VAL A 315 36.10 -18.08 -5.67
CA VAL A 315 37.00 -18.98 -6.39
C VAL A 315 37.42 -20.13 -5.50
N VAL A 316 37.27 -21.36 -6.02
CA VAL A 316 37.64 -22.61 -5.38
C VAL A 316 38.82 -23.22 -6.15
N THR A 317 39.93 -23.50 -5.48
CA THR A 317 41.14 -24.03 -6.11
C THR A 317 41.38 -25.49 -5.71
N PHE A 318 41.60 -26.37 -6.67
CA PHE A 318 41.91 -27.80 -6.45
C PHE A 318 43.40 -28.14 -6.61
N GLY A 319 44.16 -27.23 -7.21
CA GLY A 319 45.62 -27.21 -7.20
C GLY A 319 46.16 -26.03 -6.40
N ALA A 320 47.44 -25.71 -6.60
CA ALA A 320 48.19 -24.69 -5.87
C ALA A 320 48.71 -23.56 -6.79
N PRO A 321 47.84 -22.86 -7.57
CA PRO A 321 48.28 -21.73 -8.39
C PRO A 321 48.86 -20.63 -7.49
N PHE A 322 49.74 -19.76 -8.00
CA PHE A 322 50.48 -18.81 -7.14
C PHE A 322 49.58 -17.89 -6.30
N TYR A 323 48.36 -17.61 -6.73
CA TYR A 323 47.39 -16.75 -6.04
C TYR A 323 46.54 -17.50 -4.98
N ALA A 324 46.69 -18.82 -4.84
CA ALA A 324 46.09 -19.63 -3.78
C ALA A 324 46.96 -19.64 -2.50
N GLY A 325 46.35 -19.87 -1.34
CA GLY A 325 47.03 -19.94 -0.05
C GLY A 325 47.21 -18.59 0.65
N TRP A 326 46.60 -17.51 0.14
CA TRP A 326 46.72 -16.15 0.69
C TRP A 326 45.42 -15.60 1.29
N GLY A 327 44.40 -16.45 1.47
CA GLY A 327 43.09 -16.07 2.02
C GLY A 327 42.10 -15.45 1.03
N LEU A 328 42.40 -15.44 -0.27
CA LEU A 328 41.50 -14.95 -1.32
C LEU A 328 40.62 -16.05 -1.95
N THR A 329 41.00 -17.31 -1.75
CA THR A 329 40.40 -18.48 -2.41
C THR A 329 40.02 -19.55 -1.40
N ASP A 330 39.04 -20.39 -1.77
CA ASP A 330 38.70 -21.63 -1.06
C ASP A 330 39.65 -22.73 -1.58
N ASP A 331 40.74 -22.93 -0.85
CA ASP A 331 41.83 -23.82 -1.25
C ASP A 331 41.59 -25.26 -0.78
N ARG A 332 41.48 -26.20 -1.73
CA ARG A 332 41.29 -27.64 -1.46
C ARG A 332 42.60 -28.40 -1.30
N GLN A 333 43.73 -27.71 -1.40
CA GLN A 333 45.07 -28.21 -1.16
C GLN A 333 45.75 -27.39 -0.08
N GLU A 334 46.49 -28.04 0.81
CA GLU A 334 47.31 -27.33 1.79
C GLU A 334 48.60 -26.82 1.16
N ILE A 335 48.94 -25.55 1.39
CA ILE A 335 50.15 -24.90 0.86
C ILE A 335 50.94 -24.26 2.03
N PRO A 336 51.63 -25.07 2.87
CA PRO A 336 52.10 -24.61 4.18
C PRO A 336 53.08 -23.43 4.18
N HIS A 337 53.83 -23.24 3.09
CA HIS A 337 54.82 -22.16 2.98
C HIS A 337 54.20 -20.81 2.58
N ARG A 338 52.91 -20.77 2.19
CA ARG A 338 52.15 -19.54 1.96
C ARG A 338 51.25 -19.34 3.18
N HIS A 339 51.67 -18.45 4.07
CA HIS A 339 51.13 -18.38 5.44
C HIS A 339 50.62 -16.98 5.81
N ARG A 340 50.65 -16.03 4.88
CA ARG A 340 50.13 -14.68 5.08
C ARG A 340 48.78 -14.51 4.39
N THR A 341 48.00 -13.57 4.88
CA THR A 341 46.84 -13.07 4.16
C THR A 341 47.26 -11.91 3.26
N ARG A 342 46.77 -11.88 2.01
CA ARG A 342 46.99 -10.79 1.06
C ARG A 342 45.69 -10.29 0.47
N SER A 343 45.64 -8.98 0.21
CA SER A 343 44.57 -8.38 -0.58
C SER A 343 44.72 -8.72 -2.06
N LEU A 344 43.62 -8.63 -2.80
CA LEU A 344 43.63 -8.83 -4.25
C LEU A 344 44.50 -7.80 -4.96
N GLU A 345 44.49 -6.54 -4.48
CA GLU A 345 45.33 -5.47 -5.00
C GLU A 345 46.82 -5.72 -4.76
N GLU A 346 47.22 -6.34 -3.65
CA GLU A 346 48.61 -6.72 -3.39
C GLU A 346 49.07 -7.81 -4.37
N ILE A 347 48.26 -8.87 -4.56
CA ILE A 347 48.57 -9.93 -5.54
C ILE A 347 48.66 -9.34 -6.94
N PHE A 348 47.71 -8.47 -7.32
CA PHE A 348 47.71 -7.80 -8.61
C PHE A 348 48.96 -6.95 -8.79
N HIS A 349 49.28 -6.09 -7.82
CA HIS A 349 50.44 -5.22 -7.88
C HIS A 349 51.72 -6.04 -8.02
N TYR A 350 51.91 -7.04 -7.19
CA TYR A 350 53.14 -7.83 -7.22
C TYR A 350 53.27 -8.64 -8.52
N PHE A 351 52.20 -9.23 -9.04
CA PHE A 351 52.30 -10.02 -10.27
C PHE A 351 52.34 -9.16 -11.54
N TYR A 352 51.33 -8.30 -11.72
CA TYR A 352 51.14 -7.55 -12.96
C TYR A 352 52.03 -6.32 -13.05
N VAL A 353 52.36 -5.64 -11.94
CA VAL A 353 53.13 -4.38 -12.00
C VAL A 353 54.61 -4.61 -11.71
N TRP A 354 54.91 -5.34 -10.62
CA TRP A 354 56.29 -5.56 -10.19
C TRP A 354 56.97 -6.69 -10.98
N TYR A 355 56.36 -7.87 -11.00
CA TYR A 355 56.98 -9.10 -11.50
C TYR A 355 56.96 -9.25 -13.03
N THR A 356 55.96 -8.69 -13.71
CA THR A 356 55.83 -8.77 -15.18
C THR A 356 56.51 -7.59 -15.88
N ILE A 357 57.32 -7.88 -16.90
CA ILE A 357 57.96 -6.89 -17.78
C ILE A 357 57.20 -6.84 -19.10
N TYR A 358 56.77 -5.66 -19.52
CA TYR A 358 55.96 -5.47 -20.73
C TYR A 358 56.69 -4.72 -21.82
N HIS A 359 56.37 -5.05 -23.08
CA HIS A 359 56.80 -4.34 -24.28
C HIS A 359 55.69 -4.37 -25.32
N VAL A 360 55.23 -3.18 -25.74
CA VAL A 360 54.31 -3.06 -26.88
C VAL A 360 55.09 -2.84 -28.19
N PRO A 361 54.66 -3.45 -29.32
CA PRO A 361 55.25 -3.20 -30.62
C PRO A 361 55.25 -1.71 -30.99
N GLY A 362 56.41 -1.18 -31.40
CA GLY A 362 56.58 0.22 -31.81
C GLY A 362 57.14 1.17 -30.75
N ASP A 363 57.25 0.73 -29.49
CA ASP A 363 57.95 1.45 -28.41
C ASP A 363 59.30 0.75 -28.13
N VAL A 364 60.41 1.48 -28.32
CA VAL A 364 61.77 0.91 -28.36
C VAL A 364 62.73 1.48 -27.30
N ALA A 365 62.28 2.37 -26.42
CA ALA A 365 63.19 3.08 -25.51
C ALA A 365 63.17 2.59 -24.05
N ALA A 366 62.13 1.86 -23.59
CA ALA A 366 62.05 1.27 -22.25
C ALA A 366 60.97 0.17 -22.16
N PRO A 367 60.96 -0.68 -21.12
CA PRO A 367 59.80 -1.50 -20.80
C PRO A 367 58.56 -0.65 -20.60
N SER A 368 57.46 -1.06 -21.21
CA SER A 368 56.17 -0.39 -21.12
C SER A 368 55.56 -0.56 -19.73
N GLU A 369 54.86 0.46 -19.27
CA GLU A 369 53.98 0.33 -18.12
C GLU A 369 52.70 -0.45 -18.51
N ILE A 370 52.05 -1.05 -17.52
CA ILE A 370 50.84 -1.86 -17.75
C ILE A 370 49.72 -1.06 -18.43
N GLU A 371 49.58 0.23 -18.13
CA GLU A 371 48.58 1.10 -18.76
C GLU A 371 48.77 1.15 -20.28
N THR A 372 50.01 1.26 -20.76
CA THR A 372 50.33 1.27 -22.20
C THR A 372 49.96 -0.06 -22.85
N VAL A 373 50.11 -1.18 -22.13
CA VAL A 373 49.68 -2.50 -22.60
C VAL A 373 48.16 -2.58 -22.71
N LEU A 374 47.44 -2.05 -21.73
CA LEU A 374 45.98 -2.00 -21.77
C LEU A 374 45.49 -1.10 -22.93
N ASP A 375 46.10 0.07 -23.12
CA ASP A 375 45.82 0.96 -24.25
C ASP A 375 46.03 0.22 -25.59
N PHE A 376 47.16 -0.49 -25.72
CA PHE A 376 47.48 -1.27 -26.91
C PHE A 376 46.48 -2.41 -27.15
N ILE A 377 46.09 -3.15 -26.09
CA ILE A 377 45.09 -4.22 -26.19
C ILE A 377 43.74 -3.64 -26.62
N GLU A 378 43.30 -2.55 -26.02
CA GLU A 378 42.03 -1.91 -26.33
C GLU A 378 41.97 -1.42 -27.77
N ALA A 379 43.06 -0.86 -28.29
CA ALA A 379 43.15 -0.35 -29.65
C ALA A 379 43.30 -1.45 -30.72
N ASN A 380 43.94 -2.58 -30.39
CA ASN A 380 44.38 -3.57 -31.39
C ASN A 380 43.72 -4.95 -31.25
N ARG A 381 42.87 -5.18 -30.25
CA ARG A 381 42.09 -6.43 -30.17
C ARG A 381 41.08 -6.52 -31.32
N PRO A 382 40.84 -7.70 -31.90
CA PRO A 382 39.91 -7.85 -33.01
C PRO A 382 38.44 -7.86 -32.57
N ALA A 383 38.14 -8.16 -31.31
CA ALA A 383 36.79 -8.15 -30.76
C ALA A 383 36.50 -6.79 -30.10
N ALA A 384 35.60 -6.02 -30.73
CA ALA A 384 35.11 -4.78 -30.13
C ALA A 384 34.28 -5.07 -28.86
N LEU A 385 34.29 -4.14 -27.91
CA LEU A 385 33.32 -4.18 -26.83
C LEU A 385 31.91 -4.03 -27.40
N PRO A 386 30.91 -4.67 -26.79
CA PRO A 386 29.53 -4.28 -27.01
C PRO A 386 29.37 -2.78 -26.69
N ALA A 387 28.53 -2.09 -27.46
CA ALA A 387 28.31 -0.65 -27.27
C ALA A 387 27.97 -0.37 -25.79
N PRO A 388 28.61 0.65 -25.16
CA PRO A 388 28.25 1.04 -23.81
C PRO A 388 26.76 1.39 -23.79
N ARG A 389 26.08 0.97 -22.73
CA ARG A 389 24.71 1.44 -22.53
C ARG A 389 24.75 2.95 -22.38
N PRO A 390 23.83 3.70 -23.01
CA PRO A 390 23.76 5.13 -22.82
C PRO A 390 23.65 5.42 -21.31
N GLU A 391 24.52 6.29 -20.80
CA GLU A 391 24.34 6.81 -19.45
C GLU A 391 22.97 7.51 -19.39
N PRO A 392 22.14 7.20 -18.38
CA PRO A 392 20.84 7.82 -18.28
C PRO A 392 21.02 9.33 -18.07
N PRO A 393 20.19 10.18 -18.71
CA PRO A 393 20.22 11.61 -18.46
C PRO A 393 19.98 11.91 -16.98
N ALA A 394 20.54 13.01 -16.47
CA ALA A 394 20.39 13.41 -15.08
C ALA A 394 18.90 13.37 -14.66
N PRO A 395 18.53 12.57 -13.65
CA PRO A 395 17.13 12.33 -13.34
C PRO A 395 16.46 13.63 -12.88
N LYS A 396 15.23 13.84 -13.33
CA LYS A 396 14.30 14.88 -12.86
C LYS A 396 13.32 14.35 -11.84
N VAL A 397 12.98 13.05 -11.93
CA VAL A 397 12.13 12.37 -10.96
C VAL A 397 12.83 11.09 -10.48
N SER A 398 12.96 10.93 -9.16
CA SER A 398 13.34 9.67 -8.53
C SER A 398 12.10 8.91 -8.11
N VAL A 399 11.90 7.72 -8.66
CA VAL A 399 10.82 6.81 -8.24
C VAL A 399 11.37 5.85 -7.20
N ILE A 400 10.90 5.98 -5.96
CA ILE A 400 11.37 5.20 -4.80
C ILE A 400 10.43 4.02 -4.57
N ILE A 401 10.98 2.80 -4.61
CA ILE A 401 10.22 1.54 -4.60
C ILE A 401 10.75 0.63 -3.47
N PRO A 402 10.09 0.57 -2.30
CA PRO A 402 10.47 -0.35 -1.23
C PRO A 402 10.04 -1.79 -1.56
N VAL A 403 10.92 -2.77 -1.37
CA VAL A 403 10.75 -4.16 -1.84
C VAL A 403 10.86 -5.13 -0.66
N TYR A 404 9.78 -5.89 -0.41
CA TYR A 404 9.77 -7.01 0.54
C TYR A 404 8.62 -7.99 0.23
N GLY A 405 8.94 -9.23 -0.14
CA GLY A 405 7.97 -10.29 -0.41
C GLY A 405 7.07 -10.02 -1.61
N VAL A 406 7.63 -9.58 -2.74
CA VAL A 406 6.90 -9.09 -3.93
C VAL A 406 7.41 -9.69 -5.25
N GLU A 407 8.06 -10.86 -5.22
CA GLU A 407 8.67 -11.51 -6.40
C GLU A 407 7.70 -11.55 -7.59
N ARG A 408 6.43 -11.85 -7.33
CA ARG A 408 5.37 -11.92 -8.34
C ARG A 408 5.05 -10.58 -9.02
N TYR A 409 5.25 -9.46 -8.33
CA TYR A 409 4.69 -8.16 -8.71
C TYR A 409 5.73 -7.16 -9.19
N ILE A 410 6.96 -7.26 -8.68
CA ILE A 410 8.01 -6.26 -8.89
C ILE A 410 8.36 -6.05 -10.36
N GLU A 411 8.28 -7.09 -11.20
CA GLU A 411 8.51 -6.97 -12.64
C GLU A 411 7.48 -6.06 -13.32
N ALA A 412 6.18 -6.24 -13.01
CA ALA A 412 5.13 -5.39 -13.55
C ALA A 412 5.21 -3.95 -13.01
N CYS A 413 5.59 -3.79 -11.74
CA CYS A 413 5.83 -2.48 -11.12
C CYS A 413 6.91 -1.71 -11.89
N LEU A 414 8.10 -2.31 -12.05
CA LEU A 414 9.22 -1.69 -12.76
C LEU A 414 8.90 -1.44 -14.24
N ALA A 415 8.27 -2.40 -14.93
CA ALA A 415 7.87 -2.24 -16.33
C ALA A 415 6.94 -1.03 -16.54
N SER A 416 6.06 -0.73 -15.58
CA SER A 416 5.16 0.43 -15.66
C SER A 416 5.88 1.78 -15.54
N VAL A 417 6.98 1.82 -14.78
CA VAL A 417 7.83 3.01 -14.66
C VAL A 417 8.74 3.15 -15.87
N GLN A 418 9.27 2.04 -16.39
CA GLN A 418 10.05 2.02 -17.63
C GLN A 418 9.27 2.54 -18.85
N ALA A 419 7.96 2.29 -18.87
CA ALA A 419 7.04 2.71 -19.93
C ALA A 419 6.67 4.21 -19.87
N GLN A 420 7.16 4.97 -18.89
CA GLN A 420 6.87 6.40 -18.79
C GLN A 420 7.52 7.19 -19.94
N SER A 421 6.81 8.21 -20.44
CA SER A 421 7.29 9.12 -21.50
C SER A 421 8.33 10.12 -21.00
N LEU A 422 8.42 10.33 -19.69
CA LEU A 422 9.54 11.04 -19.08
C LEU A 422 10.73 10.09 -18.93
N HIS A 423 11.80 10.32 -19.70
CA HIS A 423 12.98 9.46 -19.67
C HIS A 423 14.04 9.88 -18.65
N GLU A 424 14.03 11.14 -18.21
CA GLU A 424 14.88 11.67 -17.13
C GLU A 424 14.38 11.19 -15.76
N ILE A 425 14.35 9.88 -15.57
CA ILE A 425 13.90 9.22 -14.34
C ILE A 425 14.97 8.25 -13.85
N GLU A 426 15.02 8.07 -12.53
CA GLU A 426 15.70 6.93 -11.91
C GLU A 426 14.69 6.12 -11.09
N MET A 427 14.91 4.82 -11.01
CA MET A 427 14.10 3.87 -10.25
C MET A 427 14.96 3.29 -9.13
N ILE A 428 14.75 3.76 -7.91
CA ILE A 428 15.52 3.33 -6.74
C ILE A 428 14.74 2.22 -6.06
N THR A 429 15.17 0.98 -6.26
CA THR A 429 14.58 -0.18 -5.58
C THR A 429 15.32 -0.42 -4.28
N ILE A 430 14.60 -0.45 -3.16
CA ILE A 430 15.17 -0.67 -1.82
C ILE A 430 14.71 -2.03 -1.34
N ASN A 431 15.55 -3.04 -1.54
CA ASN A 431 15.29 -4.37 -1.02
C ASN A 431 15.52 -4.42 0.48
N ASP A 432 14.43 -4.45 1.24
CA ASP A 432 14.36 -4.48 2.70
C ASP A 432 14.58 -5.90 3.25
N ARG A 433 15.60 -6.57 2.71
CA ARG A 433 15.93 -7.98 2.97
C ARG A 433 14.78 -8.95 2.67
N SER A 434 14.22 -8.84 1.46
CA SER A 434 13.17 -9.71 0.95
C SER A 434 13.53 -11.20 1.10
N PRO A 435 12.59 -12.06 1.55
CA PRO A 435 12.83 -13.50 1.73
C PRO A 435 12.66 -14.32 0.43
N ASP A 436 12.32 -13.68 -0.69
CA ASP A 436 11.95 -14.30 -1.96
C ASP A 436 12.89 -13.91 -3.12
N GLY A 437 12.57 -14.34 -4.35
CA GLY A 437 13.36 -14.09 -5.55
C GLY A 437 13.35 -12.65 -6.07
N SER A 438 12.76 -11.68 -5.36
CA SER A 438 12.62 -10.29 -5.82
C SER A 438 13.96 -9.66 -6.23
N GLN A 439 15.05 -9.91 -5.49
CA GLN A 439 16.36 -9.33 -5.82
C GLN A 439 16.86 -9.80 -7.19
N ALA A 440 16.70 -11.08 -7.52
CA ALA A 440 17.16 -11.63 -8.79
C ALA A 440 16.42 -11.01 -9.97
N ILE A 441 15.13 -10.70 -9.81
CA ILE A 441 14.32 -9.99 -10.82
C ILE A 441 14.82 -8.55 -10.99
N ILE A 442 15.05 -7.85 -9.88
CA ILE A 442 15.57 -6.48 -9.88
C ILE A 442 16.95 -6.43 -10.55
N ASP A 443 17.86 -7.33 -10.19
CA ASP A 443 19.21 -7.41 -10.76
C ASP A 443 19.15 -7.69 -12.26
N ARG A 444 18.27 -8.60 -12.70
CA ARG A 444 18.04 -8.87 -14.13
C ARG A 444 17.57 -7.61 -14.87
N MET A 445 16.56 -6.91 -14.34
CA MET A 445 16.01 -5.71 -14.98
C MET A 445 16.98 -4.52 -14.93
N ALA A 446 17.73 -4.33 -13.85
CA ALA A 446 18.78 -3.32 -13.77
C ALA A 446 19.95 -3.63 -14.71
N ALA A 447 20.23 -4.93 -14.89
CA ALA A 447 21.09 -5.42 -15.93
C ALA A 447 20.47 -5.32 -17.33
N GLU A 448 19.31 -4.69 -17.55
CA GLU A 448 18.77 -4.33 -18.87
C GLU A 448 18.57 -2.81 -19.03
N ASP A 449 18.19 -2.12 -17.95
CA ASP A 449 17.91 -0.68 -17.92
C ASP A 449 18.74 0.02 -16.83
N PRO A 450 19.73 0.86 -17.21
CA PRO A 450 20.63 1.52 -16.26
C PRO A 450 19.94 2.57 -15.38
N ARG A 451 18.67 2.91 -15.65
CA ARG A 451 17.86 3.79 -14.79
C ARG A 451 17.44 3.11 -13.49
N ILE A 452 17.51 1.78 -13.40
CA ILE A 452 17.17 1.03 -12.18
C ILE A 452 18.43 0.93 -11.30
N ARG A 453 18.35 1.46 -10.07
CA ARG A 453 19.43 1.47 -9.10
C ARG A 453 19.05 0.68 -7.84
N PRO A 454 19.45 -0.59 -7.75
CA PRO A 454 19.15 -1.44 -6.60
C PRO A 454 19.96 -1.07 -5.37
N ILE A 455 19.29 -1.00 -4.22
CA ILE A 455 19.88 -0.86 -2.89
C ILE A 455 19.39 -2.04 -2.05
N VAL A 456 20.32 -2.77 -1.44
CA VAL A 456 20.00 -3.89 -0.54
C VAL A 456 20.33 -3.50 0.89
N LEU A 457 19.33 -3.49 1.78
CA LEU A 457 19.54 -3.20 3.19
C LEU A 457 20.06 -4.43 3.93
N PRO A 458 20.94 -4.25 4.95
CA PRO A 458 21.55 -5.36 5.69
C PRO A 458 20.53 -6.14 6.54
N GLN A 459 19.40 -5.53 6.87
CA GLN A 459 18.32 -6.12 7.67
C GLN A 459 16.98 -5.55 7.23
N ASN A 460 15.88 -6.26 7.57
CA ASN A 460 14.53 -5.73 7.40
C ASN A 460 14.26 -4.61 8.43
N VAL A 461 14.05 -3.39 7.96
CA VAL A 461 13.75 -2.20 8.76
C VAL A 461 12.30 -1.73 8.63
N GLY A 462 11.55 -2.28 7.67
CA GLY A 462 10.18 -1.89 7.36
C GLY A 462 10.11 -0.83 6.25
N GLN A 463 8.97 -0.81 5.56
CA GLN A 463 8.75 -0.04 4.34
C GLN A 463 8.97 1.48 4.53
N GLY A 464 8.56 2.05 5.66
CA GLY A 464 8.78 3.46 5.94
C GLY A 464 10.26 3.85 5.97
N PHE A 465 11.07 3.10 6.69
CA PHE A 465 12.51 3.36 6.77
C PHE A 465 13.26 2.98 5.48
N ALA A 466 12.79 1.97 4.75
CA ALA A 466 13.30 1.68 3.41
C ALA A 466 13.07 2.86 2.44
N ARG A 467 11.92 3.54 2.52
CA ARG A 467 11.67 4.76 1.73
C ARG A 467 12.58 5.93 2.13
N ASN A 468 12.91 6.08 3.41
CA ASN A 468 13.89 7.08 3.84
C ASN A 468 15.28 6.83 3.22
N ALA A 469 15.75 5.57 3.22
CA ALA A 469 17.01 5.21 2.56
C ALA A 469 16.97 5.50 1.05
N GLY A 470 15.81 5.26 0.41
CA GLY A 470 15.58 5.64 -0.97
C GLY A 470 15.61 7.16 -1.20
N LEU A 471 15.05 7.94 -0.27
CA LEU A 471 15.02 9.40 -0.34
C LEU A 471 16.42 10.00 -0.16
N GLU A 472 17.24 9.43 0.71
CA GLU A 472 18.65 9.83 0.90
C GLU A 472 19.50 9.56 -0.34
N ALA A 473 19.18 8.50 -1.09
CA ALA A 473 19.88 8.18 -2.33
C ALA A 473 19.38 9.02 -3.53
N ALA A 474 18.17 9.59 -3.47
CA ALA A 474 17.51 10.24 -4.59
C ALA A 474 18.31 11.43 -5.17
N LEU A 475 18.49 11.43 -6.49
CA LEU A 475 19.19 12.47 -7.26
C LEU A 475 18.22 13.42 -7.98
N GLY A 476 16.99 12.98 -8.26
CA GLY A 476 15.97 13.73 -8.95
C GLY A 476 15.54 15.01 -8.24
N ASP A 477 15.16 16.03 -9.00
CA ASP A 477 14.60 17.29 -8.46
C ASP A 477 13.28 17.03 -7.71
N TYR A 478 12.54 16.00 -8.14
CA TYR A 478 11.30 15.53 -7.54
C TYR A 478 11.34 14.04 -7.20
N VAL A 479 10.48 13.61 -6.28
CA VAL A 479 10.38 12.24 -5.78
C VAL A 479 8.94 11.75 -5.91
N TRP A 480 8.77 10.53 -6.41
CA TRP A 480 7.51 9.79 -6.39
C TRP A 480 7.70 8.49 -5.62
N PHE A 481 6.81 8.18 -4.68
CA PHE A 481 6.84 6.90 -3.98
C PHE A 481 5.85 5.93 -4.63
N LEU A 482 6.32 4.73 -4.98
CA LEU A 482 5.49 3.69 -5.59
C LEU A 482 5.69 2.38 -4.82
N ASP A 483 4.59 1.74 -4.43
CA ASP A 483 4.64 0.45 -3.76
C ASP A 483 5.01 -0.65 -4.77
N SER A 484 5.82 -1.62 -4.32
CA SER A 484 6.42 -2.62 -5.22
C SER A 484 5.45 -3.68 -5.75
N ASP A 485 4.22 -3.71 -5.22
CA ASP A 485 3.11 -4.50 -5.75
C ASP A 485 2.12 -3.69 -6.61
N ASP A 486 2.30 -2.37 -6.71
CA ASP A 486 1.50 -1.46 -7.54
C ASP A 486 2.17 -1.15 -8.90
N PHE A 487 1.45 -0.44 -9.77
CA PHE A 487 1.95 -0.04 -11.08
C PHE A 487 1.32 1.26 -11.58
N LEU A 488 2.11 2.06 -12.33
CA LEU A 488 1.63 3.27 -12.99
C LEU A 488 0.73 2.90 -14.18
N VAL A 489 -0.38 3.62 -14.35
CA VAL A 489 -1.37 3.32 -15.40
C VAL A 489 -1.09 4.10 -16.67
N SER A 490 -0.96 5.43 -16.55
CA SER A 490 -0.73 6.29 -17.71
C SER A 490 0.78 6.40 -18.00
N PRO A 491 1.23 6.15 -19.24
CA PRO A 491 2.61 6.40 -19.67
C PRO A 491 3.04 7.86 -19.52
N ASP A 492 2.10 8.80 -19.48
CA ASP A 492 2.39 10.24 -19.41
C ASP A 492 2.32 10.81 -17.98
N HIS A 493 2.02 9.96 -16.99
CA HIS A 493 1.73 10.42 -15.63
C HIS A 493 2.86 11.27 -15.03
N LEU A 494 4.08 10.74 -14.99
CA LEU A 494 5.21 11.44 -14.37
C LEU A 494 5.55 12.75 -15.10
N ARG A 495 5.44 12.76 -16.44
CA ARG A 495 5.66 13.97 -17.24
C ARG A 495 4.62 15.05 -16.92
N LEU A 496 3.33 14.69 -16.91
CA LEU A 496 2.25 15.64 -16.63
C LEU A 496 2.29 16.18 -15.19
N ALA A 497 2.63 15.33 -14.22
CA ALA A 497 2.82 15.76 -12.84
C ALA A 497 4.01 16.72 -12.71
N LEU A 498 5.12 16.43 -13.38
CA LEU A 498 6.31 17.30 -13.40
C LEU A 498 6.06 18.64 -14.11
N ASP A 499 5.34 18.63 -15.24
CA ASP A 499 4.97 19.84 -15.98
C ASP A 499 4.11 20.77 -15.10
N CYS A 500 3.12 20.21 -14.39
CA CYS A 500 2.30 20.94 -13.43
C CYS A 500 3.16 21.48 -12.27
N ALA A 501 4.05 20.65 -11.71
CA ALA A 501 4.93 21.07 -10.62
C ALA A 501 5.82 22.26 -11.01
N ARG A 502 6.37 22.23 -12.23
CA ARG A 502 7.21 23.31 -12.76
C ARG A 502 6.43 24.58 -13.07
N ALA A 503 5.25 24.44 -13.69
CA ALA A 503 4.39 25.57 -14.05
C ALA A 503 3.96 26.35 -12.79
N ASP A 504 3.53 25.63 -11.75
CA ASP A 504 3.01 26.23 -10.53
C ASP A 504 4.10 26.51 -9.48
N ARG A 505 5.33 26.04 -9.73
CA ARG A 505 6.42 25.97 -8.73
C ARG A 505 5.93 25.30 -7.45
N ALA A 506 5.23 24.17 -7.61
CA ALA A 506 4.58 23.45 -6.53
C ALA A 506 5.59 22.67 -5.68
N ASP A 507 5.37 22.65 -4.37
CA ASP A 507 6.09 21.81 -3.42
C ASP A 507 5.68 20.35 -3.56
N MET A 508 4.41 20.11 -3.90
CA MET A 508 3.90 18.79 -4.19
C MET A 508 2.71 18.83 -5.17
N VAL A 509 2.58 17.77 -5.98
CA VAL A 509 1.55 17.63 -7.00
C VAL A 509 0.82 16.30 -6.88
N ARG A 510 -0.51 16.35 -6.77
CA ARG A 510 -1.36 15.16 -6.68
C ARG A 510 -1.62 14.54 -8.06
N GLY A 511 -1.52 13.21 -8.15
CA GLY A 511 -2.09 12.37 -9.21
C GLY A 511 -3.31 11.57 -8.73
N ARG A 512 -4.13 11.06 -9.66
CA ARG A 512 -5.31 10.25 -9.31
C ARG A 512 -4.97 8.80 -9.08
N LYS A 513 -5.42 8.25 -7.96
CA LYS A 513 -5.44 6.80 -7.73
C LYS A 513 -6.62 6.22 -8.50
N LEU A 514 -6.35 5.60 -9.65
CA LEU A 514 -7.42 5.27 -10.60
C LEU A 514 -8.29 4.11 -10.08
N PHE A 515 -7.65 3.04 -9.63
CA PHE A 515 -8.34 1.81 -9.24
C PHE A 515 -7.79 1.21 -7.95
N GLU A 516 -8.68 0.56 -7.19
CA GLU A 516 -8.34 -0.47 -6.21
C GLU A 516 -8.61 -1.84 -6.84
N GLN A 517 -7.54 -2.62 -7.05
CA GLN A 517 -7.58 -3.96 -7.63
C GLN A 517 -7.43 -4.99 -6.52
N VAL A 518 -8.40 -5.89 -6.39
CA VAL A 518 -8.42 -6.98 -5.42
C VAL A 518 -8.06 -8.28 -6.09
N GLU A 519 -7.13 -9.01 -5.50
CA GLU A 519 -6.64 -10.29 -6.03
C GLU A 519 -6.82 -11.47 -5.06
N ASP A 520 -6.88 -12.69 -5.60
CA ASP A 520 -6.79 -13.96 -4.85
C ASP A 520 -5.34 -14.41 -4.61
N GLU A 521 -5.13 -15.60 -4.05
CA GLU A 521 -3.80 -16.16 -3.76
C GLU A 521 -3.03 -16.48 -5.04
N GLU A 522 -3.76 -16.87 -6.08
CA GLU A 522 -3.27 -17.11 -7.42
C GLU A 522 -3.13 -15.82 -8.22
N GLY A 523 -3.34 -14.64 -7.62
CA GLY A 523 -3.22 -13.30 -8.16
C GLY A 523 -4.13 -13.01 -9.36
N ASN A 524 -5.25 -13.71 -9.46
CA ASN A 524 -6.33 -13.36 -10.36
C ASN A 524 -7.10 -12.18 -9.78
N VAL A 525 -7.52 -11.26 -10.65
CA VAL A 525 -8.35 -10.12 -10.25
C VAL A 525 -9.75 -10.59 -9.90
N LEU A 526 -10.09 -10.52 -8.61
CA LEU A 526 -11.44 -10.79 -8.10
C LEU A 526 -12.36 -9.58 -8.32
N ARG A 527 -11.82 -8.37 -8.17
CA ARG A 527 -12.58 -7.12 -8.22
C ARG A 527 -11.68 -5.94 -8.57
N MET A 528 -12.19 -5.01 -9.36
CA MET A 528 -11.50 -3.77 -9.70
C MET A 528 -12.51 -2.63 -9.64
N GLU A 529 -12.29 -1.66 -8.77
CA GLU A 529 -13.21 -0.55 -8.52
C GLU A 529 -12.46 0.78 -8.59
N ARG A 530 -13.12 1.83 -9.10
CA ARG A 530 -12.56 3.19 -9.01
C ARG A 530 -12.49 3.61 -7.55
N ASP A 531 -11.41 4.30 -7.18
CA ASP A 531 -11.28 4.81 -5.82
C ASP A 531 -12.36 5.87 -5.57
N ARG A 532 -13.18 5.65 -4.53
CA ARG A 532 -14.33 6.51 -4.22
C ARG A 532 -13.91 7.90 -3.76
N SER A 533 -12.70 8.07 -3.26
CA SER A 533 -12.20 9.39 -2.83
C SER A 533 -11.92 10.32 -4.02
N GLU A 534 -11.74 9.78 -5.23
CA GLU A 534 -11.47 10.57 -6.44
C GLU A 534 -12.67 11.42 -6.89
N ILE A 535 -13.87 11.18 -6.35
CA ILE A 535 -15.04 12.05 -6.60
C ILE A 535 -14.80 13.50 -6.15
N HIS A 536 -13.84 13.74 -5.26
CA HIS A 536 -13.49 15.07 -4.76
C HIS A 536 -12.38 15.76 -5.57
N PHE A 537 -11.79 15.05 -6.54
CA PHE A 537 -10.64 15.49 -7.33
C PHE A 537 -10.91 15.35 -8.83
N ASP A 538 -12.17 15.57 -9.23
CA ASP A 538 -12.64 15.56 -10.61
C ASP A 538 -12.10 16.74 -11.44
N THR A 539 -11.66 17.78 -10.76
CA THR A 539 -11.10 19.03 -11.29
C THR A 539 -9.67 19.26 -10.78
N PRO A 540 -8.78 19.85 -11.60
CA PRO A 540 -7.43 20.22 -11.16
C PRO A 540 -7.49 21.44 -10.21
N PHE A 541 -6.44 21.61 -9.43
CA PHE A 541 -6.21 22.80 -8.60
C PHE A 541 -4.73 23.19 -8.68
N HIS A 542 -4.43 24.48 -8.57
CA HIS A 542 -3.11 25.02 -8.88
C HIS A 542 -2.61 25.94 -7.78
N ALA A 543 -1.38 25.70 -7.29
CA ALA A 543 -0.69 26.52 -6.29
C ALA A 543 -1.56 26.88 -5.06
N ALA A 544 -2.35 25.92 -4.59
CA ALA A 544 -3.25 26.07 -3.45
C ALA A 544 -2.56 25.71 -2.13
N ARG A 545 -3.27 25.95 -1.02
CA ARG A 545 -2.89 25.53 0.33
C ARG A 545 -4.05 24.79 0.99
N ILE A 546 -3.77 24.00 2.02
CA ILE A 546 -4.80 23.20 2.70
C ILE A 546 -5.87 24.04 3.43
N ASP A 547 -5.55 25.27 3.82
CA ASP A 547 -6.49 26.19 4.48
C ASP A 547 -7.38 26.93 3.47
N THR A 548 -6.88 27.18 2.26
CA THR A 548 -7.66 27.78 1.16
C THR A 548 -8.41 26.75 0.31
N GLU A 549 -7.95 25.50 0.29
CA GLU A 549 -8.51 24.39 -0.48
C GLU A 549 -8.64 23.13 0.40
N PRO A 550 -9.65 23.07 1.29
CA PRO A 550 -9.81 21.98 2.25
C PRO A 550 -10.04 20.61 1.61
N ARG A 551 -10.46 20.54 0.33
CA ARG A 551 -10.64 19.27 -0.39
C ARG A 551 -9.33 18.46 -0.45
N ILE A 552 -8.17 19.11 -0.38
CA ILE A 552 -6.85 18.46 -0.32
C ILE A 552 -6.77 17.46 0.84
N LEU A 553 -7.36 17.77 1.99
CA LEU A 553 -7.37 16.91 3.18
C LEU A 553 -8.04 15.55 2.94
N ARG A 554 -8.87 15.43 1.89
CA ARG A 554 -9.53 14.18 1.50
C ARG A 554 -8.59 13.21 0.77
N SER A 555 -7.38 13.64 0.39
CA SER A 555 -6.33 12.79 -0.15
C SER A 555 -5.56 12.13 0.98
N ARG A 556 -5.69 10.81 1.13
CA ARG A 556 -5.22 10.09 2.32
C ARG A 556 -3.85 9.41 2.18
N HIS A 557 -3.36 9.23 0.96
CA HIS A 557 -2.17 8.41 0.69
C HIS A 557 -1.02 9.28 0.20
N PHE A 558 0.14 9.11 0.83
CA PHE A 558 1.37 9.82 0.44
C PHE A 558 1.86 9.42 -0.96
N CYS A 559 1.56 8.20 -1.43
CA CYS A 559 1.94 7.69 -2.76
C CYS A 559 1.11 8.30 -3.91
N ASN A 560 0.13 9.16 -3.62
CA ASN A 560 -0.63 9.91 -4.64
C ASN A 560 0.10 11.17 -5.12
N TRP A 561 1.33 11.42 -4.69
CA TRP A 561 1.95 12.73 -4.80
C TRP A 561 3.38 12.67 -5.36
N LEU A 562 3.67 13.63 -6.24
CA LEU A 562 5.01 14.01 -6.64
C LEU A 562 5.49 15.10 -5.67
N TYR A 563 6.64 14.94 -5.04
CA TYR A 563 7.17 15.90 -4.07
C TYR A 563 8.45 16.54 -4.61
N ARG A 564 8.62 17.85 -4.42
CA ARG A 564 9.92 18.50 -4.65
C ARG A 564 10.91 17.99 -3.59
N ARG A 565 12.04 17.41 -4.01
CA ARG A 565 12.98 16.75 -3.08
C ARG A 565 13.54 17.73 -2.05
N ALA A 566 14.00 18.89 -2.50
CA ALA A 566 14.53 19.95 -1.63
C ALA A 566 13.50 20.39 -0.58
N PHE A 567 12.21 20.47 -0.94
CA PHE A 567 11.14 20.78 0.01
C PHE A 567 11.02 19.73 1.13
N LEU A 568 11.10 18.43 0.80
CA LEU A 568 11.08 17.36 1.79
C LEU A 568 12.30 17.41 2.72
N GLU A 569 13.47 17.79 2.20
CA GLU A 569 14.71 17.95 2.96
C GLU A 569 14.67 19.17 3.89
N GLU A 570 14.31 20.34 3.36
CA GLU A 570 14.21 21.62 4.08
C GLU A 570 13.24 21.55 5.28
N ASN A 571 12.15 20.79 5.14
CA ASN A 571 11.10 20.69 6.17
C ASN A 571 11.17 19.40 7.00
N GLY A 572 12.23 18.60 6.83
CA GLY A 572 12.41 17.35 7.58
C GLY A 572 11.24 16.38 7.45
N VAL A 573 10.65 16.28 6.25
CA VAL A 573 9.54 15.37 5.96
C VAL A 573 10.11 13.96 5.80
N ARG A 574 9.88 13.08 6.77
CA ARG A 574 10.42 11.71 6.83
C ARG A 574 9.40 10.73 7.34
N PHE A 575 9.55 9.46 6.98
CA PHE A 575 8.75 8.38 7.56
C PHE A 575 9.25 8.09 8.97
N LEU A 576 8.37 8.24 9.98
CA LEU A 576 8.71 8.14 11.40
C LEU A 576 8.40 6.78 12.01
N THR A 577 7.68 5.92 11.28
CA THR A 577 7.32 4.57 11.71
C THR A 577 7.68 3.55 10.61
N ALA A 578 7.92 2.31 11.02
CA ALA A 578 8.34 1.24 10.09
C ALA A 578 7.18 0.72 9.21
N GLN A 579 5.95 0.76 9.72
CA GLN A 579 4.72 0.29 9.08
C GLN A 579 3.54 1.20 9.48
N TRP A 580 2.56 1.33 8.57
CA TRP A 580 1.42 2.25 8.70
C TRP A 580 1.82 3.74 8.68
N GLU A 581 2.99 4.03 8.11
CA GLU A 581 3.74 5.29 8.19
C GLU A 581 3.16 6.48 7.43
N GLU A 582 2.04 6.30 6.71
CA GLU A 582 1.53 7.28 5.76
C GLU A 582 1.21 8.65 6.40
N ARG A 583 0.67 8.65 7.62
CA ARG A 583 -0.02 9.83 8.16
C ARG A 583 0.91 10.91 8.66
N PRO A 584 1.88 10.63 9.55
CA PRO A 584 2.81 11.67 10.00
C PRO A 584 3.58 12.30 8.83
N PHE A 585 4.01 11.48 7.87
CA PHE A 585 4.69 11.95 6.66
C PHE A 585 3.80 12.93 5.87
N LEU A 586 2.59 12.51 5.50
CA LEU A 586 1.70 13.31 4.68
C LEU A 586 1.24 14.58 5.40
N TRP A 587 0.92 14.51 6.70
CA TRP A 587 0.51 15.69 7.46
C TRP A 587 1.62 16.73 7.58
N ARG A 588 2.87 16.31 7.85
CA ARG A 588 4.00 17.26 7.85
C ARG A 588 4.20 17.88 6.47
N ALA A 589 4.11 17.10 5.40
CA ALA A 589 4.18 17.64 4.04
C ALA A 589 3.07 18.66 3.77
N LEU A 590 1.81 18.32 4.06
CA LEU A 590 0.66 19.20 3.82
C LEU A 590 0.70 20.50 4.62
N LEU A 591 1.15 20.46 5.88
CA LEU A 591 1.27 21.64 6.74
C LEU A 591 2.43 22.55 6.35
N SER A 592 3.52 21.96 5.81
CA SER A 592 4.71 22.69 5.38
C SER A 592 4.59 23.28 3.97
N ALA A 593 3.74 22.69 3.11
CA ALA A 593 3.63 23.09 1.72
C ALA A 593 2.90 24.44 1.58
N GLU A 594 3.52 25.36 0.86
CA GLU A 594 2.94 26.68 0.55
C GLU A 594 2.29 26.68 -0.84
N ARG A 595 2.69 25.75 -1.72
CA ARG A 595 2.09 25.56 -3.05
C ARG A 595 1.83 24.09 -3.33
N ILE A 596 0.55 23.72 -3.30
CA ILE A 596 0.05 22.38 -3.59
C ILE A 596 -0.75 22.45 -4.89
N SER A 597 -0.41 21.60 -5.85
CA SER A 597 -1.20 21.46 -7.07
C SER A 597 -1.78 20.05 -7.19
N GLY A 598 -2.81 19.90 -8.00
CA GLY A 598 -3.48 18.64 -8.25
C GLY A 598 -3.87 18.52 -9.70
N THR A 599 -3.56 17.36 -10.26
CA THR A 599 -3.85 17.03 -11.65
C THR A 599 -4.95 15.98 -11.74
N THR A 600 -5.46 15.79 -12.96
CA THR A 600 -6.45 14.77 -13.27
C THR A 600 -5.84 13.54 -13.96
N THR A 601 -4.51 13.48 -14.06
CA THR A 601 -3.80 12.33 -14.65
C THR A 601 -4.00 11.08 -13.80
N GLU A 602 -4.26 9.98 -14.50
CA GLU A 602 -4.39 8.64 -13.94
C GLU A 602 -3.01 8.11 -13.54
N ALA A 603 -2.71 8.13 -12.24
CA ALA A 603 -1.39 7.84 -11.72
C ALA A 603 -1.12 6.34 -11.65
N PHE A 604 -1.77 5.62 -10.74
CA PHE A 604 -1.50 4.22 -10.47
C PHE A 604 -2.75 3.42 -10.09
N THR A 605 -2.61 2.10 -10.16
CA THR A 605 -3.57 1.14 -9.62
C THR A 605 -3.01 0.54 -8.33
N TYR A 606 -3.79 0.63 -7.26
CA TYR A 606 -3.46 0.09 -5.95
C TYR A 606 -3.94 -1.36 -5.83
N ARG A 607 -3.02 -2.31 -5.68
CA ARG A 607 -3.31 -3.73 -5.59
C ARG A 607 -3.47 -4.18 -4.14
N ILE A 608 -4.51 -4.97 -3.90
CA ILE A 608 -4.88 -5.50 -2.60
C ILE A 608 -4.91 -7.03 -2.71
N ARG A 609 -3.80 -7.65 -2.31
CA ARG A 609 -3.62 -9.10 -2.21
C ARG A 609 -4.02 -9.62 -0.83
N ARG A 610 -4.16 -10.95 -0.69
CA ARG A 610 -4.54 -11.59 0.59
C ARG A 610 -3.59 -11.22 1.74
N ASP A 611 -2.29 -11.23 1.46
CA ASP A 611 -1.24 -10.94 2.44
C ASP A 611 -0.86 -9.45 2.53
N SER A 612 -1.54 -8.58 1.77
CA SER A 612 -1.34 -7.13 1.91
C SER A 612 -1.53 -6.74 3.37
N THR A 613 -0.75 -5.77 3.83
CA THR A 613 -0.87 -5.20 5.18
C THR A 613 -2.32 -4.80 5.49
N ALA A 614 -3.08 -4.35 4.48
CA ALA A 614 -4.51 -4.04 4.59
C ALA A 614 -5.41 -5.25 4.92
N ARG A 615 -5.09 -6.48 4.47
CA ARG A 615 -5.97 -7.67 4.57
C ARG A 615 -5.54 -8.77 5.52
N ARG A 616 -4.24 -8.88 5.84
CA ARG A 616 -3.79 -9.85 6.84
C ARG A 616 -4.46 -9.62 8.20
N ALA A 617 -4.51 -10.66 9.02
CA ALA A 617 -4.91 -10.54 10.42
C ALA A 617 -4.05 -9.47 11.12
N LYS A 618 -4.71 -8.62 11.91
CA LYS A 618 -4.07 -7.48 12.58
C LYS A 618 -3.64 -7.89 13.99
N SER A 619 -2.42 -7.53 14.33
CA SER A 619 -1.83 -7.82 15.64
C SER A 619 -1.99 -6.64 16.60
N VAL A 620 -1.79 -6.88 17.90
CA VAL A 620 -1.73 -5.80 18.90
C VAL A 620 -0.65 -4.77 18.53
N ARG A 621 0.49 -5.22 17.99
CA ARG A 621 1.55 -4.32 17.50
C ARG A 621 1.05 -3.38 16.40
N ASP A 622 0.20 -3.85 15.49
CA ASP A 622 -0.41 -2.99 14.46
C ASP A 622 -1.30 -1.90 15.06
N SER A 623 -2.09 -2.23 16.08
CA SER A 623 -2.92 -1.26 16.79
C SER A 623 -2.08 -0.17 17.47
N PHE A 624 -0.97 -0.57 18.11
CA PHE A 624 -0.05 0.39 18.75
C PHE A 624 0.75 1.22 17.74
N ASN A 625 1.06 0.67 16.56
CA ASN A 625 1.64 1.46 15.46
C ASN A 625 0.65 2.53 14.96
N GLN A 626 -0.65 2.20 14.83
CA GLN A 626 -1.66 3.20 14.48
C GLN A 626 -1.83 4.29 15.55
N LEU A 627 -1.78 3.91 16.83
CA LEU A 627 -1.79 4.88 17.93
C LEU A 627 -0.56 5.78 17.89
N ALA A 628 0.64 5.22 17.66
CA ALA A 628 1.85 6.01 17.50
C ALA A 628 1.75 7.01 16.34
N ASN A 629 1.04 6.67 15.25
CA ASN A 629 0.79 7.63 14.17
C ASN A 629 -0.11 8.80 14.61
N LEU A 630 -1.11 8.56 15.45
CA LEU A 630 -1.94 9.63 16.03
C LEU A 630 -1.08 10.53 16.91
N GLU A 631 -0.28 9.96 17.80
CA GLU A 631 0.63 10.72 18.68
C GLU A 631 1.58 11.60 17.88
N GLN A 632 2.27 11.03 16.88
CA GLN A 632 3.19 11.79 16.03
C GLN A 632 2.48 12.85 15.19
N MET A 633 1.28 12.56 14.69
CA MET A 633 0.45 13.53 13.97
C MET A 633 0.02 14.68 14.88
N ALA A 634 -0.34 14.41 16.14
CA ALA A 634 -0.70 15.43 17.12
C ALA A 634 0.49 16.32 17.47
N GLU A 635 1.70 15.76 17.64
CA GLU A 635 2.92 16.55 17.85
C GLU A 635 3.23 17.43 16.64
N ILE A 636 3.11 16.90 15.41
CA ILE A 636 3.27 17.71 14.18
C ILE A 636 2.24 18.86 14.16
N LEU A 637 0.96 18.58 14.40
CA LEU A 637 -0.07 19.63 14.43
C LEU A 637 0.24 20.72 15.46
N LYS A 638 0.77 20.33 16.63
CA LYS A 638 1.18 21.25 17.67
C LYS A 638 2.38 22.11 17.28
N GLU A 639 3.38 21.54 16.59
CA GLU A 639 4.53 22.31 16.06
C GLU A 639 4.09 23.45 15.11
N PHE A 640 2.99 23.23 14.36
CA PHE A 640 2.42 24.22 13.44
C PHE A 640 1.37 25.14 14.10
N ASP A 641 1.26 25.12 15.43
CA ASP A 641 0.26 25.87 16.20
C ASP A 641 -1.18 25.60 15.70
N ALA A 642 -1.45 24.39 15.20
CA ALA A 642 -2.70 24.07 14.54
C ALA A 642 -3.89 23.97 15.50
N PHE A 643 -3.62 23.75 16.79
CA PHE A 643 -4.64 23.71 17.85
C PHE A 643 -4.92 25.08 18.49
N ALA A 644 -4.15 26.13 18.17
CA ALA A 644 -4.38 27.44 18.76
C ALA A 644 -5.67 28.09 18.22
N PRO A 645 -6.41 28.83 19.07
CA PRO A 645 -7.57 29.60 18.63
C PRO A 645 -7.22 30.58 17.49
N GLY A 646 -7.97 30.52 16.39
CA GLY A 646 -7.73 31.37 15.22
C GLY A 646 -6.58 30.92 14.32
N SER A 647 -5.95 29.78 14.60
CA SER A 647 -4.96 29.18 13.71
C SER A 647 -5.54 28.92 12.33
N ARG A 648 -4.77 29.25 11.27
CA ARG A 648 -5.16 28.94 9.88
C ARG A 648 -5.31 27.43 9.65
N PHE A 649 -4.71 26.60 10.51
CA PHE A 649 -4.76 25.14 10.42
C PHE A 649 -5.80 24.50 11.35
N ALA A 650 -6.61 25.27 12.08
CA ALA A 650 -7.59 24.74 13.03
C ALA A 650 -8.57 23.74 12.40
N HIS A 651 -9.06 24.02 11.19
CA HIS A 651 -9.91 23.09 10.44
C HIS A 651 -9.18 21.77 10.11
N ALA A 652 -7.91 21.87 9.72
CA ALA A 652 -7.09 20.71 9.38
C ALA A 652 -6.79 19.84 10.62
N ALA A 653 -6.54 20.47 11.77
CA ALA A 653 -6.38 19.78 13.06
C ALA A 653 -7.65 19.04 13.49
N GLY A 654 -8.82 19.71 13.45
CA GLY A 654 -10.11 19.09 13.74
C GLY A 654 -10.42 17.92 12.81
N TYR A 655 -10.06 18.03 11.53
CA TYR A 655 -10.19 16.95 10.54
C TYR A 655 -9.28 15.77 10.89
N ALA A 656 -8.01 16.04 11.15
CA ALA A 656 -7.00 15.03 11.46
C ALA A 656 -7.38 14.18 12.67
N VAL A 657 -7.79 14.83 13.77
CA VAL A 657 -8.17 14.15 15.02
C VAL A 657 -9.44 13.33 14.84
N THR A 658 -10.46 13.88 14.17
CA THR A 658 -11.69 13.13 13.85
C THR A 658 -11.39 11.87 13.04
N GLN A 659 -10.52 12.01 12.04
CA GLN A 659 -10.10 10.91 11.19
C GLN A 659 -9.37 9.81 11.97
N ALA A 660 -8.47 10.20 12.87
CA ALA A 660 -7.70 9.28 13.69
C ALA A 660 -8.60 8.53 14.68
N LEU A 661 -9.53 9.22 15.35
CA LEU A 661 -10.50 8.58 16.25
C LEU A 661 -11.36 7.56 15.50
N HIS A 662 -11.83 7.90 14.31
CA HIS A 662 -12.55 6.95 13.48
C HIS A 662 -11.71 5.72 13.14
N ILE A 663 -10.46 5.90 12.72
CA ILE A 663 -9.59 4.78 12.35
C ILE A 663 -9.27 3.88 13.55
N LEU A 664 -9.02 4.47 14.72
CA LEU A 664 -8.69 3.71 15.91
C LEU A 664 -9.89 2.91 16.44
N PHE A 665 -11.07 3.54 16.53
CA PHE A 665 -12.23 2.97 17.22
C PHE A 665 -13.28 2.33 16.30
N CYS A 666 -13.41 2.79 15.05
CA CYS A 666 -14.30 2.19 14.05
C CYS A 666 -13.52 1.33 13.05
N GLY A 667 -12.19 1.34 13.07
CA GLY A 667 -11.33 0.41 12.34
C GLY A 667 -10.95 -0.80 13.18
N PHE A 668 -9.82 -1.44 12.84
CA PHE A 668 -9.40 -2.66 13.52
C PHE A 668 -8.71 -2.42 14.86
N ALA A 669 -8.10 -1.25 15.09
CA ALA A 669 -7.10 -1.09 16.16
C ALA A 669 -7.67 -1.37 17.55
N TYR A 670 -8.76 -0.69 17.91
CA TYR A 670 -9.44 -0.91 19.19
C TYR A 670 -10.09 -2.29 19.28
N ALA A 671 -10.67 -2.80 18.18
CA ALA A 671 -11.25 -4.15 18.16
C ALA A 671 -10.20 -5.24 18.44
N THR A 672 -9.00 -5.13 17.85
CA THR A 672 -7.87 -6.02 18.10
C THR A 672 -7.36 -5.91 19.54
N VAL A 673 -7.27 -4.69 20.09
CA VAL A 673 -6.87 -4.47 21.49
C VAL A 673 -7.91 -5.03 22.46
N ARG A 674 -9.20 -4.87 22.15
CA ARG A 674 -10.32 -5.38 22.95
C ARG A 674 -10.38 -6.91 22.95
N ALA A 675 -10.02 -7.55 21.84
CA ALA A 675 -10.02 -9.01 21.70
C ALA A 675 -8.79 -9.69 22.32
N ALA A 676 -7.74 -8.95 22.65
CA ALA A 676 -6.51 -9.50 23.21
C ALA A 676 -6.67 -9.78 24.72
N GLU A 677 -6.30 -10.98 25.16
CA GLU A 677 -6.39 -11.44 26.55
C GLU A 677 -5.19 -10.97 27.42
N GLU A 678 -4.58 -9.81 27.11
CA GLU A 678 -3.48 -9.24 27.90
C GLU A 678 -4.01 -8.30 29.00
N PRO A 679 -3.76 -8.59 30.30
CA PRO A 679 -4.22 -7.74 31.40
C PRO A 679 -3.73 -6.29 31.28
N GLY A 680 -4.64 -5.33 31.39
CA GLY A 680 -4.31 -3.89 31.37
C GLY A 680 -4.01 -3.30 29.98
N LEU A 681 -3.90 -4.12 28.93
CA LEU A 681 -3.60 -3.66 27.56
C LEU A 681 -4.62 -2.63 27.05
N ARG A 682 -5.92 -2.92 27.22
CA ARG A 682 -7.01 -2.02 26.83
C ARG A 682 -6.90 -0.67 27.54
N ARG A 683 -6.64 -0.67 28.84
CA ARG A 683 -6.50 0.56 29.62
C ARG A 683 -5.30 1.38 29.15
N ARG A 684 -4.13 0.75 28.98
CA ARG A 684 -2.91 1.39 28.44
C ARG A 684 -3.15 2.03 27.07
N PHE A 685 -3.92 1.38 26.19
CA PHE A 685 -4.26 1.93 24.88
C PHE A 685 -5.17 3.17 25.00
N LEU A 686 -6.22 3.08 25.82
CA LEU A 686 -7.17 4.18 26.03
C LEU A 686 -6.54 5.38 26.75
N ASP A 687 -5.65 5.12 27.72
CA ASP A 687 -4.89 6.16 28.44
C ASP A 687 -4.07 7.00 27.47
N ARG A 688 -3.29 6.35 26.59
CA ARG A 688 -2.48 7.05 25.59
C ARG A 688 -3.30 7.86 24.58
N VAL A 689 -4.44 7.31 24.12
CA VAL A 689 -5.36 8.06 23.25
C VAL A 689 -5.84 9.32 23.96
N ALA A 690 -6.33 9.18 25.19
CA ALA A 690 -6.87 10.31 25.93
C ALA A 690 -5.78 11.33 26.34
N ASP A 691 -4.56 10.89 26.64
CA ASP A 691 -3.41 11.78 26.85
C ASP A 691 -3.09 12.60 25.59
N THR A 692 -3.21 11.98 24.42
CA THR A 692 -3.01 12.66 23.13
C THR A 692 -4.11 13.69 22.86
N LEU A 693 -5.37 13.35 23.18
CA LEU A 693 -6.48 14.31 23.06
C LEU A 693 -6.34 15.48 24.03
N ASP A 694 -5.88 15.21 25.25
CA ASP A 694 -5.62 16.24 26.26
C ASP A 694 -4.50 17.18 25.82
N ALA A 695 -3.44 16.65 25.21
CA ALA A 695 -2.34 17.43 24.65
C ALA A 695 -2.76 18.29 23.44
N ALA A 696 -3.75 17.83 22.66
CA ALA A 696 -4.31 18.58 21.54
C ALA A 696 -5.21 19.74 22.01
N GLY A 697 -5.77 19.70 23.22
CA GLY A 697 -6.57 20.78 23.79
C GLY A 697 -7.88 21.09 23.04
N LEU A 698 -8.32 20.21 22.14
CA LEU A 698 -9.55 20.36 21.37
C LEU A 698 -10.79 20.03 22.22
N GLU A 699 -11.87 20.76 21.96
CA GLU A 699 -13.22 20.40 22.39
C GLU A 699 -13.95 19.64 21.27
N TYR A 700 -15.04 18.94 21.60
CA TYR A 700 -15.80 18.19 20.60
C TYR A 700 -16.28 19.08 19.43
N ASP A 701 -16.64 20.33 19.72
CA ASP A 701 -17.15 21.27 18.72
C ASP A 701 -16.05 21.73 17.72
N ASP A 702 -14.77 21.45 18.01
CA ASP A 702 -13.64 21.71 17.10
C ASP A 702 -13.41 20.56 16.08
N LEU A 703 -14.07 19.41 16.27
CA LEU A 703 -13.93 18.26 15.39
C LEU A 703 -14.62 18.47 14.03
N VAL A 704 -13.97 18.02 12.95
CA VAL A 704 -14.47 18.15 11.57
C VAL A 704 -14.84 16.78 11.00
N PHE A 705 -16.13 16.60 10.67
CA PHE A 705 -16.71 15.32 10.25
C PHE A 705 -16.87 15.14 8.73
N GLU A 706 -16.09 15.87 7.93
CA GLU A 706 -16.20 15.87 6.46
C GLU A 706 -15.51 14.69 5.75
N ALA A 707 -14.77 13.88 6.50
CA ALA A 707 -14.05 12.73 5.96
C ALA A 707 -15.03 11.67 5.38
N PRO A 708 -14.82 11.15 4.15
CA PRO A 708 -15.77 10.25 3.47
C PRO A 708 -16.11 8.95 4.23
N GLN A 709 -15.18 8.46 5.04
CA GLN A 709 -15.32 7.24 5.84
C GLN A 709 -16.13 7.43 7.13
N ILE A 710 -16.38 8.68 7.53
CA ILE A 710 -17.14 8.98 8.74
C ILE A 710 -18.61 8.58 8.51
N SER A 711 -19.10 7.68 9.36
CA SER A 711 -20.50 7.26 9.33
C SER A 711 -21.44 8.41 9.74
N ARG A 712 -22.30 8.86 8.80
CA ARG A 712 -23.39 9.81 9.08
C ARG A 712 -24.31 9.32 10.20
N GLN A 713 -24.57 8.01 10.24
CA GLN A 713 -25.34 7.39 11.32
C GLN A 713 -24.68 7.61 12.68
N ARG A 714 -23.36 7.42 12.81
CA ARG A 714 -22.61 7.64 14.07
C ARG A 714 -22.56 9.11 14.50
N ILE A 715 -22.45 10.03 13.55
CA ILE A 715 -22.55 11.47 13.82
C ILE A 715 -23.93 11.77 14.40
N GLY A 716 -24.98 11.36 13.68
CA GLY A 716 -26.35 11.60 14.10
C GLY A 716 -26.56 11.08 15.52
N THR A 717 -26.21 9.83 15.78
CA THR A 717 -26.45 9.15 17.06
C THR A 717 -25.54 9.65 18.18
N GLN A 718 -24.74 10.70 17.96
CA GLN A 718 -23.84 11.31 18.95
C GLN A 718 -22.78 10.32 19.46
N SER A 719 -22.50 9.26 18.71
CA SER A 719 -21.54 8.22 19.11
C SER A 719 -20.12 8.78 19.20
N TYR A 720 -19.72 9.64 18.25
CA TYR A 720 -18.41 10.29 18.32
C TYR A 720 -18.29 11.23 19.51
N ARG A 721 -19.38 11.92 19.88
CA ARG A 721 -19.38 12.81 21.04
C ARG A 721 -19.20 12.03 22.33
N LEU A 722 -19.97 10.96 22.51
CA LEU A 722 -19.82 10.09 23.67
C LEU A 722 -18.41 9.48 23.72
N LEU A 723 -17.89 8.99 22.60
CA LEU A 723 -16.53 8.45 22.52
C LEU A 723 -15.48 9.49 22.93
N PHE A 724 -15.53 10.69 22.35
CA PHE A 724 -14.57 11.75 22.60
C PHE A 724 -14.56 12.20 24.06
N GLU A 725 -15.74 12.51 24.62
CA GLU A 725 -15.82 12.98 26.01
C GLU A 725 -15.58 11.85 27.03
N ALA A 726 -15.97 10.61 26.74
CA ALA A 726 -15.65 9.47 27.60
C ALA A 726 -14.13 9.22 27.68
N LEU A 727 -13.40 9.40 26.57
CA LEU A 727 -11.95 9.31 26.56
C LEU A 727 -11.32 10.41 27.42
N ARG A 728 -11.69 11.69 27.19
CA ARG A 728 -11.16 12.85 27.94
C ARG A 728 -11.48 12.81 29.43
N ALA A 729 -12.67 12.32 29.78
CA ALA A 729 -13.10 12.14 31.17
C ALA A 729 -12.65 10.80 31.80
N ARG A 730 -11.92 9.96 31.05
CA ARG A 730 -11.43 8.63 31.49
C ARG A 730 -12.54 7.66 31.93
N ARG A 731 -13.74 7.81 31.38
CA ARG A 731 -14.93 6.97 31.61
C ARG A 731 -14.97 5.80 30.61
N TYR A 732 -13.95 4.93 30.68
CA TYR A 732 -13.68 3.89 29.68
C TYR A 732 -14.74 2.80 29.56
N GLU A 733 -15.58 2.64 30.58
CA GLU A 733 -16.75 1.77 30.58
C GLU A 733 -17.78 2.16 29.50
N HIS A 734 -17.80 3.42 29.05
CA HIS A 734 -18.72 3.90 28.01
C HIS A 734 -18.12 3.89 26.60
N VAL A 735 -16.84 3.55 26.44
CA VAL A 735 -16.18 3.50 25.12
C VAL A 735 -16.82 2.43 24.24
N ASP A 736 -17.08 1.23 24.79
CA ASP A 736 -17.73 0.15 24.04
C ASP A 736 -19.16 0.54 23.66
N THR A 737 -19.90 1.19 24.57
CA THR A 737 -21.24 1.72 24.29
C THR A 737 -21.23 2.67 23.08
N ALA A 738 -20.26 3.59 23.02
CA ALA A 738 -20.13 4.52 21.91
C ALA A 738 -19.74 3.82 20.58
N VAL A 739 -18.82 2.85 20.65
CA VAL A 739 -18.32 2.12 19.48
C VAL A 739 -19.36 1.15 18.92
N ASP A 740 -20.04 0.40 19.78
CA ASP A 740 -20.99 -0.62 19.36
C ASP A 740 -22.44 -0.08 19.27
N GLN A 741 -22.66 1.19 19.68
CA GLN A 741 -23.96 1.87 19.73
C GLN A 741 -25.01 1.14 20.59
N VAL A 742 -24.56 0.51 21.67
CA VAL A 742 -25.40 -0.33 22.54
C VAL A 742 -26.33 0.54 23.38
N PRO A 743 -27.63 0.20 23.50
CA PRO A 743 -28.54 0.85 24.43
C PRO A 743 -28.08 0.70 25.89
N LEU A 744 -28.31 1.72 26.71
CA LEU A 744 -27.97 1.73 28.13
C LEU A 744 -29.21 1.54 29.00
N PRO A 745 -29.10 0.85 30.15
CA PRO A 745 -30.14 0.88 31.17
C PRO A 745 -30.41 2.32 31.64
N GLN A 746 -31.69 2.68 31.80
CA GLN A 746 -32.10 4.00 32.30
C GLN A 746 -31.51 4.29 33.68
N GLU A 747 -31.39 3.28 34.54
CA GLU A 747 -30.73 3.39 35.86
C GLU A 747 -29.28 3.87 35.75
N THR A 748 -28.50 3.37 34.79
CA THR A 748 -27.11 3.76 34.57
C THR A 748 -27.02 5.21 34.13
N VAL A 749 -27.88 5.61 33.20
CA VAL A 749 -27.92 6.99 32.68
C VAL A 749 -28.33 7.98 33.78
N MET A 750 -29.37 7.64 34.55
CA MET A 750 -29.87 8.47 35.64
C MET A 750 -28.87 8.60 36.78
N ALA A 751 -28.23 7.50 37.20
CA ALA A 751 -27.21 7.51 38.24
C ALA A 751 -26.05 8.45 37.86
N GLU A 752 -25.55 8.33 36.63
CA GLU A 752 -24.45 9.16 36.13
C GLU A 752 -24.82 10.65 36.05
N ILE A 753 -26.03 10.97 35.57
CA ILE A 753 -26.46 12.37 35.39
C ILE A 753 -26.77 13.05 36.73
N LEU A 754 -27.34 12.33 37.69
CA LEU A 754 -27.71 12.87 39.00
C LEU A 754 -26.49 13.21 39.86
N GLU A 755 -25.33 12.61 39.59
CA GLU A 755 -24.08 12.98 40.24
C GLU A 755 -23.61 14.39 39.82
N THR A 756 -23.11 15.15 40.78
CA THR A 756 -22.53 16.47 40.50
C THR A 756 -21.18 16.26 39.80
N PRO A 757 -20.98 16.83 38.59
CA PRO A 757 -19.73 16.63 37.87
C PRO A 757 -18.55 17.24 38.66
N ALA A 758 -17.46 16.49 38.77
CA ALA A 758 -16.27 16.92 39.51
C ALA A 758 -15.54 18.11 38.85
N ASP A 759 -15.60 18.18 37.52
CA ASP A 759 -14.95 19.21 36.70
C ASP A 759 -15.70 19.42 35.36
N ALA A 760 -15.15 20.30 34.51
CA ALA A 760 -15.72 20.61 33.20
C ALA A 760 -15.75 19.39 32.25
N ARG A 761 -14.79 18.46 32.34
CA ARG A 761 -14.74 17.26 31.49
C ARG A 761 -15.82 16.26 31.90
N ALA A 762 -16.02 16.07 33.20
CA ALA A 762 -17.13 15.28 33.73
C ALA A 762 -18.49 15.88 33.30
N ALA A 763 -18.62 17.21 33.32
CA ALA A 763 -19.83 17.88 32.84
C ALA A 763 -20.06 17.68 31.33
N ALA A 764 -19.01 17.79 30.52
CA ALA A 764 -19.07 17.54 29.07
C ALA A 764 -19.44 16.08 28.76
N PHE A 765 -18.88 15.12 29.50
CA PHE A 765 -19.21 13.71 29.41
C PHE A 765 -20.69 13.44 29.73
N GLN A 766 -21.23 13.99 30.82
CA GLN A 766 -22.65 13.83 31.15
C GLN A 766 -23.58 14.38 30.06
N VAL A 767 -23.22 15.51 29.43
CA VAL A 767 -23.94 16.06 28.28
C VAL A 767 -23.85 15.10 27.09
N ALA A 768 -22.67 14.58 26.78
CA ALA A 768 -22.47 13.63 25.69
C ALA A 768 -23.26 12.33 25.90
N LEU A 769 -23.25 11.79 27.12
CA LEU A 769 -24.02 10.63 27.51
C LEU A 769 -25.52 10.88 27.32
N SER A 770 -26.04 12.01 27.80
CA SER A 770 -27.45 12.36 27.65
C SER A 770 -27.88 12.53 26.18
N LEU A 771 -27.01 13.10 25.34
CA LEU A 771 -27.30 13.27 23.92
C LEU A 771 -27.27 11.95 23.13
N PHE A 772 -26.42 10.99 23.55
CA PHE A 772 -26.37 9.64 22.99
C PHE A 772 -27.53 8.77 23.48
N ALA A 773 -27.79 8.78 24.79
CA ALA A 773 -28.81 8.00 25.47
C ALA A 773 -30.19 8.66 25.26
N ARG A 774 -30.85 8.33 24.15
CA ARG A 774 -32.21 8.77 23.84
C ARG A 774 -33.01 7.72 23.09
N ASN A 775 -34.34 7.78 23.21
CA ASN A 775 -35.30 6.86 22.61
C ASN A 775 -34.90 5.40 22.86
N ASP A 776 -34.76 4.61 21.81
CA ASP A 776 -34.44 3.17 21.87
C ASP A 776 -33.03 2.88 22.39
N ARG A 777 -32.19 3.90 22.61
CA ARG A 777 -30.88 3.76 23.27
C ARG A 777 -30.98 3.80 24.79
N VAL A 778 -32.16 3.99 25.36
CA VAL A 778 -32.38 3.92 26.81
C VAL A 778 -33.41 2.85 27.11
N ILE A 779 -32.94 1.80 27.78
CA ILE A 779 -33.75 0.67 28.18
C ILE A 779 -34.46 1.05 29.48
N THR A 780 -35.78 1.10 29.41
CA THR A 780 -36.65 1.35 30.57
C THR A 780 -36.75 0.07 31.39
N ALA A 781 -36.74 0.16 32.72
CA ALA A 781 -36.95 -1.01 33.57
C ALA A 781 -38.35 -1.60 33.35
N GLU A 782 -38.46 -2.93 33.30
CA GLU A 782 -39.75 -3.62 33.14
C GLU A 782 -40.68 -3.42 34.34
N THR A 783 -40.11 -3.13 35.52
CA THR A 783 -40.85 -2.89 36.76
C THR A 783 -40.23 -1.71 37.53
N PHE A 784 -41.08 -0.85 38.06
CA PHE A 784 -40.71 0.29 38.91
C PHE A 784 -41.92 0.65 39.79
N GLU A 785 -41.67 1.30 40.94
CA GLU A 785 -42.74 1.80 41.81
C GLU A 785 -43.13 3.22 41.39
N PRO A 786 -44.39 3.48 40.99
CA PRO A 786 -44.82 4.83 40.63
C PRO A 786 -44.69 5.79 41.82
N VAL A 787 -44.17 6.99 41.58
CA VAL A 787 -44.09 8.01 42.64
C VAL A 787 -45.48 8.48 43.05
N ALA A 788 -45.71 8.61 44.37
CA ALA A 788 -47.01 8.97 44.93
C ALA A 788 -47.40 10.44 44.65
N GLU A 789 -46.45 11.36 44.80
CA GLU A 789 -46.63 12.78 44.47
C GLU A 789 -46.12 13.04 43.05
N LYS A 790 -47.02 13.45 42.14
CA LYS A 790 -46.66 13.70 40.75
C LYS A 790 -46.10 15.13 40.58
N PRO A 791 -44.98 15.31 39.87
CA PRO A 791 -44.46 16.64 39.54
C PRO A 791 -45.41 17.41 38.61
N ARG A 792 -45.22 18.73 38.47
CA ARG A 792 -45.94 19.47 37.42
C ARG A 792 -45.49 19.01 36.04
N LEU A 793 -46.42 18.95 35.09
CA LEU A 793 -46.14 18.61 33.69
C LEU A 793 -46.29 19.86 32.82
N VAL A 794 -45.20 20.35 32.27
CA VAL A 794 -45.19 21.46 31.31
C VAL A 794 -45.20 20.91 29.90
N ILE A 795 -46.19 21.31 29.11
CA ILE A 795 -46.37 20.92 27.72
C ILE A 795 -46.12 22.15 26.86
N HIS A 796 -44.92 22.24 26.29
CA HIS A 796 -44.58 23.29 25.34
C HIS A 796 -45.08 22.93 23.95
N VAL A 797 -46.08 23.69 23.48
CA VAL A 797 -46.65 23.60 22.15
C VAL A 797 -45.88 24.57 21.24
N GLY A 798 -44.90 24.00 20.56
CA GLY A 798 -44.05 24.74 19.65
C GLY A 798 -44.76 25.16 18.38
N GLN A 799 -44.64 26.43 18.01
CA GLN A 799 -44.92 26.86 16.65
C GLN A 799 -43.60 26.96 15.87
N THR A 800 -43.62 26.65 14.58
CA THR A 800 -42.44 26.81 13.72
C THR A 800 -42.01 28.28 13.63
N LYS A 801 -40.70 28.50 13.50
CA LYS A 801 -40.07 29.84 13.40
C LYS A 801 -40.34 30.80 14.57
N THR A 802 -40.72 30.28 15.74
CA THR A 802 -40.78 31.06 17.00
C THR A 802 -39.58 30.79 17.91
N GLY A 803 -38.51 30.18 17.38
CA GLY A 803 -37.36 29.75 18.17
C GLY A 803 -37.60 28.43 18.93
N THR A 804 -38.68 27.71 18.67
CA THR A 804 -38.95 26.42 19.34
C THR A 804 -37.80 25.42 19.20
N THR A 805 -37.27 25.21 17.99
CA THR A 805 -36.12 24.32 17.79
C THR A 805 -34.93 24.71 18.66
N TYR A 806 -34.69 26.01 18.83
CA TYR A 806 -33.64 26.55 19.69
C TYR A 806 -33.90 26.24 21.17
N LEU A 807 -35.14 26.40 21.64
CA LEU A 807 -35.56 26.00 22.99
C LEU A 807 -35.42 24.49 23.20
N GLN A 808 -35.80 23.66 22.24
CA GLN A 808 -35.64 22.20 22.33
C GLN A 808 -34.17 21.80 22.44
N HIS A 809 -33.29 22.38 21.61
CA HIS A 809 -31.85 22.17 21.74
C HIS A 809 -31.29 22.66 23.07
N PHE A 810 -31.80 23.77 23.62
CA PHE A 810 -31.44 24.23 24.96
C PHE A 810 -31.82 23.20 26.03
N LEU A 811 -33.06 22.70 26.01
CA LEU A 811 -33.53 21.67 26.93
C LEU A 811 -32.72 20.37 26.79
N GLU A 812 -32.43 19.94 25.57
CA GLU A 812 -31.66 18.71 25.30
C GLU A 812 -30.20 18.81 25.72
N ARG A 813 -29.51 19.91 25.37
CA ARG A 813 -28.11 20.12 25.74
C ARG A 813 -27.94 20.19 27.26
N ASN A 814 -28.95 20.71 27.95
CA ASN A 814 -28.89 20.97 29.38
C ASN A 814 -29.65 19.96 30.24
N ARG A 815 -30.14 18.82 29.69
CA ARG A 815 -30.83 17.78 30.48
C ARG A 815 -30.09 17.41 31.76
N PRO A 816 -28.73 17.25 31.76
CA PRO A 816 -28.04 16.92 33.00
C PRO A 816 -28.17 17.98 34.10
N ALA A 817 -27.99 19.26 33.76
CA ALA A 817 -28.11 20.36 34.70
C ALA A 817 -29.56 20.57 35.15
N LEU A 818 -30.52 20.45 34.22
CA LEU A 818 -31.95 20.54 34.50
C LEU A 818 -32.40 19.43 35.45
N LEU A 819 -31.99 18.18 35.21
CA LEU A 819 -32.39 17.03 36.03
C LEU A 819 -31.87 17.16 37.46
N ARG A 820 -30.60 17.56 37.63
CA ARG A 820 -30.03 17.86 38.96
C ARG A 820 -30.76 18.99 39.68
N GLY A 821 -31.27 19.97 38.91
CA GLY A 821 -32.10 21.05 39.42
C GLY A 821 -33.57 20.70 39.62
N GLY A 822 -33.98 19.43 39.46
CA GLY A 822 -35.35 18.96 39.68
C GLY A 822 -36.29 19.09 38.47
N VAL A 823 -35.74 19.33 37.27
CA VAL A 823 -36.48 19.43 36.01
C VAL A 823 -36.12 18.26 35.09
N LEU A 824 -37.04 17.31 34.93
CA LEU A 824 -36.91 16.19 34.00
C LEU A 824 -37.37 16.60 32.60
N VAL A 825 -36.47 16.53 31.63
CA VAL A 825 -36.80 16.55 30.20
C VAL A 825 -36.62 15.13 29.70
N PRO A 826 -37.67 14.41 29.28
CA PRO A 826 -37.56 13.02 28.88
C PRO A 826 -36.59 12.84 27.70
N ASP A 827 -35.79 11.78 27.78
CA ASP A 827 -34.90 11.32 26.72
C ASP A 827 -35.60 10.37 25.75
N LYS A 828 -36.87 10.03 25.99
CA LYS A 828 -37.72 9.18 25.15
C LYS A 828 -38.91 9.93 24.56
N GLY A 829 -39.37 9.48 23.39
CA GLY A 829 -40.47 10.10 22.64
C GLY A 829 -40.03 11.24 21.71
N LEU A 830 -38.72 11.43 21.57
CA LEU A 830 -38.11 12.46 20.72
C LEU A 830 -38.18 12.03 19.25
N PHE A 831 -38.81 12.82 18.39
CA PHE A 831 -38.70 12.66 16.95
C PHE A 831 -37.38 13.21 16.47
N TRP A 832 -36.55 12.28 16.04
CA TRP A 832 -35.17 12.56 15.68
C TRP A 832 -34.79 11.83 14.40
N GLN A 833 -34.31 12.58 13.42
CA GLN A 833 -33.85 12.03 12.14
C GLN A 833 -32.35 11.81 12.20
N SER A 834 -31.90 10.58 11.97
CA SER A 834 -30.48 10.23 12.06
C SER A 834 -29.59 10.93 11.05
N THR A 835 -30.17 11.36 9.93
CA THR A 835 -29.50 12.09 8.85
C THR A 835 -29.62 13.60 8.97
N ARG A 836 -30.46 14.13 9.87
CA ARG A 836 -30.74 15.56 10.08
C ARG A 836 -30.91 15.88 11.57
N PRO A 837 -29.86 15.72 12.40
CA PRO A 837 -29.95 15.90 13.84
C PRO A 837 -30.45 17.28 14.30
N GLU A 838 -30.27 18.31 13.45
CA GLU A 838 -30.71 19.69 13.62
C GLU A 838 -32.20 19.91 13.34
N LYS A 839 -32.86 18.99 12.62
CA LYS A 839 -34.31 19.02 12.38
C LYS A 839 -35.03 18.16 13.42
N GLN A 840 -35.22 18.74 14.60
CA GLN A 840 -35.94 18.11 15.71
C GLN A 840 -37.43 18.48 15.67
N ALA A 841 -38.31 17.51 15.92
CA ALA A 841 -39.71 17.82 16.24
C ALA A 841 -40.00 17.60 17.74
N GLY A 842 -38.95 17.51 18.57
CA GLY A 842 -39.06 17.29 20.01
C GLY A 842 -39.88 16.04 20.34
N HIS A 843 -40.69 16.08 21.39
CA HIS A 843 -41.43 14.95 21.95
C HIS A 843 -42.71 14.56 21.17
N SER A 844 -42.68 14.59 19.83
CA SER A 844 -43.91 14.45 19.02
C SER A 844 -44.61 13.09 19.17
N GLU A 845 -43.87 12.02 19.52
CA GLU A 845 -44.43 10.69 19.69
C GLU A 845 -45.43 10.60 20.86
N VAL A 846 -45.35 11.49 21.84
CA VAL A 846 -46.28 11.56 22.97
C VAL A 846 -47.73 11.77 22.50
N THR A 847 -47.94 12.51 21.41
CA THR A 847 -49.29 12.68 20.85
C THR A 847 -49.83 11.36 20.31
N ARG A 848 -48.99 10.53 19.69
CA ARG A 848 -49.41 9.22 19.17
C ARG A 848 -49.82 8.30 20.32
N GLU A 849 -49.06 8.25 21.40
CA GLU A 849 -49.41 7.44 22.57
C GLU A 849 -50.70 7.92 23.24
N ALA A 850 -50.85 9.23 23.45
CA ALA A 850 -52.07 9.79 24.01
C ALA A 850 -53.34 9.46 23.19
N VAL A 851 -53.21 9.38 21.86
CA VAL A 851 -54.32 9.02 20.96
C VAL A 851 -54.58 7.52 20.92
N THR A 852 -53.53 6.69 20.95
CA THR A 852 -53.63 5.23 20.77
C THR A 852 -53.75 4.44 22.08
N GLY A 853 -53.50 5.09 23.23
CA GLY A 853 -53.45 4.45 24.54
C GLY A 853 -52.16 3.69 24.83
N GLY A 854 -51.08 3.92 24.07
CA GLY A 854 -49.74 3.39 24.36
C GLY A 854 -49.21 3.93 25.70
N GLN A 855 -48.33 3.20 26.38
CA GLN A 855 -47.85 3.58 27.72
C GLN A 855 -46.32 3.74 27.81
N GLU A 856 -45.59 3.48 26.73
CA GLU A 856 -44.14 3.31 26.76
C GLU A 856 -43.40 4.59 27.20
N ILE A 857 -43.79 5.77 26.69
CA ILE A 857 -43.16 7.04 27.08
C ILE A 857 -43.57 7.43 28.51
N ARG A 858 -44.83 7.18 28.88
CA ARG A 858 -45.31 7.45 30.23
C ARG A 858 -44.59 6.58 31.27
N ASP A 859 -44.48 5.29 31.01
CA ASP A 859 -43.80 4.34 31.89
C ASP A 859 -42.31 4.68 31.99
N HIS A 860 -41.70 5.15 30.90
CA HIS A 860 -40.34 5.68 30.90
C HIS A 860 -40.16 6.90 31.80
N ILE A 861 -41.11 7.84 31.79
CA ILE A 861 -41.11 9.00 32.68
C ILE A 861 -41.29 8.56 34.14
N GLU A 862 -42.24 7.68 34.42
CA GLU A 862 -42.50 7.17 35.78
C GLU A 862 -41.29 6.40 36.35
N ALA A 863 -40.62 5.59 35.54
CA ALA A 863 -39.39 4.91 35.90
C ALA A 863 -38.27 5.91 36.24
N ALA A 864 -38.10 6.97 35.44
CA ALA A 864 -37.14 8.04 35.73
C ALA A 864 -37.45 8.76 37.05
N LEU A 865 -38.74 9.02 37.34
CA LEU A 865 -39.15 9.65 38.59
C LEU A 865 -38.88 8.78 39.81
N ALA A 866 -39.11 7.47 39.70
CA ALA A 866 -38.77 6.49 40.74
C ALA A 866 -37.26 6.50 41.03
N LEU A 867 -36.44 6.48 39.97
CA LEU A 867 -34.97 6.54 40.08
C LEU A 867 -34.47 7.88 40.64
N ALA A 868 -35.18 8.97 40.38
CA ALA A 868 -34.81 10.29 40.89
C ALA A 868 -35.10 10.49 42.38
N GLY A 869 -35.83 9.56 43.03
CA GLY A 869 -36.05 9.57 44.48
C GLY A 869 -36.73 10.82 45.02
N GLY A 870 -37.72 11.35 44.29
CA GLY A 870 -38.50 12.54 44.69
C GLY A 870 -37.82 13.89 44.45
N ARG A 871 -36.66 13.94 43.78
CA ARG A 871 -35.94 15.20 43.47
C ARG A 871 -36.59 16.01 42.34
N VAL A 872 -37.41 15.39 41.51
CA VAL A 872 -38.02 16.03 40.33
C VAL A 872 -39.33 16.70 40.70
N HIS A 873 -39.40 18.02 40.53
CA HIS A 873 -40.61 18.83 40.74
C HIS A 873 -41.29 19.22 39.42
N THR A 874 -40.62 19.08 38.27
CA THR A 874 -41.17 19.47 36.96
C THR A 874 -40.74 18.49 35.87
N VAL A 875 -41.70 18.09 35.03
CA VAL A 875 -41.45 17.36 33.78
C VAL A 875 -41.77 18.30 32.62
N ILE A 876 -40.90 18.41 31.63
CA ILE A 876 -41.11 19.25 30.45
C ILE A 876 -41.09 18.38 29.20
N ILE A 877 -42.20 18.40 28.45
CA ILE A 877 -42.28 17.87 27.09
C ILE A 877 -42.50 19.02 26.12
N SER A 878 -41.79 19.00 25.00
CA SER A 878 -41.77 20.11 24.03
C SER A 878 -41.76 19.55 22.62
N SER A 879 -42.64 20.02 21.75
CA SER A 879 -42.71 19.60 20.34
C SER A 879 -43.37 20.66 19.47
N GLU A 880 -42.84 20.86 18.26
CA GLU A 880 -43.49 21.70 17.22
C GLU A 880 -44.69 20.99 16.58
N ALA A 881 -44.70 19.66 16.62
CA ALA A 881 -45.79 18.86 16.07
C ALA A 881 -47.09 19.01 16.86
N TYR A 882 -47.02 19.41 18.14
CA TYR A 882 -48.20 19.64 18.97
C TYR A 882 -49.09 20.76 18.44
N PHE A 883 -48.50 21.78 17.81
CA PHE A 883 -49.27 22.84 17.17
C PHE A 883 -49.94 22.34 15.88
N LEU A 884 -49.23 21.51 15.10
CA LEU A 884 -49.71 20.99 13.83
C LEU A 884 -50.81 19.91 13.96
N ASN A 885 -50.96 19.32 15.15
CA ASN A 885 -51.90 18.24 15.45
C ASN A 885 -52.81 18.61 16.63
N ARG A 886 -54.08 18.94 16.35
CA ARG A 886 -55.06 19.33 17.37
C ARG A 886 -55.31 18.25 18.42
N ARG A 887 -55.04 16.97 18.12
CA ARG A 887 -55.16 15.87 19.09
C ARG A 887 -54.09 15.91 20.17
N ALA A 888 -53.06 16.75 20.05
CA ALA A 888 -52.10 16.98 21.13
C ALA A 888 -52.77 17.50 22.41
N ALA A 889 -53.95 18.14 22.33
CA ALA A 889 -54.73 18.52 23.50
C ALA A 889 -55.22 17.32 24.35
N LEU A 890 -55.08 16.08 23.86
CA LEU A 890 -55.36 14.86 24.62
C LEU A 890 -54.19 14.43 25.53
N ILE A 891 -52.99 14.99 25.36
CA ILE A 891 -51.80 14.62 26.13
C ILE A 891 -52.02 14.75 27.66
N PRO A 892 -52.66 15.80 28.21
CA PRO A 892 -52.93 15.89 29.65
C PRO A 892 -53.68 14.67 30.21
N ASP A 893 -54.65 14.12 29.48
CA ASP A 893 -55.43 12.95 29.93
C ASP A 893 -54.58 11.68 29.99
N HIS A 894 -53.50 11.63 29.20
CA HIS A 894 -52.57 10.50 29.16
C HIS A 894 -51.71 10.41 30.42
N PHE A 895 -51.54 11.52 31.15
CA PHE A 895 -50.77 11.65 32.39
C PHE A 895 -51.67 11.90 33.60
N PRO A 896 -52.44 10.89 34.06
CA PRO A 896 -53.35 11.06 35.19
C PRO A 896 -52.59 11.41 36.47
N GLY A 897 -53.13 12.34 37.26
CA GLY A 897 -52.54 12.81 38.51
C GLY A 897 -51.47 13.88 38.36
N TYR A 898 -50.94 14.12 37.16
CA TYR A 898 -50.03 15.25 36.92
C TYR A 898 -50.79 16.57 36.86
N ARG A 899 -50.21 17.60 37.46
CA ARG A 899 -50.67 18.98 37.24
C ARG A 899 -50.11 19.47 35.91
N ALA A 900 -50.85 19.24 34.82
CA ALA A 900 -50.45 19.66 33.48
C ALA A 900 -50.71 21.15 33.21
N GLU A 901 -49.80 21.80 32.49
CA GLU A 901 -49.88 23.19 32.02
C GLU A 901 -49.39 23.26 30.57
N MET A 902 -50.01 24.12 29.76
CA MET A 902 -49.65 24.33 28.36
C MET A 902 -49.00 25.69 28.19
N ILE A 903 -47.90 25.76 27.45
CA ILE A 903 -47.27 27.02 27.04
C ILE A 903 -47.03 27.00 25.53
N GLY A 904 -47.39 28.07 24.85
CA GLY A 904 -47.25 28.19 23.40
C GLY A 904 -46.90 29.61 22.98
N TYR A 905 -45.97 29.72 22.03
CA TYR A 905 -45.56 30.98 21.40
C TYR A 905 -46.26 31.13 20.06
N PHE A 906 -47.11 32.16 19.94
CA PHE A 906 -47.93 32.40 18.77
C PHE A 906 -47.38 33.59 17.98
N ARG A 907 -46.88 33.29 16.78
CA ARG A 907 -46.53 34.25 15.75
C ARG A 907 -47.78 34.70 15.01
N ARG A 908 -47.76 35.91 14.47
CA ARG A 908 -48.84 36.41 13.62
C ARG A 908 -49.09 35.47 12.42
N GLN A 909 -50.36 35.22 12.09
CA GLN A 909 -50.74 34.16 11.15
C GLN A 909 -50.17 34.31 9.73
N ASP A 910 -50.08 35.54 9.21
CA ASP A 910 -49.49 35.84 7.90
C ASP A 910 -47.97 35.57 7.86
N ASP A 911 -47.24 36.02 8.89
CA ASP A 911 -45.81 35.76 9.05
C ASP A 911 -45.50 34.27 9.24
N TRP A 912 -46.36 33.58 10.00
CA TRP A 912 -46.28 32.13 10.18
C TRP A 912 -46.56 31.40 8.87
N ALA A 913 -47.66 31.72 8.16
CA ALA A 913 -48.03 31.11 6.88
C ALA A 913 -46.90 31.21 5.85
N ASN A 914 -46.32 32.40 5.70
CA ASN A 914 -45.22 32.67 4.78
C ASN A 914 -44.00 31.76 5.04
N SER A 915 -43.72 31.45 6.30
CA SER A 915 -42.57 30.63 6.67
C SER A 915 -42.90 29.13 6.68
N GLN A 916 -44.10 28.77 7.14
CA GLN A 916 -44.54 27.38 7.25
C GLN A 916 -44.70 26.72 5.89
N TYR A 917 -45.22 27.45 4.91
CA TYR A 917 -45.38 26.92 3.57
C TYR A 917 -44.04 26.53 2.96
N ALA A 918 -43.02 27.39 3.06
CA ALA A 918 -41.66 27.07 2.62
C ALA A 918 -41.11 25.83 3.34
N GLU A 919 -41.41 25.68 4.64
CA GLU A 919 -40.99 24.50 5.40
C GLU A 919 -41.69 23.22 4.98
N PHE A 920 -42.98 23.26 4.62
CA PHE A 920 -43.67 22.08 4.08
C PHE A 920 -43.24 21.74 2.65
N VAL A 921 -42.88 22.73 1.84
CA VAL A 921 -42.37 22.49 0.49
C VAL A 921 -40.95 21.92 0.51
N ALA A 922 -40.06 22.45 1.37
CA ALA A 922 -38.64 22.08 1.41
C ALA A 922 -38.27 21.04 2.49
N GLY A 923 -39.15 20.74 3.44
CA GLY A 923 -38.82 20.01 4.67
C GLY A 923 -38.71 18.50 4.52
N GLY A 924 -39.36 17.90 3.53
CA GLY A 924 -39.34 16.47 3.21
C GLY A 924 -39.94 15.50 4.27
N ALA A 925 -40.11 15.94 5.51
CA ALA A 925 -40.51 15.11 6.65
C ALA A 925 -42.02 15.03 6.90
N VAL A 926 -42.79 16.06 6.52
CA VAL A 926 -44.23 16.21 6.84
C VAL A 926 -45.03 16.37 5.54
N GLY A 927 -45.10 15.30 4.76
CA GLY A 927 -45.87 15.25 3.50
C GLY A 927 -45.30 16.13 2.39
N ARG A 928 -45.66 15.80 1.14
CA ARG A 928 -45.30 16.60 -0.05
C ARG A 928 -46.38 17.65 -0.26
N VAL A 929 -46.03 18.93 -0.16
CA VAL A 929 -46.91 20.02 -0.60
C VAL A 929 -46.53 20.41 -2.03
N ALA A 930 -47.46 20.14 -2.95
CA ALA A 930 -47.37 20.53 -4.37
C ALA A 930 -48.39 21.61 -4.75
N GLN A 931 -49.33 21.94 -3.85
CA GLN A 931 -50.31 23.00 -4.06
C GLN A 931 -49.63 24.36 -4.06
N ASP A 932 -50.14 25.32 -4.83
CA ASP A 932 -49.72 26.72 -4.73
C ASP A 932 -50.12 27.34 -3.37
N PHE A 933 -49.54 28.50 -3.07
CA PHE A 933 -49.69 29.16 -1.78
C PHE A 933 -51.15 29.56 -1.48
N ALA A 934 -51.88 30.05 -2.49
CA ALA A 934 -53.27 30.49 -2.33
C ALA A 934 -54.21 29.30 -2.06
N ALA A 935 -54.04 28.21 -2.80
CA ALA A 935 -54.78 26.97 -2.58
C ALA A 935 -54.49 26.37 -1.19
N TRP A 936 -53.22 26.41 -0.76
CA TRP A 936 -52.82 25.95 0.57
C TRP A 936 -53.44 26.80 1.69
N LEU A 937 -53.53 28.12 1.54
CA LEU A 937 -54.20 29.00 2.52
C LEU A 937 -55.70 28.69 2.65
N ASP A 938 -56.34 28.25 1.57
CA ASP A 938 -57.77 27.93 1.53
C ASP A 938 -58.09 26.47 1.95
N ASP A 939 -57.07 25.62 2.16
CA ASP A 939 -57.21 24.24 2.64
C ASP A 939 -57.87 24.18 4.04
N PRO A 940 -58.87 23.30 4.27
CA PRO A 940 -59.59 23.22 5.55
C PRO A 940 -58.69 22.99 6.76
N ILE A 941 -57.69 22.09 6.66
CA ILE A 941 -56.77 21.79 7.77
C ILE A 941 -55.89 23.01 8.05
N THR A 942 -55.46 23.72 7.02
CA THR A 942 -54.66 24.95 7.15
C THR A 942 -55.48 26.08 7.79
N ARG A 943 -56.75 26.26 7.41
CA ARG A 943 -57.66 27.23 8.05
C ARG A 943 -57.86 26.96 9.53
N GLU A 944 -58.03 25.69 9.91
CA GLU A 944 -58.13 25.32 11.33
C GLU A 944 -56.88 25.71 12.14
N ARG A 945 -55.69 25.68 11.54
CA ARG A 945 -54.44 26.07 12.19
C ARG A 945 -54.32 27.57 12.45
N PHE A 946 -55.10 28.41 11.75
CA PHE A 946 -55.10 29.85 11.96
C PHE A 946 -56.00 30.31 13.12
N ASP A 947 -56.92 29.46 13.60
CA ASP A 947 -57.84 29.76 14.70
C ASP A 947 -57.19 29.49 16.07
N TYR A 948 -56.38 30.44 16.53
CA TYR A 948 -55.66 30.33 17.80
C TYR A 948 -56.58 30.34 19.02
N HIS A 949 -57.74 31.00 18.91
CA HIS A 949 -58.73 31.02 19.98
C HIS A 949 -59.30 29.62 20.21
N ASP A 950 -59.78 28.96 19.16
CA ASP A 950 -60.32 27.60 19.29
C ASP A 950 -59.24 26.60 19.69
N PHE A 951 -58.02 26.74 19.16
CA PHE A 951 -56.87 25.95 19.59
C PHE A 951 -56.63 26.04 21.11
N CYS A 952 -56.53 27.25 21.66
CA CYS A 952 -56.29 27.43 23.11
C CYS A 952 -57.49 27.01 23.97
N ARG A 953 -58.72 27.15 23.46
CA ARG A 953 -59.94 26.68 24.13
C ARG A 953 -59.94 25.16 24.31
N LEU A 954 -59.48 24.41 23.32
CA LEU A 954 -59.34 22.95 23.41
C LEU A 954 -58.39 22.54 24.53
N TRP A 955 -57.26 23.24 24.67
CA TRP A 955 -56.31 23.02 25.77
C TRP A 955 -56.90 23.42 27.12
N ALA A 956 -57.53 24.61 27.19
CA ALA A 956 -58.15 25.11 28.43
C ALA A 956 -59.25 24.19 28.96
N ALA A 957 -59.97 23.48 28.09
CA ALA A 957 -60.97 22.49 28.47
C ALA A 957 -60.37 21.27 29.22
N ARG A 958 -59.05 21.06 29.14
CA ARG A 958 -58.35 19.93 29.77
C ARG A 958 -57.46 20.34 30.94
N VAL A 959 -56.69 21.41 30.78
CA VAL A 959 -55.75 21.84 31.84
C VAL A 959 -56.30 22.97 32.72
N GLY A 960 -57.44 23.56 32.36
CA GLY A 960 -57.94 24.78 32.99
C GLY A 960 -57.36 26.04 32.33
N ARG A 961 -58.14 27.11 32.26
CA ARG A 961 -57.75 28.34 31.58
C ARG A 961 -56.50 28.96 32.19
N GLU A 962 -56.39 28.98 33.51
CA GLU A 962 -55.29 29.55 34.27
C GLU A 962 -53.93 28.86 34.03
N ARG A 963 -53.94 27.67 33.42
CA ARG A 963 -52.76 26.86 33.09
C ARG A 963 -52.45 26.84 31.58
N VAL A 964 -53.09 27.72 30.81
CA VAL A 964 -52.77 27.95 29.40
C VAL A 964 -52.03 29.27 29.27
N HIS A 965 -50.72 29.17 29.00
CA HIS A 965 -49.78 30.28 28.84
C HIS A 965 -49.56 30.57 27.35
N ALA A 966 -50.45 31.36 26.75
CA ALA A 966 -50.32 31.79 25.36
C ALA A 966 -49.51 33.08 25.27
N ARG A 967 -48.32 33.02 24.67
CA ARG A 967 -47.37 34.15 24.54
C ARG A 967 -47.35 34.67 23.11
N PRO A 968 -47.36 36.00 22.88
CA PRO A 968 -47.16 36.53 21.53
C PRO A 968 -45.67 36.45 21.16
N TYR A 969 -45.35 35.91 19.99
CA TYR A 969 -43.96 35.89 19.51
C TYR A 969 -43.62 37.21 18.79
N ASP A 970 -42.95 38.10 19.52
CA ASP A 970 -42.34 39.33 19.02
C ASP A 970 -40.98 39.50 19.72
N ARG A 971 -39.88 39.43 18.95
CA ARG A 971 -38.50 39.43 19.50
C ARG A 971 -38.22 40.64 20.40
N ASP A 972 -38.81 41.79 20.07
CA ASP A 972 -38.62 43.03 20.83
C ASP A 972 -39.34 43.02 22.18
N ARG A 973 -40.22 42.04 22.42
CA ARG A 973 -41.11 41.95 23.59
C ARG A 973 -40.90 40.71 24.44
N LEU A 974 -40.11 39.74 23.99
CA LEU A 974 -39.76 38.55 24.78
C LEU A 974 -38.86 38.96 25.96
N ALA A 975 -39.10 38.40 27.14
CA ALA A 975 -38.20 38.61 28.28
C ALA A 975 -36.78 38.19 27.90
N GLY A 976 -35.76 38.99 28.24
CA GLY A 976 -34.36 38.73 27.87
C GLY A 976 -34.05 38.83 26.35
N GLY A 977 -35.03 39.13 25.50
CA GLY A 977 -34.87 39.23 24.05
C GLY A 977 -34.88 37.89 23.30
N ASP A 978 -35.15 36.77 23.97
CA ASP A 978 -35.18 35.43 23.35
C ASP A 978 -36.24 34.51 23.98
N VAL A 979 -36.61 33.45 23.25
CA VAL A 979 -37.68 32.52 23.64
C VAL A 979 -37.33 31.68 24.87
N VAL A 980 -36.05 31.39 25.12
CA VAL A 980 -35.63 30.58 26.27
C VAL A 980 -35.80 31.38 27.56
N SER A 981 -35.31 32.62 27.57
CA SER A 981 -35.46 33.55 28.69
C SER A 981 -36.95 33.76 29.06
N ASP A 982 -37.81 34.03 28.06
CA ASP A 982 -39.26 34.18 28.27
C ASP A 982 -39.94 32.89 28.74
N PHE A 983 -39.51 31.73 28.22
CA PHE A 983 -40.05 30.43 28.61
C PHE A 983 -39.73 30.11 30.07
N LEU A 984 -38.49 30.35 30.49
CA LEU A 984 -38.06 30.13 31.87
C LEU A 984 -38.76 31.09 32.82
N ALA A 985 -38.86 32.38 32.49
CA ALA A 985 -39.56 33.38 33.31
C ALA A 985 -41.06 33.08 33.45
N THR A 986 -41.72 32.69 32.35
CA THR A 986 -43.16 32.35 32.37
C THR A 986 -43.46 31.16 33.28
N LEU A 987 -42.52 30.21 33.39
CA LEU A 987 -42.67 28.99 34.18
C LEU A 987 -42.06 29.06 35.58
N GLY A 988 -41.46 30.18 35.99
CA GLY A 988 -40.75 30.30 37.27
C GLY A 988 -39.51 29.40 37.34
N LEU A 989 -38.73 29.36 36.26
CA LEU A 989 -37.53 28.53 36.08
C LEU A 989 -36.28 29.40 35.80
N GLU A 990 -36.27 30.65 36.25
CA GLU A 990 -35.21 31.65 36.00
C GLU A 990 -33.85 31.23 36.55
N ALA A 991 -33.81 30.31 37.52
CA ALA A 991 -32.58 29.72 38.04
C ALA A 991 -31.75 29.01 36.94
N PHE A 992 -32.38 28.60 35.84
CA PHE A 992 -31.73 27.94 34.71
C PHE A 992 -31.36 28.89 33.57
N ASP A 993 -31.60 30.19 33.72
CA ASP A 993 -31.38 31.17 32.66
C ASP A 993 -29.90 31.32 32.30
N ALA A 994 -29.01 31.12 33.28
CA ALA A 994 -27.56 31.15 33.11
C ALA A 994 -26.97 29.89 32.43
N LEU A 995 -27.79 28.87 32.12
CA LEU A 995 -27.30 27.65 31.48
C LEU A 995 -26.82 27.91 30.04
N PRO A 996 -25.83 27.15 29.54
CA PRO A 996 -25.30 27.32 28.20
C PRO A 996 -26.39 27.30 27.12
N ARG A 997 -26.44 28.39 26.34
CA ARG A 997 -27.33 28.51 25.19
C ARG A 997 -26.78 27.72 23.98
N PRO A 998 -27.63 27.19 23.08
CA PRO A 998 -27.17 26.59 21.82
C PRO A 998 -26.44 27.62 20.94
N SER A 999 -25.48 27.16 20.13
CA SER A 999 -24.74 28.05 19.20
C SER A 999 -25.68 28.71 18.18
N ALA A 1000 -25.33 29.90 17.67
CA ALA A 1000 -26.12 30.61 16.66
C ALA A 1000 -26.35 29.80 15.37
N ARG A 1001 -25.44 28.86 15.03
CA ARG A 1001 -25.57 27.91 13.91
C ARG A 1001 -26.70 26.87 14.10
N ALA A 1002 -27.22 26.70 15.31
CA ALA A 1002 -28.41 25.88 15.57
C ALA A 1002 -29.73 26.60 15.20
N GLY A 1003 -29.64 27.85 14.71
CA GLY A 1003 -30.77 28.55 14.10
C GLY A 1003 -31.07 27.98 12.71
N ASN A 1004 -32.28 27.43 12.53
CA ASN A 1004 -32.80 26.95 11.24
C ASN A 1004 -33.09 28.12 10.27
N GLU A 1005 -32.07 28.83 9.79
CA GLU A 1005 -32.18 29.77 8.68
C GLU A 1005 -32.21 28.97 7.36
N MET A 1006 -33.38 28.93 6.71
CA MET A 1006 -33.48 28.30 5.39
C MET A 1006 -32.81 29.18 4.34
N PRO A 1007 -31.87 28.68 3.53
CA PRO A 1007 -31.18 29.44 2.49
C PRO A 1007 -32.05 29.64 1.22
N PHE A 1008 -33.38 29.49 1.32
CA PHE A 1008 -34.29 29.54 0.17
C PHE A 1008 -34.93 30.92 0.02
N ASN A 1009 -34.97 31.41 -1.22
CA ASN A 1009 -35.83 32.54 -1.62
C ASN A 1009 -37.16 32.01 -2.20
N ALA A 1010 -38.07 32.90 -2.59
CA ALA A 1010 -39.38 32.51 -3.12
C ALA A 1010 -39.29 31.66 -4.41
N ALA A 1011 -38.31 31.92 -5.28
CA ALA A 1011 -38.08 31.16 -6.50
C ALA A 1011 -37.62 29.72 -6.21
N HIS A 1012 -36.72 29.55 -5.24
CA HIS A 1012 -36.29 28.22 -4.77
C HIS A 1012 -37.46 27.39 -4.24
N VAL A 1013 -38.39 28.02 -3.51
CA VAL A 1013 -39.59 27.34 -2.98
C VAL A 1013 -40.54 26.95 -4.12
N ALA A 1014 -40.78 27.84 -5.09
CA ALA A 1014 -41.63 27.53 -6.25
C ALA A 1014 -41.09 26.34 -7.06
N LEU A 1015 -39.78 26.31 -7.27
CA LEU A 1015 -39.11 25.22 -8.00
C LEU A 1015 -39.17 23.89 -7.22
N LEU A 1016 -38.87 23.89 -5.92
CA LEU A 1016 -39.00 22.71 -5.07
C LEU A 1016 -40.44 22.18 -5.03
N ARG A 1017 -41.44 23.06 -5.05
CA ARG A 1017 -42.86 22.68 -5.16
C ARG A 1017 -43.15 21.95 -6.47
N ASP A 1018 -42.64 22.48 -7.58
CA ASP A 1018 -42.82 21.84 -8.89
C ASP A 1018 -42.13 20.47 -8.91
N ILE A 1019 -40.97 20.34 -8.25
CA ILE A 1019 -40.27 19.07 -8.07
C ILE A 1019 -41.04 18.10 -7.16
N ASN A 1020 -41.74 18.60 -6.13
CA ASN A 1020 -42.58 17.77 -5.26
C ASN A 1020 -43.73 17.07 -6.01
N ALA A 1021 -44.12 17.59 -7.19
CA ALA A 1021 -45.11 16.96 -8.05
C ALA A 1021 -44.57 15.73 -8.83
N TYR A 1022 -43.26 15.49 -8.84
CA TYR A 1022 -42.66 14.34 -9.52
C TYR A 1022 -42.94 13.02 -8.80
N ALA A 1023 -43.04 11.94 -9.59
CA ALA A 1023 -43.20 10.58 -9.11
C ALA A 1023 -41.85 9.98 -8.67
N TRP A 1024 -41.59 10.03 -7.37
CA TRP A 1024 -40.42 9.41 -6.74
C TRP A 1024 -40.62 7.90 -6.52
N PRO A 1025 -39.58 7.06 -6.70
CA PRO A 1025 -39.70 5.61 -6.56
C PRO A 1025 -39.99 5.17 -5.12
N ASP A 1026 -39.45 5.89 -4.13
CA ASP A 1026 -39.71 5.71 -2.72
C ASP A 1026 -39.48 7.02 -1.93
N ARG A 1027 -39.72 6.97 -0.61
CA ARG A 1027 -39.55 8.11 0.29
C ARG A 1027 -38.08 8.49 0.50
N GLU A 1028 -37.16 7.52 0.51
CA GLU A 1028 -35.74 7.78 0.76
C GLU A 1028 -35.10 8.51 -0.43
N ALA A 1029 -35.41 8.09 -1.66
CA ALA A 1029 -34.94 8.75 -2.88
C ALA A 1029 -35.31 10.24 -2.92
N TYR A 1030 -36.53 10.57 -2.48
CA TYR A 1030 -36.98 11.95 -2.35
C TYR A 1030 -36.21 12.70 -1.24
N LEU A 1031 -36.00 12.08 -0.08
CA LEU A 1031 -35.28 12.71 1.04
C LEU A 1031 -33.80 12.95 0.72
N ASP A 1032 -33.16 12.03 0.02
CA ASP A 1032 -31.77 12.13 -0.45
C ASP A 1032 -31.63 13.24 -1.49
N PHE A 1033 -32.57 13.32 -2.44
CA PHE A 1033 -32.61 14.42 -3.40
C PHE A 1033 -32.74 15.78 -2.72
N VAL A 1034 -33.70 15.92 -1.80
CA VAL A 1034 -33.90 17.17 -1.06
C VAL A 1034 -32.66 17.50 -0.23
N ALA A 1035 -31.96 16.51 0.32
CA ALA A 1035 -30.72 16.73 1.05
C ALA A 1035 -29.60 17.25 0.14
N GLU A 1036 -29.35 16.60 -1.00
CA GLU A 1036 -28.33 17.03 -1.97
C GLU A 1036 -28.60 18.45 -2.51
N VAL A 1037 -29.86 18.75 -2.83
CA VAL A 1037 -30.27 20.09 -3.27
C VAL A 1037 -30.07 21.12 -2.16
N THR A 1038 -30.43 20.79 -0.92
CA THR A 1038 -30.23 21.70 0.22
C THR A 1038 -28.74 21.94 0.49
N ASP A 1039 -27.91 20.90 0.44
CA ASP A 1039 -26.46 20.99 0.64
C ASP A 1039 -25.83 21.88 -0.45
N ARG A 1040 -26.17 21.68 -1.72
CA ARG A 1040 -25.66 22.52 -2.81
C ARG A 1040 -26.11 23.97 -2.71
N LEU A 1041 -27.38 24.21 -2.37
CA LEU A 1041 -27.91 25.56 -2.21
C LEU A 1041 -27.34 26.27 -0.97
N SER A 1042 -26.88 25.53 0.04
CA SER A 1042 -26.22 26.10 1.21
C SER A 1042 -24.85 26.73 0.89
N LEU A 1043 -24.21 26.30 -0.22
CA LEU A 1043 -22.95 26.83 -0.73
C LEU A 1043 -23.11 28.20 -1.42
N LEU A 1044 -24.35 28.64 -1.69
CA LEU A 1044 -24.61 29.96 -2.25
C LEU A 1044 -24.31 31.07 -1.23
N GLY A 1045 -23.63 32.11 -1.70
CA GLY A 1045 -23.09 33.17 -0.85
C GLY A 1045 -24.17 34.01 -0.16
N PRO A 1046 -23.85 34.71 0.94
CA PRO A 1046 -24.79 35.57 1.68
C PRO A 1046 -25.50 36.62 0.82
N ALA A 1047 -24.82 37.14 -0.21
CA ALA A 1047 -25.34 38.16 -1.12
C ALA A 1047 -26.54 37.68 -1.97
N GLN A 1048 -26.74 36.37 -2.12
CA GLN A 1048 -27.84 35.77 -2.89
C GLN A 1048 -29.05 35.40 -2.00
N ARG A 1049 -28.94 35.52 -0.68
CA ARG A 1049 -30.02 35.23 0.29
C ARG A 1049 -30.99 36.42 0.39
N ARG A 1050 -31.97 36.51 -0.52
CA ARG A 1050 -33.09 37.47 -0.42
C ARG A 1050 -34.07 37.08 0.68
N ALA A 1051 -34.79 38.06 1.24
CA ALA A 1051 -35.86 37.81 2.21
C ALA A 1051 -36.95 36.92 1.60
N LEU A 1052 -37.32 35.85 2.29
CA LEU A 1052 -38.37 34.92 1.86
C LEU A 1052 -39.74 35.61 1.93
N GLN A 1053 -40.30 35.99 0.78
CA GLN A 1053 -41.61 36.63 0.68
C GLN A 1053 -42.48 35.94 -0.38
N ILE A 1054 -43.37 35.05 0.09
CA ILE A 1054 -44.31 34.25 -0.71
C ILE A 1054 -45.71 34.87 -0.66
N ILE A 1055 -46.15 35.34 0.52
CA ILE A 1055 -47.48 35.94 0.70
C ILE A 1055 -47.58 37.32 0.06
N THR A 1056 -48.64 37.55 -0.73
CA THR A 1056 -48.91 38.86 -1.34
C THR A 1056 -49.65 39.81 -0.39
N PRO A 1057 -49.58 41.14 -0.59
CA PRO A 1057 -50.33 42.11 0.23
C PRO A 1057 -51.86 41.94 0.19
N SER A 1058 -52.42 41.42 -0.91
CA SER A 1058 -53.86 41.13 -1.03
C SER A 1058 -54.26 39.89 -0.23
N GLU A 1059 -53.50 38.79 -0.34
CA GLU A 1059 -53.71 37.56 0.45
C GLU A 1059 -53.56 37.83 1.94
N ARG A 1060 -52.55 38.62 2.33
CA ARG A 1060 -52.35 39.06 3.72
C ARG A 1060 -53.59 39.77 4.27
N ARG A 1061 -54.09 40.78 3.56
CA ARG A 1061 -55.30 41.52 3.99
C ARG A 1061 -56.50 40.61 4.09
N ARG A 1062 -56.70 39.71 3.11
CA ARG A 1062 -57.80 38.73 3.11
C ARG A 1062 -57.71 37.80 4.34
N LEU A 1063 -56.53 37.24 4.61
CA LEU A 1063 -56.29 36.34 5.74
C LEU A 1063 -56.53 37.04 7.08
N MET A 1064 -55.87 38.17 7.32
CA MET A 1064 -55.92 38.85 8.62
C MET A 1064 -57.29 39.48 8.91
N THR A 1065 -58.00 39.97 7.89
CA THR A 1065 -59.37 40.47 8.06
C THR A 1065 -60.34 39.34 8.37
N GLY A 1066 -60.20 38.19 7.69
CA GLY A 1066 -61.05 37.01 7.95
C GLY A 1066 -60.87 36.39 9.34
N LEU A 1067 -59.74 36.67 10.01
CA LEU A 1067 -59.42 36.18 11.36
C LEU A 1067 -59.67 37.22 12.47
N ALA A 1068 -60.12 38.43 12.15
CA ALA A 1068 -60.18 39.54 13.10
C ALA A 1068 -61.01 39.22 14.36
N ASP A 1069 -62.16 38.56 14.21
CA ASP A 1069 -63.03 38.18 15.33
C ASP A 1069 -62.38 37.11 16.21
N SER A 1070 -61.81 36.07 15.60
CA SER A 1070 -61.08 35.01 16.34
C SER A 1070 -59.85 35.58 17.05
N ASN A 1071 -59.07 36.46 16.41
CA ASN A 1071 -57.91 37.11 17.02
C ASN A 1071 -58.30 38.00 18.21
N THR A 1072 -59.41 38.75 18.09
CA THR A 1072 -59.94 39.56 19.20
C THR A 1072 -60.34 38.67 20.37
N ALA A 1073 -61.00 37.55 20.11
CA ALA A 1073 -61.35 36.57 21.14
C ALA A 1073 -60.10 35.93 21.77
N PHE A 1074 -59.09 35.56 20.97
CA PHE A 1074 -57.82 35.00 21.43
C PHE A 1074 -57.05 35.96 22.34
N VAL A 1075 -56.86 37.21 21.91
CA VAL A 1075 -56.16 38.24 22.69
C VAL A 1075 -56.86 38.48 24.02
N ARG A 1076 -58.19 38.66 23.99
CA ARG A 1076 -58.98 38.91 25.20
C ARG A 1076 -58.95 37.71 26.16
N ALA A 1077 -59.09 36.50 25.62
CA ALA A 1077 -59.22 35.31 26.43
C ALA A 1077 -57.88 34.78 26.92
N PHE A 1078 -56.83 34.76 26.09
CA PHE A 1078 -55.58 34.01 26.31
C PHE A 1078 -54.30 34.84 26.29
N CYS A 1079 -54.22 35.89 25.47
CA CYS A 1079 -52.97 36.61 25.18
C CYS A 1079 -53.16 38.14 25.20
N PRO A 1080 -53.45 38.76 26.37
CA PRO A 1080 -53.83 40.17 26.44
C PRO A 1080 -52.74 41.13 25.96
N ASP A 1081 -51.47 40.79 26.16
CA ASP A 1081 -50.31 41.59 25.72
C ASP A 1081 -50.05 41.50 24.20
N GLY A 1082 -50.77 40.61 23.51
CA GLY A 1082 -50.66 40.34 22.07
C GLY A 1082 -51.49 41.25 21.16
N ALA A 1083 -52.28 42.19 21.71
CA ALA A 1083 -53.22 43.01 20.95
C ALA A 1083 -52.58 43.72 19.73
N ALA A 1084 -51.36 44.23 19.89
CA ALA A 1084 -50.63 44.92 18.81
C ALA A 1084 -50.08 43.95 17.74
N VAL A 1085 -49.81 42.69 18.10
CA VAL A 1085 -49.22 41.69 17.19
C VAL A 1085 -50.29 41.12 16.25
N PHE A 1086 -51.49 40.84 16.76
CA PHE A 1086 -52.56 40.18 16.01
C PHE A 1086 -53.57 41.13 15.35
N ALA A 1087 -53.34 42.45 15.42
CA ALA A 1087 -54.17 43.45 14.76
C ALA A 1087 -54.13 43.30 13.22
N PRO A 1088 -55.26 43.48 12.50
CA PRO A 1088 -55.31 43.37 11.05
C PRO A 1088 -54.26 44.23 10.33
N ASP A 1089 -54.09 45.48 10.80
CA ASP A 1089 -53.16 46.47 10.25
C ASP A 1089 -51.81 46.54 10.98
N GLY A 1090 -51.51 45.61 11.89
CA GLY A 1090 -50.22 45.63 12.60
C GLY A 1090 -49.02 45.50 11.63
N PRO A 1091 -47.79 45.80 12.07
CA PRO A 1091 -46.59 45.53 11.27
C PRO A 1091 -46.40 44.01 11.05
N CYS A 1092 -45.96 43.63 9.85
CA CYS A 1092 -45.55 42.25 9.49
C CYS A 1092 -44.02 42.21 9.37
N GLY A 1093 -43.40 41.10 9.77
CA GLY A 1093 -41.95 40.93 9.74
C GLY A 1093 -41.34 41.15 8.36
N ALA A 1094 -42.05 40.76 7.28
CA ALA A 1094 -41.61 40.99 5.90
C ALA A 1094 -41.52 42.49 5.53
N MET A 1095 -42.37 43.35 6.10
CA MET A 1095 -42.32 44.81 5.85
C MET A 1095 -41.26 45.52 6.70
N ARG A 1096 -40.92 45.01 7.89
CA ARG A 1096 -39.80 45.56 8.69
C ARG A 1096 -38.46 45.34 7.98
N ALA A 1097 -38.30 44.20 7.29
CA ALA A 1097 -37.11 43.92 6.47
C ALA A 1097 -37.03 44.78 5.20
N ALA A 1098 -38.16 44.98 4.49
CA ALA A 1098 -38.22 45.79 3.28
C ALA A 1098 -38.03 47.31 3.54
N ALA A 1099 -38.45 47.81 4.71
CA ALA A 1099 -38.28 49.21 5.09
C ALA A 1099 -36.82 49.60 5.40
N GLY A 1100 -35.95 48.63 5.69
CA GLY A 1100 -34.50 48.85 5.87
C GLY A 1100 -33.71 48.93 4.55
N THR A 1101 -34.35 48.59 3.43
CA THR A 1101 -33.75 48.56 2.08
C THR A 1101 -34.53 49.48 1.14
N ALA A 1102 -34.67 50.75 1.49
CA ALA A 1102 -35.20 51.74 0.56
C ALA A 1102 -34.10 52.17 -0.43
N SER A 1103 -33.90 51.36 -1.48
CA SER A 1103 -33.40 51.84 -2.77
C SER A 1103 -34.42 51.47 -3.84
N THR A 1104 -35.17 52.48 -4.27
CA THR A 1104 -36.10 52.44 -5.39
C THR A 1104 -35.34 52.35 -6.70
N GLU A 1105 -35.06 51.14 -7.17
CA GLU A 1105 -34.86 50.87 -8.59
C GLU A 1105 -35.58 49.56 -8.94
N GLU A 1106 -36.58 49.67 -9.83
CA GLU A 1106 -36.96 48.54 -10.66
C GLU A 1106 -35.74 48.20 -11.52
N THR A 1107 -35.11 47.04 -11.29
CA THR A 1107 -34.06 46.52 -12.18
C THR A 1107 -34.41 45.11 -12.67
N PRO A 1108 -34.26 44.81 -13.97
CA PRO A 1108 -34.69 43.56 -14.59
C PRO A 1108 -33.56 42.52 -14.70
N ALA A 1109 -33.94 41.25 -14.90
CA ALA A 1109 -33.17 40.22 -15.62
C ALA A 1109 -31.93 39.54 -14.96
N ASP A 1110 -31.93 39.28 -13.65
CA ASP A 1110 -30.96 38.35 -13.03
C ASP A 1110 -31.59 37.03 -12.48
N ASP A 1111 -32.89 36.81 -12.66
CA ASP A 1111 -33.59 35.58 -12.20
C ASP A 1111 -33.19 34.30 -12.98
N VAL A 1112 -32.49 34.43 -14.12
CA VAL A 1112 -32.16 33.32 -15.02
C VAL A 1112 -30.98 32.49 -14.51
N ALA A 1113 -30.05 33.06 -13.75
CA ALA A 1113 -28.85 32.35 -13.29
C ALA A 1113 -29.18 31.27 -12.24
N THR A 1114 -30.02 31.57 -11.26
CA THR A 1114 -30.46 30.61 -10.23
C THR A 1114 -31.41 29.54 -10.75
N GLU A 1115 -32.32 29.89 -11.69
CA GLU A 1115 -33.19 28.88 -12.31
C GLU A 1115 -32.39 27.95 -13.22
N ALA A 1116 -31.42 28.46 -13.99
CA ALA A 1116 -30.55 27.66 -14.84
C ALA A 1116 -29.59 26.78 -14.02
N GLU A 1117 -29.08 27.25 -12.88
CA GLU A 1117 -28.22 26.45 -11.98
C GLU A 1117 -29.01 25.36 -11.25
N ILE A 1118 -30.22 25.64 -10.78
CA ILE A 1118 -31.05 24.61 -10.15
C ILE A 1118 -31.68 23.70 -11.20
N ARG A 1119 -32.05 24.21 -12.38
CA ARG A 1119 -32.36 23.37 -13.54
C ARG A 1119 -31.15 22.58 -13.99
N ALA A 1120 -29.92 23.05 -13.84
CA ALA A 1120 -28.72 22.27 -14.15
C ALA A 1120 -28.42 21.24 -13.07
N ILE A 1121 -28.69 21.53 -11.79
CA ILE A 1121 -28.65 20.54 -10.70
C ILE A 1121 -29.75 19.51 -10.91
N PHE A 1122 -30.97 19.96 -11.24
CA PHE A 1122 -32.10 19.12 -11.58
C PHE A 1122 -31.82 18.33 -12.85
N ASP A 1123 -31.29 18.91 -13.92
CA ASP A 1123 -30.96 18.25 -15.19
C ASP A 1123 -29.76 17.33 -15.01
N ALA A 1124 -28.80 17.64 -14.13
CA ALA A 1124 -27.75 16.70 -13.72
C ALA A 1124 -28.34 15.56 -12.88
N LEU A 1125 -29.36 15.82 -12.06
CA LEU A 1125 -30.11 14.86 -11.23
C LEU A 1125 -31.33 14.23 -11.94
N SER A 1126 -31.64 14.64 -13.17
CA SER A 1126 -32.73 14.14 -14.04
C SER A 1126 -32.15 13.46 -15.26
N ALA A 1127 -30.94 13.84 -15.68
CA ALA A 1127 -29.99 12.96 -16.37
C ALA A 1127 -29.60 11.79 -15.46
N TYR A 1128 -29.65 11.98 -14.14
CA TYR A 1128 -29.79 10.95 -13.12
C TYR A 1128 -31.24 10.45 -13.07
N ASP A 1129 -31.79 10.08 -14.23
CA ASP A 1129 -33.10 9.44 -14.30
C ASP A 1129 -33.06 8.22 -13.37
N PRO A 1130 -33.88 8.12 -12.30
CA PRO A 1130 -33.87 6.96 -11.43
C PRO A 1130 -34.17 5.69 -12.22
N GLY A 1131 -34.98 5.81 -13.28
CA GLY A 1131 -35.20 4.81 -14.31
C GLY A 1131 -34.02 4.62 -15.26
N ARG A 1132 -33.07 5.56 -15.40
CA ARG A 1132 -31.80 5.42 -16.13
C ARG A 1132 -30.67 4.92 -15.26
N ARG A 1133 -30.63 5.20 -13.95
CA ARG A 1133 -29.71 4.57 -13.00
C ARG A 1133 -30.21 3.19 -12.62
N MET A 1134 -31.53 2.97 -12.61
CA MET A 1134 -32.12 1.64 -12.59
C MET A 1134 -32.01 0.99 -13.96
N ALA A 1135 -32.07 1.69 -15.10
CA ALA A 1135 -31.77 1.12 -16.42
C ALA A 1135 -30.27 1.04 -16.74
N GLU A 1136 -29.38 1.68 -15.98
CA GLU A 1136 -27.91 1.62 -16.08
C GLU A 1136 -27.35 0.67 -15.02
N ALA A 1137 -27.97 0.55 -13.85
CA ALA A 1137 -27.80 -0.57 -12.94
C ALA A 1137 -28.44 -1.82 -13.53
N GLU A 1138 -29.58 -1.72 -14.23
CA GLU A 1138 -30.14 -2.78 -15.04
C GLU A 1138 -29.39 -2.93 -16.35
N ARG A 1139 -28.77 -1.93 -17.01
CA ARG A 1139 -27.89 -2.18 -18.19
C ARG A 1139 -26.54 -2.74 -17.76
N ALA A 1140 -26.03 -2.38 -16.58
CA ALA A 1140 -24.88 -3.00 -15.94
C ALA A 1140 -25.23 -4.41 -15.41
N ALA A 1141 -26.48 -4.63 -14.99
CA ALA A 1141 -27.01 -5.95 -14.62
C ALA A 1141 -27.54 -6.76 -15.82
N ARG A 1142 -27.84 -6.14 -16.96
CA ARG A 1142 -28.25 -6.75 -18.26
C ARG A 1142 -27.03 -6.99 -19.16
N ARG A 1143 -25.87 -6.36 -18.87
CA ARG A 1143 -24.53 -6.81 -19.32
C ARG A 1143 -24.00 -7.96 -18.46
N ARG A 1144 -24.70 -8.32 -17.37
CA ARG A 1144 -24.63 -9.67 -16.80
C ARG A 1144 -25.75 -10.51 -17.46
N PRO A 1145 -25.49 -11.78 -17.80
CA PRO A 1145 -26.50 -12.64 -18.40
C PRO A 1145 -27.67 -12.86 -17.42
N PRO A 1146 -28.88 -13.16 -17.91
CA PRO A 1146 -30.08 -13.24 -17.10
C PRO A 1146 -30.03 -14.49 -16.22
N THR A 1147 -30.34 -14.36 -14.93
CA THR A 1147 -31.00 -15.45 -14.20
C THR A 1147 -31.63 -14.90 -12.92
N PRO A 1148 -32.84 -15.34 -12.52
CA PRO A 1148 -33.34 -15.14 -11.16
C PRO A 1148 -32.47 -16.00 -10.24
N ALA A 1149 -31.36 -15.44 -9.79
CA ALA A 1149 -30.37 -16.15 -9.01
C ALA A 1149 -30.53 -15.75 -7.53
N ARG A 1150 -30.83 -16.73 -6.68
CA ARG A 1150 -30.87 -16.54 -5.23
C ARG A 1150 -29.51 -16.09 -4.69
N THR A 1151 -29.53 -15.37 -3.57
CA THR A 1151 -28.32 -14.98 -2.84
C THR A 1151 -27.70 -16.19 -2.12
N ARG A 1152 -26.39 -16.11 -1.83
CA ARG A 1152 -25.65 -17.15 -1.09
C ARG A 1152 -26.29 -17.43 0.28
N ASP A 1153 -26.76 -16.39 0.97
CA ASP A 1153 -27.36 -16.49 2.29
C ASP A 1153 -28.73 -17.18 2.26
N GLU A 1154 -29.52 -16.96 1.21
CA GLU A 1154 -30.80 -17.68 1.00
C GLU A 1154 -30.58 -19.18 0.78
N VAL A 1155 -29.51 -19.57 0.07
CA VAL A 1155 -29.19 -20.99 -0.17
C VAL A 1155 -28.63 -21.68 1.07
N LEU A 1156 -27.83 -20.98 1.88
CA LEU A 1156 -27.36 -21.51 3.17
C LEU A 1156 -28.51 -21.79 4.15
N SER A 1157 -29.64 -21.09 3.99
CA SER A 1157 -30.85 -21.29 4.81
C SER A 1157 -31.74 -22.46 4.35
N LEU A 1158 -31.48 -23.07 3.17
CA LEU A 1158 -32.29 -24.19 2.67
C LEU A 1158 -32.13 -25.44 3.55
N GLN A 1159 -33.25 -25.95 4.05
CA GLN A 1159 -33.34 -27.21 4.78
C GLN A 1159 -34.22 -28.20 4.02
N GLY A 1160 -33.93 -29.51 4.12
CA GLY A 1160 -34.79 -30.57 3.60
C GLY A 1160 -34.59 -30.93 2.11
N LEU A 1161 -33.35 -30.85 1.60
CA LEU A 1161 -32.99 -31.29 0.24
C LEU A 1161 -32.27 -32.66 0.30
N PHE A 1162 -32.78 -33.68 -0.38
CA PHE A 1162 -32.17 -35.02 -0.40
C PHE A 1162 -32.36 -35.73 -1.75
N VAL A 1163 -31.49 -36.67 -2.06
CA VAL A 1163 -31.48 -37.42 -3.32
C VAL A 1163 -31.71 -38.90 -3.02
N ASP A 1164 -32.62 -39.53 -3.76
CA ASP A 1164 -32.91 -40.96 -3.71
C ASP A 1164 -32.52 -41.60 -5.04
N VAL A 1165 -31.87 -42.75 -5.00
CA VAL A 1165 -31.28 -43.43 -6.16
C VAL A 1165 -32.08 -44.67 -6.48
N ALA A 1166 -32.54 -44.79 -7.73
CA ALA A 1166 -33.23 -45.96 -8.23
C ALA A 1166 -32.37 -46.69 -9.28
N GLY A 1167 -32.41 -48.02 -9.27
CA GLY A 1167 -31.81 -48.83 -10.33
C GLY A 1167 -30.29 -49.03 -10.25
N LEU A 1168 -29.66 -48.83 -9.09
CA LEU A 1168 -28.26 -49.25 -8.89
C LEU A 1168 -28.17 -50.80 -8.86
N PRO A 1169 -27.37 -51.43 -9.75
CA PRO A 1169 -27.18 -52.88 -9.72
C PRO A 1169 -26.48 -53.33 -8.42
N GLU A 1170 -26.88 -54.46 -7.85
CA GLU A 1170 -26.20 -55.04 -6.67
C GLU A 1170 -24.72 -55.35 -6.93
N THR A 1171 -24.38 -55.70 -8.17
CA THR A 1171 -23.00 -55.98 -8.60
C THR A 1171 -22.62 -55.17 -9.84
N VAL A 1172 -21.47 -54.51 -9.80
CA VAL A 1172 -20.95 -53.62 -10.85
C VAL A 1172 -19.52 -53.99 -11.22
N ALA A 1173 -19.12 -53.88 -12.49
CA ALA A 1173 -17.74 -54.13 -12.90
C ALA A 1173 -16.78 -53.03 -12.39
N PRO A 1174 -15.51 -53.36 -12.04
CA PRO A 1174 -14.53 -52.36 -11.61
C PRO A 1174 -14.36 -51.22 -12.62
N GLY A 1175 -14.45 -49.97 -12.15
CA GLY A 1175 -14.29 -48.80 -12.99
C GLY A 1175 -15.45 -48.51 -13.95
N ALA A 1176 -16.56 -49.25 -13.88
CA ALA A 1176 -17.71 -49.01 -14.77
C ALA A 1176 -18.32 -47.62 -14.53
N ALA A 1177 -18.71 -46.96 -15.62
CA ALA A 1177 -19.55 -45.76 -15.58
C ALA A 1177 -21.03 -46.19 -15.61
N LEU A 1178 -21.79 -45.78 -14.59
CA LEU A 1178 -23.20 -46.04 -14.42
C LEU A 1178 -23.99 -44.75 -14.60
N GLU A 1179 -25.15 -44.85 -15.23
CA GLU A 1179 -26.14 -43.78 -15.28
C GLU A 1179 -27.35 -44.24 -14.47
N LEU A 1180 -27.60 -43.57 -13.34
CA LEU A 1180 -28.65 -43.94 -12.39
C LEU A 1180 -29.79 -42.92 -12.46
N ASP A 1181 -31.03 -43.39 -12.53
CA ASP A 1181 -32.18 -42.51 -12.38
C ASP A 1181 -32.33 -42.11 -10.90
N VAL A 1182 -32.40 -40.80 -10.63
CA VAL A 1182 -32.51 -40.27 -9.27
C VAL A 1182 -33.73 -39.36 -9.11
N ALA A 1183 -34.31 -39.41 -7.92
CA ALA A 1183 -35.35 -38.47 -7.50
C ALA A 1183 -34.77 -37.54 -6.43
N VAL A 1184 -34.72 -36.25 -6.74
CA VAL A 1184 -34.34 -35.18 -5.82
C VAL A 1184 -35.59 -34.64 -5.15
N TYR A 1185 -35.62 -34.64 -3.82
CA TYR A 1185 -36.73 -34.10 -3.05
C TYR A 1185 -36.30 -32.77 -2.45
N ASN A 1186 -36.98 -31.70 -2.83
CA ASN A 1186 -36.83 -30.39 -2.23
C ASN A 1186 -38.07 -30.08 -1.39
N LEU A 1187 -37.97 -30.29 -0.08
CA LEU A 1187 -39.07 -30.04 0.87
C LEU A 1187 -39.16 -28.59 1.34
N SER A 1188 -38.26 -27.72 0.88
CA SER A 1188 -38.33 -26.30 1.18
C SER A 1188 -39.46 -25.62 0.39
N ARG A 1189 -39.93 -24.46 0.83
CA ARG A 1189 -40.94 -23.66 0.09
C ARG A 1189 -40.37 -22.98 -1.16
N LEU A 1190 -39.14 -23.32 -1.55
CA LEU A 1190 -38.27 -22.51 -2.39
C LEU A 1190 -37.59 -23.36 -3.48
N SER A 1191 -37.86 -23.12 -4.77
CA SER A 1191 -37.19 -23.79 -5.92
C SER A 1191 -35.70 -23.45 -6.09
N LEU A 1192 -34.81 -24.43 -6.21
CA LEU A 1192 -33.37 -24.21 -6.39
C LEU A 1192 -33.04 -24.11 -7.90
N PRO A 1193 -32.58 -22.97 -8.42
CA PRO A 1193 -32.25 -22.82 -9.84
C PRO A 1193 -31.02 -23.64 -10.25
N GLU A 1194 -30.82 -23.87 -11.55
CA GLU A 1194 -29.61 -24.52 -12.11
C GLU A 1194 -28.30 -23.80 -11.71
N ARG A 1195 -28.39 -22.51 -11.37
CA ARG A 1195 -27.28 -21.69 -10.87
C ARG A 1195 -27.75 -20.72 -9.78
N VAL A 1196 -26.97 -20.62 -8.71
CA VAL A 1196 -27.15 -19.64 -7.63
C VAL A 1196 -26.10 -18.54 -7.84
N GLY A 1197 -26.52 -17.39 -8.36
CA GLY A 1197 -25.57 -16.43 -8.93
C GLY A 1197 -24.78 -17.05 -10.09
N ARG A 1198 -23.44 -17.11 -9.97
CA ARG A 1198 -22.55 -17.80 -10.93
C ARG A 1198 -22.29 -19.26 -10.59
N MET A 1199 -22.72 -19.72 -9.43
CA MET A 1199 -22.36 -21.02 -8.84
C MET A 1199 -23.31 -22.08 -9.40
N PRO A 1200 -22.83 -23.02 -10.24
CA PRO A 1200 -23.70 -24.05 -10.78
C PRO A 1200 -24.17 -25.02 -9.70
N VAL A 1201 -25.39 -25.52 -9.91
CA VAL A 1201 -26.00 -26.56 -9.11
C VAL A 1201 -25.88 -27.87 -9.85
N HIS A 1202 -25.28 -28.86 -9.20
CA HIS A 1202 -25.04 -30.17 -9.77
C HIS A 1202 -25.56 -31.27 -8.87
N LEU A 1203 -25.82 -32.43 -9.46
CA LEU A 1203 -25.86 -33.69 -8.75
C LEU A 1203 -24.47 -34.29 -8.70
N SER A 1204 -24.12 -34.86 -7.55
CA SER A 1204 -22.86 -35.55 -7.37
C SER A 1204 -22.99 -36.59 -6.25
N TYR A 1205 -21.88 -37.18 -5.83
CA TYR A 1205 -21.88 -38.26 -4.86
C TYR A 1205 -20.55 -38.42 -4.13
N HIS A 1206 -20.60 -39.20 -3.06
CA HIS A 1206 -19.46 -39.76 -2.36
C HIS A 1206 -19.56 -41.28 -2.35
N ILE A 1207 -18.43 -41.99 -2.42
CA ILE A 1207 -18.38 -43.45 -2.26
C ILE A 1207 -17.53 -43.78 -1.04
N PHE A 1208 -18.05 -44.64 -0.18
CA PHE A 1208 -17.36 -45.15 1.00
C PHE A 1208 -17.10 -46.65 0.87
N ASP A 1209 -16.00 -47.14 1.42
CA ASP A 1209 -15.76 -48.57 1.57
C ASP A 1209 -16.62 -49.18 2.69
N ALA A 1210 -16.63 -50.51 2.80
CA ALA A 1210 -17.33 -51.23 3.87
C ALA A 1210 -16.92 -50.84 5.31
N ARG A 1211 -15.80 -50.12 5.49
CA ARG A 1211 -15.34 -49.60 6.80
C ARG A 1211 -15.73 -48.13 7.02
N GLY A 1212 -16.52 -47.55 6.11
CA GLY A 1212 -16.96 -46.15 6.18
C GLY A 1212 -15.88 -45.14 5.77
N ARG A 1213 -14.78 -45.57 5.16
CA ARG A 1213 -13.74 -44.65 4.66
C ARG A 1213 -14.12 -44.13 3.29
N LYS A 1214 -13.89 -42.84 3.05
CA LYS A 1214 -14.13 -42.19 1.75
C LYS A 1214 -13.16 -42.74 0.71
N VAL A 1215 -13.71 -43.34 -0.34
CA VAL A 1215 -12.98 -43.88 -1.50
C VAL A 1215 -13.08 -42.91 -2.67
N VAL A 1216 -14.26 -42.36 -2.90
CA VAL A 1216 -14.48 -41.25 -3.84
C VAL A 1216 -15.03 -40.09 -3.03
N TRP A 1217 -14.20 -39.08 -2.85
CA TRP A 1217 -14.62 -37.78 -2.37
C TRP A 1217 -14.79 -36.89 -3.59
N ASN A 1218 -15.90 -36.16 -3.67
CA ASN A 1218 -16.19 -35.27 -4.79
C ASN A 1218 -16.40 -36.01 -6.14
N GLY A 1219 -17.44 -36.84 -6.24
CA GLY A 1219 -17.78 -37.59 -7.45
C GLY A 1219 -18.05 -36.72 -8.68
N VAL A 1220 -18.28 -37.36 -9.83
CA VAL A 1220 -18.55 -36.64 -11.09
C VAL A 1220 -19.75 -35.70 -10.93
N ARG A 1221 -19.72 -34.56 -11.63
CA ARG A 1221 -20.85 -33.62 -11.69
C ARG A 1221 -21.79 -34.01 -12.80
N THR A 1222 -23.05 -34.18 -12.44
CA THR A 1222 -24.14 -34.38 -13.40
C THR A 1222 -25.07 -33.18 -13.34
N ASP A 1223 -25.51 -32.71 -14.50
CA ASP A 1223 -26.52 -31.66 -14.58
C ASP A 1223 -27.87 -32.22 -14.08
N PRO A 1224 -28.57 -31.55 -13.15
CA PRO A 1224 -29.90 -31.96 -12.72
C PRO A 1224 -30.98 -31.88 -13.81
N CYS A 1225 -30.64 -31.43 -15.03
CA CYS A 1225 -31.54 -31.29 -16.17
C CYS A 1225 -32.68 -30.30 -15.91
N GLY A 1226 -32.37 -29.17 -15.29
CA GLY A 1226 -33.35 -28.14 -14.95
C GLY A 1226 -33.25 -27.63 -13.50
N PRO A 1227 -33.99 -26.56 -13.16
CA PRO A 1227 -34.12 -26.10 -11.78
C PRO A 1227 -34.83 -27.15 -10.91
N ILE A 1228 -34.32 -27.41 -9.71
CA ILE A 1228 -34.93 -28.32 -8.73
C ILE A 1228 -36.08 -27.59 -8.03
N GLU A 1229 -37.29 -27.72 -8.56
CA GLU A 1229 -38.50 -27.10 -8.02
C GLU A 1229 -38.82 -27.55 -6.58
N SER A 1230 -39.67 -26.81 -5.87
CA SER A 1230 -40.08 -27.09 -4.47
C SER A 1230 -41.04 -28.28 -4.34
N ARG A 1231 -40.67 -29.44 -4.91
CA ARG A 1231 -41.36 -30.74 -4.92
C ARG A 1231 -40.32 -31.84 -5.24
N THR A 1232 -40.75 -32.99 -5.76
CA THR A 1232 -39.87 -34.03 -6.31
C THR A 1232 -39.45 -33.69 -7.74
N HIS A 1233 -38.14 -33.69 -8.01
CA HIS A 1233 -37.51 -33.49 -9.30
C HIS A 1233 -36.82 -34.77 -9.75
N ARG A 1234 -36.99 -35.19 -11.01
CA ARG A 1234 -36.34 -36.39 -11.54
C ARG A 1234 -35.14 -36.00 -12.40
N ALA A 1235 -34.02 -36.69 -12.21
CA ALA A 1235 -32.78 -36.43 -12.92
C ALA A 1235 -31.99 -37.74 -13.11
N ARG A 1236 -30.84 -37.65 -13.77
CA ARG A 1236 -29.86 -38.74 -13.84
C ARG A 1236 -28.60 -38.39 -13.07
N LEU A 1237 -27.95 -39.40 -12.51
CA LEU A 1237 -26.67 -39.29 -11.82
C LEU A 1237 -25.67 -40.22 -12.48
N ALA A 1238 -24.59 -39.64 -13.00
CA ALA A 1238 -23.46 -40.37 -13.56
C ALA A 1238 -22.52 -40.79 -12.42
N VAL A 1239 -22.30 -42.09 -12.24
CA VAL A 1239 -21.47 -42.66 -11.18
C VAL A 1239 -20.36 -43.51 -11.76
N ALA A 1240 -19.10 -43.15 -11.50
CA ALA A 1240 -17.95 -44.01 -11.75
C ALA A 1240 -17.71 -44.94 -10.55
N ALA A 1241 -17.81 -46.25 -10.78
CA ALA A 1241 -17.54 -47.27 -9.77
C ALA A 1241 -16.04 -47.34 -9.43
N PRO A 1242 -15.66 -47.67 -8.18
CA PRO A 1242 -14.27 -47.88 -7.81
C PRO A 1242 -13.58 -48.96 -8.66
N ALA A 1243 -12.28 -48.80 -8.92
CA ALA A 1243 -11.49 -49.77 -9.71
C ALA A 1243 -11.07 -51.02 -8.93
N LYS A 1244 -11.33 -51.09 -7.61
CA LYS A 1244 -10.97 -52.23 -6.77
C LYS A 1244 -12.22 -53.03 -6.41
N PRO A 1245 -12.20 -54.37 -6.53
CA PRO A 1245 -13.30 -55.22 -6.07
C PRO A 1245 -13.60 -55.03 -4.59
N GLY A 1246 -14.86 -55.13 -4.20
CA GLY A 1246 -15.31 -55.02 -2.81
C GLY A 1246 -16.68 -54.37 -2.66
N ARG A 1247 -17.19 -54.34 -1.42
CA ARG A 1247 -18.44 -53.67 -1.09
C ARG A 1247 -18.24 -52.18 -0.81
N TYR A 1248 -19.08 -51.37 -1.42
CA TYR A 1248 -19.07 -49.93 -1.33
C TYR A 1248 -20.46 -49.38 -1.05
N ARG A 1249 -20.48 -48.15 -0.56
CA ARG A 1249 -21.68 -47.37 -0.26
C ARG A 1249 -21.67 -46.08 -1.04
N LEU A 1250 -22.67 -45.89 -1.90
CA LEU A 1250 -22.90 -44.65 -2.65
C LEU A 1250 -23.78 -43.70 -1.83
N GLN A 1251 -23.33 -42.46 -1.65
CA GLN A 1251 -24.08 -41.38 -1.04
C GLN A 1251 -24.27 -40.24 -2.05
N PRO A 1252 -25.45 -40.09 -2.65
CA PRO A 1252 -25.74 -39.01 -3.59
C PRO A 1252 -25.98 -37.68 -2.86
N ALA A 1253 -25.69 -36.57 -3.55
CA ALA A 1253 -25.82 -35.22 -3.01
C ALA A 1253 -26.16 -34.21 -4.11
N VAL A 1254 -26.79 -33.09 -3.70
CA VAL A 1254 -26.87 -31.88 -4.53
C VAL A 1254 -25.76 -30.94 -4.09
N VAL A 1255 -25.03 -30.39 -5.04
CA VAL A 1255 -23.89 -29.50 -4.79
C VAL A 1255 -24.17 -28.15 -5.39
N VAL A 1256 -24.09 -27.10 -4.58
CA VAL A 1256 -24.03 -25.73 -5.07
C VAL A 1256 -22.58 -25.29 -4.99
N GLU A 1257 -21.92 -25.20 -6.15
CA GLU A 1257 -20.46 -25.06 -6.25
C GLU A 1257 -19.94 -23.81 -5.53
N GLY A 1258 -19.04 -24.01 -4.56
CA GLY A 1258 -18.48 -22.94 -3.72
C GLY A 1258 -19.39 -22.48 -2.57
N VAL A 1259 -20.57 -23.08 -2.38
CA VAL A 1259 -21.46 -22.80 -1.25
C VAL A 1259 -21.47 -23.96 -0.27
N ARG A 1260 -22.06 -25.11 -0.65
CA ARG A 1260 -22.28 -26.26 0.24
C ARG A 1260 -22.72 -27.52 -0.53
N TRP A 1261 -22.48 -28.68 0.07
CA TRP A 1261 -23.07 -29.98 -0.28
C TRP A 1261 -24.32 -30.27 0.57
N PHE A 1262 -25.41 -30.64 -0.09
CA PHE A 1262 -26.64 -31.14 0.53
C PHE A 1262 -26.64 -32.66 0.44
N ASP A 1263 -25.91 -33.28 1.35
CA ASP A 1263 -25.75 -34.74 1.39
C ASP A 1263 -27.07 -35.42 1.79
N SER A 1264 -27.45 -36.44 1.03
CA SER A 1264 -28.59 -37.29 1.41
C SER A 1264 -28.20 -38.15 2.61
N SER A 1265 -29.09 -38.27 3.60
CA SER A 1265 -28.92 -39.26 4.68
C SER A 1265 -29.18 -40.69 4.20
N ARG A 1266 -29.70 -40.87 2.97
CA ARG A 1266 -29.92 -42.17 2.34
C ARG A 1266 -28.73 -42.52 1.47
N SER A 1267 -28.11 -43.66 1.76
CA SER A 1267 -27.02 -44.24 0.99
C SER A 1267 -27.42 -45.61 0.46
N VAL A 1268 -26.89 -46.00 -0.69
CA VAL A 1268 -27.17 -47.30 -1.32
C VAL A 1268 -25.89 -48.11 -1.39
N ASP A 1269 -25.92 -49.33 -0.87
CA ASP A 1269 -24.78 -50.25 -0.90
C ASP A 1269 -24.77 -51.02 -2.24
N PHE A 1270 -23.58 -51.25 -2.80
CA PHE A 1270 -23.36 -52.05 -4.00
C PHE A 1270 -22.00 -52.76 -3.95
N GLU A 1271 -21.84 -53.83 -4.72
CA GLU A 1271 -20.62 -54.61 -4.79
C GLU A 1271 -19.91 -54.40 -6.12
N VAL A 1272 -18.60 -54.16 -6.08
CA VAL A 1272 -17.76 -54.17 -7.27
C VAL A 1272 -17.14 -55.56 -7.40
N ALA A 1273 -17.42 -56.25 -8.50
CA ALA A 1273 -17.02 -57.64 -8.76
C ALA A 1273 -15.51 -57.86 -8.81
#